data_AF-D2VDH7-F1
#
_entry.id   AF-D2VDH7-F1
#
_cell.length_a   1.000
_cell.length_b   1.000
_cell.length_c   1.000
_cell.angle_alpha   90.00
_cell.angle_beta   90.00
_cell.angle_gamma   90.00
#
_symmetry.space_group_name_H-M   'P 1'
#
loop_
_entity.id
_entity.type
_entity.pdbx_description
1 polymer ?
#
loop_
_entity_poly.entity_id
_entity_poly.type
_entity_poly.pdbx_seq_one_letter_code
_entity_poly.pdbx_strand_id
1 'polypeptide(L)'
;MLSKVFLLQACIGTCLLCLFMLGMVSGQCPHQKTGLVNFSSLVGWNVANSDILITKAVKLNDSPPNKLRSITIKSGGSLIFDNVNLNLDLNFIRVEQNASFIMGSSSCPITSKIVMTFYGDRVNSSVNDMGSDPFDGSNLGSKGIAFLSGSIVQIFGKIDGPSWTEIVKNATKGSNQLVLRDSVAWKVGDSIVIASTDYGEVYDYRTQKETSLNWAIGEPFPNQNEERKIVQLLNGNKTIVLDVPLNYTHFASDNGKIRAEDLIMNYSSETSLFGGHFIIRLVDKFNMEGVEITRFGQQGLMGRYSFHFHLLQSKPAGLNFTVKDNSVHHSYQRCYVVHDTHYILLQNNVCYRAYGHMYFLEDGSEYGNQFISNLGIDPIPISKENSKRLIPSDTSVSVFWITNPNNTFIGNHAVGGRFPFWFSLPSFPTGLSALRYPAGSVNPRTAPTKPFEYNVAHSSNGNGLHIDDFEKADGNSEIVAFYTNNAVYSNFVSYKNRVFGVWCRGGYLRFDNLYLTDNKIAMNAPVGATLTEDSIFIGESENVGEYSYRPTVDLGKRTRPALYSSTLLDIIKGYEHYDIGGPQYLNNITFINFVTDSYKYAGALSSRAANFKLQTKNKFSNLKFINSNRYFAFPYTYPTSYDNMKGIAMMDMDGTTTNITSFGGWIVGNETIRNFPQCQLRNDWNAYQCPFFGESYSHLRITTWNWPTLNTTGKDGVKRPELADYTKPGTRMYLVDLLRNRQADLTGAYLTGPMDYYLQNNVINRGFYGLRWPYDIPTPKNFSIALDSSATNDWLVLAIQYPRNSNFSIKYSTNSNKMVAASNFTTMFKDPTNYYYYDGSTEHLYVKLQNQASRTSYKLYDIFVDYSSSGGISLNATCPNDNCAPSQFSNPKNPGATYKALMREDRFVGRLETCQQSNIQPLASGSTVGGGLVFAFLDTEAASLDFTVPHSLSSIVTSLDVGFGQPGKEDYIATPTSKTVPYSQSRFGYKLSYEEWNYLLQGKMFVKLSTSENPNGHLRAQLYLSNGTSTSCNLPPLVSSVKPCDSPNVKNSSHVISIYNEASALSGEWSLTAYSPTDVRNSFFNVSYSPAICGNTSLHFGLRKGDISFNKIGPKLFVDTSIYKYFELFIKTANPIYSIQSIGFVFSYYNNSKLVEAGRYVATTSNFQHLYKIDGNRATRVRIPVSSLSFDPVQLIQRITIYLVDQTNYVEFLVDNMRFVGMEGKTETTERTMTISQCKNYGSVSSCGSLVNPDPDPLGIRNL
;
A
#
# COMPACT_ATOMS: atom_id res chain seq x y z
N MET A 1 26.17 17.63 -20.03
CA MET A 1 26.27 16.81 -21.27
C MET A 1 27.70 16.76 -21.84
N LEU A 2 28.52 17.81 -21.76
CA LEU A 2 29.90 17.78 -22.30
C LEU A 2 30.93 16.93 -21.52
N SER A 3 30.67 16.60 -20.25
CA SER A 3 31.57 15.78 -19.42
C SER A 3 31.47 14.27 -19.66
N LYS A 4 30.41 13.78 -20.33
CA LYS A 4 30.26 12.36 -20.71
C LYS A 4 30.97 12.00 -22.03
N VAL A 5 31.30 12.99 -22.86
CA VAL A 5 31.94 12.76 -24.17
C VAL A 5 33.46 12.57 -24.04
N PHE A 6 34.10 13.26 -23.08
CA PHE A 6 35.54 13.12 -22.84
C PHE A 6 35.94 11.78 -22.19
N LEU A 7 35.08 11.19 -21.34
CA LEU A 7 35.33 9.83 -20.81
C LEU A 7 35.20 8.75 -21.89
N LEU A 8 34.32 8.95 -22.87
CA LEU A 8 34.10 7.99 -23.95
C LEU A 8 35.30 7.96 -24.93
N GLN A 9 35.88 9.12 -25.23
CA GLN A 9 37.05 9.22 -26.11
C GLN A 9 38.35 8.67 -25.48
N ALA A 10 38.52 8.85 -24.16
CA ALA A 10 39.66 8.26 -23.45
C ALA A 10 39.57 6.73 -23.41
N CYS A 11 38.38 6.16 -23.17
CA CYS A 11 38.18 4.69 -23.18
C CYS A 11 38.37 4.05 -24.56
N ILE A 12 38.01 4.74 -25.65
CA ILE A 12 38.19 4.22 -27.01
C ILE A 12 39.68 4.19 -27.40
N GLY A 13 40.45 5.21 -27.01
CA GLY A 13 41.90 5.26 -27.24
C GLY A 13 42.68 4.18 -26.49
N THR A 14 42.27 3.82 -25.27
CA THR A 14 42.90 2.72 -24.50
C THR A 14 42.46 1.34 -25.00
N CYS A 15 41.23 1.19 -25.51
CA CYS A 15 40.78 -0.06 -26.11
C CYS A 15 41.52 -0.39 -27.43
N LEU A 16 41.80 0.60 -28.27
CA LEU A 16 42.49 0.39 -29.55
C LEU A 16 43.97 0.02 -29.39
N LEU A 17 44.66 0.51 -28.35
CA LEU A 17 46.05 0.09 -28.06
C LEU A 17 46.13 -1.31 -27.43
N CYS A 18 45.10 -1.75 -26.69
CA CYS A 18 45.01 -3.14 -26.20
C CYS A 18 44.62 -4.15 -27.30
N LEU A 19 43.86 -3.72 -28.32
CA LEU A 19 43.42 -4.56 -29.43
C LEU A 19 44.55 -4.96 -30.41
N PHE A 20 45.67 -4.24 -30.46
CA PHE A 20 46.81 -4.58 -31.32
C PHE A 20 47.91 -5.42 -30.66
N MET A 21 47.81 -5.70 -29.35
CA MET A 21 48.76 -6.56 -28.61
C MET A 21 48.16 -7.89 -28.13
N LEU A 22 46.89 -8.17 -28.44
CA LEU A 22 46.24 -9.46 -28.23
C LEU A 22 46.35 -10.30 -29.51
N GLY A 23 47.56 -10.75 -29.82
CA GLY A 23 47.72 -11.97 -30.60
C GLY A 23 46.95 -13.08 -29.89
N MET A 24 46.05 -13.76 -30.61
CA MET A 24 45.25 -14.88 -30.11
C MET A 24 46.15 -16.00 -29.57
N VAL A 25 46.52 -15.93 -28.30
CA VAL A 25 46.91 -17.11 -27.54
C VAL A 25 45.61 -17.82 -27.21
N SER A 26 45.15 -18.69 -28.11
CA SER A 26 44.12 -19.66 -27.76
C SER A 26 44.68 -20.50 -26.62
N GLY A 27 44.11 -20.33 -25.42
CA GLY A 27 44.49 -21.15 -24.27
C GLY A 27 44.28 -22.62 -24.64
N GLN A 28 45.33 -23.43 -24.49
CA GLN A 28 45.30 -24.87 -24.73
C GLN A 28 44.09 -25.52 -24.01
N CYS A 29 43.31 -26.33 -24.73
CA CYS A 29 42.14 -26.98 -24.14
C CYS A 29 42.55 -27.84 -22.93
N PRO A 30 41.71 -27.98 -21.90
CA PRO A 30 42.09 -28.73 -20.69
C PRO A 30 42.58 -30.15 -20.96
N HIS A 31 41.96 -30.86 -21.91
CA HIS A 31 42.33 -32.23 -22.31
C HIS A 31 43.60 -32.32 -23.16
N GLN A 32 44.11 -31.19 -23.67
CA GLN A 32 45.33 -31.14 -24.47
C GLN A 32 46.58 -30.91 -23.61
N LYS A 33 46.44 -30.61 -22.31
CA LYS A 33 47.57 -30.37 -21.41
C LYS A 33 48.58 -31.52 -21.48
N THR A 34 49.88 -31.18 -21.45
CA THR A 34 50.95 -32.17 -21.44
C THR A 34 51.02 -32.87 -20.08
N GLY A 35 51.44 -34.14 -20.06
CA GLY A 35 51.64 -34.90 -18.81
C GLY A 35 50.37 -35.51 -18.18
N LEU A 36 49.24 -35.50 -18.88
CA LEU A 36 48.02 -36.20 -18.43
C LEU A 36 48.17 -37.73 -18.54
N VAL A 37 47.70 -38.46 -17.52
CA VAL A 37 47.65 -39.92 -17.54
C VAL A 37 46.34 -40.38 -18.17
N ASN A 38 46.37 -41.31 -19.14
CA ASN A 38 45.13 -41.81 -19.75
C ASN A 38 44.32 -42.65 -18.76
N PHE A 39 43.01 -42.44 -18.71
CA PHE A 39 42.11 -43.19 -17.82
C PHE A 39 42.15 -44.70 -18.08
N SER A 40 42.32 -45.11 -19.35
CA SER A 40 42.46 -46.52 -19.75
C SER A 40 43.75 -47.21 -19.29
N SER A 41 44.66 -46.46 -18.64
CA SER A 41 45.86 -47.02 -17.99
C SER A 41 45.69 -47.23 -16.49
N LEU A 42 44.58 -46.78 -15.90
CA LEU A 42 44.32 -46.93 -14.47
C LEU A 42 43.95 -48.37 -14.12
N VAL A 43 44.46 -48.88 -13.00
CA VAL A 43 44.08 -50.21 -12.50
C VAL A 43 42.57 -50.24 -12.23
N GLY A 44 41.89 -51.26 -12.75
CA GLY A 44 40.46 -51.46 -12.57
C GLY A 44 39.57 -50.84 -13.66
N TRP A 45 40.07 -49.97 -14.54
CA TRP A 45 39.23 -49.24 -15.51
C TRP A 45 38.35 -50.12 -16.42
N ASN A 46 38.75 -51.37 -16.64
CA ASN A 46 38.05 -52.37 -17.45
C ASN A 46 37.40 -53.50 -16.62
N VAL A 47 37.39 -53.39 -15.29
CA VAL A 47 36.83 -54.40 -14.38
C VAL A 47 35.43 -53.99 -13.96
N ALA A 48 34.45 -54.88 -14.12
CA ALA A 48 33.08 -54.62 -13.72
C ALA A 48 32.97 -54.32 -12.21
N ASN A 49 32.22 -53.28 -11.87
CA ASN A 49 31.99 -52.78 -10.50
C ASN A 49 33.28 -52.42 -9.73
N SER A 50 34.38 -52.06 -10.40
CA SER A 50 35.57 -51.58 -9.70
C SER A 50 35.41 -50.14 -9.19
N ASP A 51 36.13 -49.81 -8.12
CA ASP A 51 36.32 -48.44 -7.64
C ASP A 51 37.61 -47.84 -8.23
N ILE A 52 37.49 -46.71 -8.92
CA ILE A 52 38.61 -46.00 -9.53
C ILE A 52 39.03 -44.84 -8.63
N LEU A 53 40.32 -44.78 -8.29
CA LEU A 53 40.92 -43.72 -7.48
C LEU A 53 41.81 -42.82 -8.35
N ILE A 54 41.56 -41.51 -8.32
CA ILE A 54 42.34 -40.51 -9.06
C ILE A 54 43.06 -39.58 -8.07
N THR A 55 44.39 -39.61 -8.07
CA THR A 55 45.27 -38.79 -7.21
C THR A 55 46.17 -37.83 -7.99
N LYS A 56 46.09 -37.84 -9.32
CA LYS A 56 46.84 -36.98 -10.26
C LYS A 56 45.92 -36.57 -11.42
N ALA A 57 46.42 -35.77 -12.35
CA ALA A 57 45.63 -35.39 -13.52
C ALA A 57 45.49 -36.55 -14.51
N VAL A 58 44.24 -36.97 -14.74
CA VAL A 58 43.85 -38.10 -15.58
C VAL A 58 42.92 -37.62 -16.68
N LYS A 59 43.19 -38.05 -17.92
CA LYS A 59 42.37 -37.80 -19.10
C LYS A 59 41.45 -38.98 -19.38
N LEU A 60 40.12 -38.79 -19.34
CA LEU A 60 39.15 -39.77 -19.81
C LEU A 60 39.03 -39.65 -21.32
N ASN A 61 39.75 -40.53 -22.03
CA ASN A 61 39.86 -40.54 -23.49
C ASN A 61 39.20 -41.75 -24.14
N ASP A 62 38.68 -42.69 -23.35
CA ASP A 62 38.01 -43.89 -23.84
C ASP A 62 36.91 -44.32 -22.86
N SER A 63 35.90 -45.01 -23.36
CA SER A 63 34.78 -45.51 -22.55
C SER A 63 35.19 -46.79 -21.82
N PRO A 64 35.02 -46.90 -20.49
CA PRO A 64 35.16 -48.17 -19.80
C PRO A 64 34.27 -49.24 -20.43
N PRO A 65 34.79 -50.44 -20.75
CA PRO A 65 34.01 -51.50 -21.40
C PRO A 65 32.96 -52.13 -20.46
N ASN A 66 33.09 -51.91 -19.15
CA ASN A 66 32.19 -52.43 -18.13
C ASN A 66 31.72 -51.29 -17.22
N LYS A 67 30.50 -51.43 -16.68
CA LYS A 67 29.98 -50.52 -15.65
C LYS A 67 30.91 -50.51 -14.44
N LEU A 68 31.40 -49.33 -14.05
CA LEU A 68 32.21 -49.13 -12.85
C LEU A 68 31.32 -49.06 -11.60
N ARG A 69 31.89 -49.23 -10.40
CA ARG A 69 31.16 -48.91 -9.17
C ARG A 69 31.27 -47.42 -8.89
N SER A 70 32.49 -46.91 -8.75
CA SER A 70 32.71 -45.49 -8.44
C SER A 70 33.95 -44.89 -9.08
N ILE A 71 33.96 -43.56 -9.17
CA ILE A 71 35.17 -42.77 -9.40
C ILE A 71 35.33 -41.80 -8.23
N THR A 72 36.46 -41.90 -7.51
CA THR A 72 36.81 -40.98 -6.42
C THR A 72 38.05 -40.18 -6.80
N ILE A 73 37.90 -38.86 -6.89
CA ILE A 73 39.00 -37.92 -7.17
C ILE A 73 39.45 -37.34 -5.82
N LYS A 74 40.65 -37.75 -5.39
CA LYS A 74 41.28 -37.30 -4.15
C LYS A 74 41.99 -35.97 -4.34
N SER A 75 42.36 -35.34 -3.24
CA SER A 75 43.19 -34.13 -3.20
C SER A 75 44.41 -34.23 -4.13
N GLY A 76 44.61 -33.21 -4.97
CA GLY A 76 45.66 -33.17 -6.00
C GLY A 76 45.30 -33.90 -7.32
N GLY A 77 44.21 -34.65 -7.36
CA GLY A 77 43.69 -35.33 -8.53
C GLY A 77 42.86 -34.43 -9.45
N SER A 78 42.81 -34.77 -10.73
CA SER A 78 41.93 -34.11 -11.71
C SER A 78 41.38 -35.15 -12.68
N LEU A 79 40.06 -35.20 -12.87
CA LEU A 79 39.45 -35.94 -13.97
C LEU A 79 39.12 -34.95 -15.09
N ILE A 80 39.77 -35.14 -16.23
CA ILE A 80 39.67 -34.26 -17.40
C ILE A 80 39.07 -35.06 -18.56
N PHE A 81 37.92 -34.64 -19.09
CA PHE A 81 37.29 -35.33 -20.21
C PHE A 81 37.90 -34.88 -21.54
N ASP A 82 38.24 -35.85 -22.38
CA ASP A 82 38.64 -35.60 -23.76
C ASP A 82 37.42 -35.23 -24.62
N ASN A 83 37.63 -34.54 -25.75
CA ASN A 83 36.54 -34.12 -26.64
C ASN A 83 36.19 -35.24 -27.65
N VAL A 84 35.84 -36.42 -27.15
CA VAL A 84 35.46 -37.60 -27.95
C VAL A 84 34.13 -38.18 -27.44
N ASN A 85 33.50 -39.05 -28.23
CA ASN A 85 32.27 -39.70 -27.78
C ASN A 85 32.61 -40.66 -26.64
N LEU A 86 31.94 -40.50 -25.50
CA LEU A 86 32.20 -41.28 -24.28
C LEU A 86 30.89 -41.75 -23.67
N ASN A 87 30.86 -43.01 -23.23
CA ASN A 87 29.82 -43.55 -22.37
C ASN A 87 30.45 -43.97 -21.05
N LEU A 88 29.93 -43.44 -19.94
CA LEU A 88 30.41 -43.74 -18.61
C LEU A 88 29.25 -44.26 -17.75
N ASP A 89 29.23 -45.57 -17.55
CA ASP A 89 28.26 -46.28 -16.74
C ASP A 89 28.83 -46.54 -15.34
N LEU A 90 28.19 -46.03 -14.30
CA LEU A 90 28.70 -46.13 -12.91
C LEU A 90 27.61 -45.95 -11.86
N ASN A 91 27.92 -46.25 -10.58
CA ASN A 91 26.98 -45.93 -9.50
C ASN A 91 27.14 -44.48 -9.01
N PHE A 92 28.37 -43.98 -8.78
CA PHE A 92 28.57 -42.60 -8.32
C PHE A 92 29.96 -42.01 -8.62
N ILE A 93 30.06 -40.68 -8.59
CA ILE A 93 31.34 -39.93 -8.59
C ILE A 93 31.47 -39.11 -7.31
N ARG A 94 32.67 -39.09 -6.75
CA ARG A 94 33.03 -38.26 -5.58
C ARG A 94 34.26 -37.41 -5.91
N VAL A 95 34.16 -36.10 -5.72
CA VAL A 95 35.23 -35.13 -5.97
C VAL A 95 35.58 -34.43 -4.65
N GLU A 96 36.76 -34.71 -4.11
CA GLU A 96 37.18 -34.24 -2.78
C GLU A 96 37.85 -32.85 -2.82
N GLN A 97 38.21 -32.34 -1.64
CA GLN A 97 38.92 -31.08 -1.47
C GLN A 97 40.21 -31.03 -2.30
N ASN A 98 40.49 -29.90 -2.94
CA ASN A 98 41.63 -29.67 -3.86
C ASN A 98 41.66 -30.61 -5.09
N ALA A 99 40.57 -31.34 -5.36
CA ALA A 99 40.40 -32.10 -6.59
C ALA A 99 39.64 -31.28 -7.63
N SER A 100 39.78 -31.66 -8.91
CA SER A 100 39.04 -31.01 -9.99
C SER A 100 38.32 -31.99 -10.91
N PHE A 101 37.13 -31.58 -11.36
CA PHE A 101 36.32 -32.28 -12.36
C PHE A 101 36.12 -31.33 -13.54
N ILE A 102 36.76 -31.64 -14.66
CA ILE A 102 36.89 -30.73 -15.80
C ILE A 102 36.41 -31.41 -17.07
N MET A 103 35.33 -30.90 -17.64
CA MET A 103 34.77 -31.29 -18.92
C MET A 103 34.71 -30.03 -19.78
N GLY A 104 35.79 -29.78 -20.52
CA GLY A 104 35.93 -28.56 -21.32
C GLY A 104 36.19 -27.28 -20.50
N SER A 105 36.20 -26.14 -21.18
CA SER A 105 36.28 -24.79 -20.63
C SER A 105 35.38 -23.85 -21.45
N SER A 106 35.14 -22.62 -20.96
CA SER A 106 34.37 -21.62 -21.72
C SER A 106 34.96 -21.29 -23.09
N SER A 107 36.28 -21.39 -23.26
CA SER A 107 36.98 -21.20 -24.53
C SER A 107 37.15 -22.49 -25.36
N CYS A 108 36.90 -23.65 -24.77
CA CYS A 108 37.03 -24.95 -25.41
C CYS A 108 35.97 -25.93 -24.86
N PRO A 109 34.69 -25.73 -25.21
CA PRO A 109 33.60 -26.61 -24.79
C PRO A 109 33.72 -28.00 -25.44
N ILE A 110 33.17 -29.01 -24.78
CA ILE A 110 33.02 -30.35 -25.33
C ILE A 110 31.95 -30.32 -26.42
N THR A 111 32.33 -30.71 -27.64
CA THR A 111 31.42 -30.80 -28.81
C THR A 111 30.99 -32.22 -29.10
N SER A 112 31.72 -33.21 -28.58
CA SER A 112 31.42 -34.64 -28.72
C SER A 112 30.37 -35.11 -27.71
N LYS A 113 29.68 -36.22 -27.99
CA LYS A 113 28.60 -36.71 -27.12
C LYS A 113 29.18 -37.50 -25.93
N ILE A 114 29.05 -36.95 -24.74
CA ILE A 114 29.40 -37.63 -23.48
C ILE A 114 28.11 -37.99 -22.75
N VAL A 115 27.91 -39.29 -22.50
CA VAL A 115 26.75 -39.79 -21.74
C VAL A 115 27.26 -40.40 -20.44
N MET A 116 26.75 -39.91 -19.32
CA MET A 116 26.95 -40.50 -17.99
C MET A 116 25.64 -41.11 -17.51
N THR A 117 25.66 -42.41 -17.21
CA THR A 117 24.49 -43.13 -16.70
C THR A 117 24.76 -43.62 -15.29
N PHE A 118 23.93 -43.16 -14.34
CA PHE A 118 24.03 -43.55 -12.94
C PHE A 118 23.10 -44.72 -12.63
N TYR A 119 23.66 -45.81 -12.12
CA TYR A 119 22.94 -47.02 -11.70
C TYR A 119 22.85 -47.10 -10.19
N GLY A 120 21.77 -47.71 -9.71
CA GLY A 120 21.54 -47.91 -8.29
C GLY A 120 20.07 -48.20 -8.02
N ASP A 121 19.84 -49.10 -7.07
CA ASP A 121 18.52 -49.49 -6.62
C ASP A 121 17.99 -48.49 -5.61
N ARG A 122 16.65 -48.37 -5.55
CA ARG A 122 16.02 -47.52 -4.55
C ARG A 122 16.29 -48.10 -3.16
N VAL A 123 17.10 -47.37 -2.41
CA VAL A 123 17.49 -47.69 -1.03
C VAL A 123 16.79 -46.73 -0.06
N ASN A 124 16.75 -47.08 1.22
CA ASN A 124 16.27 -46.14 2.25
C ASN A 124 17.29 -45.00 2.46
N SER A 125 16.87 -43.94 3.16
CA SER A 125 17.70 -42.75 3.40
C SER A 125 18.96 -42.99 4.26
N SER A 126 19.10 -44.17 4.89
CA SER A 126 20.28 -44.51 5.70
C SER A 126 21.47 -45.02 4.86
N VAL A 127 21.23 -45.38 3.59
CA VAL A 127 22.31 -45.82 2.69
C VAL A 127 23.08 -44.60 2.17
N ASN A 128 24.41 -44.68 2.27
CA ASN A 128 25.34 -43.56 2.03
C ASN A 128 26.62 -44.06 1.34
N ASP A 129 26.50 -44.77 0.22
CA ASP A 129 27.64 -45.36 -0.50
C ASP A 129 28.60 -44.31 -1.11
N MET A 130 28.14 -43.07 -1.34
CA MET A 130 29.00 -41.93 -1.70
C MET A 130 29.82 -41.39 -0.51
N GLY A 131 29.54 -41.85 0.71
CA GLY A 131 30.19 -41.44 1.95
C GLY A 131 29.69 -40.09 2.47
N SER A 132 30.42 -39.50 3.41
CA SER A 132 30.09 -38.20 3.99
C SER A 132 31.06 -37.12 3.54
N ASP A 133 30.63 -35.86 3.62
CA ASP A 133 31.52 -34.71 3.44
C ASP A 133 32.47 -34.60 4.66
N PRO A 134 33.80 -34.59 4.47
CA PRO A 134 34.73 -34.45 5.58
C PRO A 134 34.62 -33.12 6.35
N PHE A 135 34.02 -32.08 5.75
CA PHE A 135 33.90 -30.76 6.36
C PHE A 135 32.99 -30.76 7.60
N ASP A 136 31.84 -31.44 7.53
CA ASP A 136 30.86 -31.46 8.62
C ASP A 136 30.14 -32.80 8.82
N GLY A 137 30.59 -33.85 8.15
CA GLY A 137 30.04 -35.20 8.31
C GLY A 137 28.70 -35.44 7.61
N SER A 138 28.17 -34.48 6.82
CA SER A 138 26.86 -34.68 6.18
C SER A 138 26.88 -35.82 5.16
N ASN A 139 25.83 -36.65 5.20
CA ASN A 139 25.67 -37.78 4.28
C ASN A 139 25.40 -37.31 2.85
N LEU A 140 26.12 -37.89 1.89
CA LEU A 140 25.99 -37.58 0.47
C LEU A 140 24.96 -38.46 -0.23
N GLY A 141 24.58 -39.59 0.37
CA GLY A 141 23.61 -40.53 -0.16
C GLY A 141 24.22 -41.47 -1.20
N SER A 142 23.44 -41.72 -2.26
CA SER A 142 23.74 -42.72 -3.28
C SER A 142 23.30 -42.27 -4.66
N LYS A 143 23.91 -42.87 -5.69
CA LYS A 143 23.52 -42.68 -7.10
C LYS A 143 23.58 -41.22 -7.54
N GLY A 144 24.75 -40.75 -7.95
CA GLY A 144 24.93 -39.36 -8.36
C GLY A 144 26.37 -38.87 -8.33
N ILE A 145 26.54 -37.55 -8.27
CA ILE A 145 27.85 -36.91 -8.16
C ILE A 145 27.88 -35.99 -6.93
N ALA A 146 28.90 -36.17 -6.10
CA ALA A 146 29.20 -35.27 -5.00
C ALA A 146 30.42 -34.41 -5.30
N PHE A 147 30.20 -33.10 -5.36
CA PHE A 147 31.25 -32.08 -5.41
C PHE A 147 31.40 -31.48 -4.01
N LEU A 148 32.53 -31.78 -3.36
CA LEU A 148 32.75 -31.49 -1.95
C LEU A 148 33.53 -30.20 -1.72
N SER A 149 33.57 -29.81 -0.45
CA SER A 149 34.23 -28.61 0.05
C SER A 149 35.64 -28.44 -0.53
N GLY A 150 35.89 -27.30 -1.19
CA GLY A 150 37.19 -26.97 -1.82
C GLY A 150 37.50 -27.69 -3.14
N SER A 151 36.51 -28.34 -3.78
CA SER A 151 36.67 -28.87 -5.15
C SER A 151 36.47 -27.79 -6.22
N ILE A 152 36.99 -28.04 -7.41
CA ILE A 152 36.84 -27.17 -8.60
C ILE A 152 36.09 -27.92 -9.69
N VAL A 153 34.96 -27.35 -10.14
CA VAL A 153 34.10 -27.96 -11.17
C VAL A 153 33.97 -27.04 -12.38
N GLN A 154 34.26 -27.59 -13.56
CA GLN A 154 34.08 -26.91 -14.84
C GLN A 154 33.48 -27.89 -15.84
N ILE A 155 32.25 -27.64 -16.28
CA ILE A 155 31.55 -28.47 -17.26
C ILE A 155 30.99 -27.52 -18.31
N PHE A 156 31.52 -27.60 -19.53
CA PHE A 156 31.17 -26.75 -20.65
C PHE A 156 30.91 -27.65 -21.86
N GLY A 157 29.64 -27.88 -22.14
CA GLY A 157 29.17 -28.49 -23.38
C GLY A 157 28.99 -27.46 -24.48
N LYS A 158 28.89 -27.93 -25.72
CA LYS A 158 28.48 -27.09 -26.84
C LYS A 158 27.03 -26.66 -26.67
N ILE A 159 26.77 -25.36 -26.73
CA ILE A 159 25.43 -24.78 -26.66
C ILE A 159 24.89 -24.59 -28.07
N ASP A 160 23.76 -25.22 -28.37
CA ASP A 160 23.00 -24.98 -29.59
C ASP A 160 21.89 -23.95 -29.28
N GLY A 161 22.28 -22.70 -29.05
CA GLY A 161 21.39 -21.67 -28.50
C GLY A 161 20.36 -21.07 -29.48
N PRO A 162 19.35 -20.34 -28.96
CA PRO A 162 19.03 -20.20 -27.54
C PRO A 162 18.47 -21.51 -26.94
N SER A 163 18.62 -21.70 -25.62
CA SER A 163 18.17 -22.92 -24.92
C SER A 163 16.65 -23.13 -24.95
N TRP A 164 15.91 -22.02 -25.07
CA TRP A 164 14.48 -21.98 -25.33
C TRP A 164 14.15 -20.69 -26.07
N THR A 165 13.01 -20.67 -26.77
CA THR A 165 12.48 -19.44 -27.41
C THR A 165 10.96 -19.47 -27.39
N GLU A 166 10.33 -18.47 -28.00
CA GLU A 166 8.89 -18.31 -28.04
C GLU A 166 8.35 -18.48 -29.46
N ILE A 167 7.15 -19.02 -29.57
CA ILE A 167 6.36 -19.05 -30.81
C ILE A 167 5.75 -17.66 -31.04
N VAL A 168 5.95 -17.09 -32.23
CA VAL A 168 5.48 -15.73 -32.58
C VAL A 168 4.30 -15.71 -33.56
N LYS A 169 3.84 -16.89 -33.97
CA LYS A 169 2.66 -17.03 -34.84
C LYS A 169 1.82 -18.21 -34.37
N ASN A 170 0.50 -18.04 -34.38
CA ASN A 170 -0.45 -19.09 -34.03
C ASN A 170 -0.08 -20.43 -34.70
N ALA A 171 0.23 -21.43 -33.88
CA ALA A 171 0.45 -22.79 -34.30
C ALA A 171 -0.84 -23.57 -34.03
N THR A 172 -1.69 -23.64 -35.06
CA THR A 172 -3.03 -24.24 -34.95
C THR A 172 -2.95 -25.76 -34.79
N LYS A 173 -3.89 -26.33 -34.05
CA LYS A 173 -4.10 -27.79 -34.00
C LYS A 173 -4.10 -28.39 -35.40
N GLY A 174 -3.32 -29.47 -35.59
CA GLY A 174 -3.13 -30.13 -36.87
C GLY A 174 -2.04 -29.52 -37.76
N SER A 175 -1.43 -28.39 -37.39
CA SER A 175 -0.22 -27.89 -38.04
C SER A 175 1.01 -28.63 -37.55
N ASN A 176 2.07 -28.70 -38.37
CA ASN A 176 3.36 -29.28 -38.00
C ASN A 176 4.50 -28.27 -38.16
N GLN A 177 4.20 -26.96 -38.19
CA GLN A 177 5.21 -25.92 -38.33
C GLN A 177 5.07 -24.89 -37.22
N LEU A 178 6.19 -24.55 -36.58
CA LEU A 178 6.27 -23.48 -35.60
C LEU A 178 7.14 -22.34 -36.14
N VAL A 179 6.69 -21.11 -35.95
CA VAL A 179 7.47 -19.90 -36.28
C VAL A 179 7.95 -19.29 -34.97
N LEU A 180 9.28 -19.19 -34.83
CA LEU A 180 9.95 -18.81 -33.59
C LEU A 180 10.37 -17.34 -33.60
N ARG A 181 10.49 -16.74 -32.42
CA ARG A 181 10.99 -15.36 -32.22
C ARG A 181 12.44 -15.25 -32.70
N ASP A 182 13.27 -16.15 -32.21
CA ASP A 182 14.70 -16.18 -32.40
C ASP A 182 15.08 -17.25 -33.43
N SER A 183 16.16 -17.03 -34.17
CA SER A 183 16.76 -18.10 -34.98
C SER A 183 17.48 -19.08 -34.07
N VAL A 184 17.28 -20.37 -34.27
CA VAL A 184 17.85 -21.42 -33.41
C VAL A 184 19.05 -22.12 -34.03
N ALA A 185 20.00 -22.56 -33.20
CA ALA A 185 21.09 -23.46 -33.60
C ALA A 185 20.75 -24.95 -33.39
N TRP A 186 19.50 -25.24 -33.04
CA TRP A 186 18.91 -26.59 -32.90
C TRP A 186 19.09 -27.43 -34.16
N LYS A 187 19.00 -28.75 -34.03
CA LYS A 187 19.26 -29.72 -35.12
C LYS A 187 18.05 -30.58 -35.42
N VAL A 188 18.01 -31.07 -36.66
CA VAL A 188 17.09 -32.15 -37.05
C VAL A 188 17.37 -33.38 -36.19
N GLY A 189 16.32 -33.93 -35.59
CA GLY A 189 16.35 -35.06 -34.66
C GLY A 189 16.26 -34.66 -33.19
N ASP A 190 16.49 -33.38 -32.86
CA ASP A 190 16.32 -32.89 -31.49
C ASP A 190 14.84 -33.01 -31.08
N SER A 191 14.56 -33.61 -29.92
CA SER A 191 13.21 -33.57 -29.36
C SER A 191 12.99 -32.22 -28.72
N ILE A 192 11.76 -31.73 -28.66
CA ILE A 192 11.40 -30.47 -28.06
C ILE A 192 10.14 -30.56 -27.20
N VAL A 193 9.88 -29.61 -26.30
CA VAL A 193 8.58 -29.43 -25.65
C VAL A 193 8.01 -28.04 -25.84
N ILE A 194 6.74 -28.00 -26.19
CA ILE A 194 5.97 -26.80 -26.49
C ILE A 194 4.98 -26.57 -25.34
N ALA A 195 5.02 -25.39 -24.73
CA ALA A 195 4.19 -25.05 -23.58
C ALA A 195 2.72 -24.77 -23.94
N SER A 196 1.81 -25.10 -23.01
CA SER A 196 0.39 -24.77 -23.09
C SER A 196 0.17 -23.26 -23.12
N THR A 197 -0.85 -22.81 -23.85
CA THR A 197 -1.32 -21.41 -23.84
C THR A 197 -2.76 -21.28 -23.33
N ASP A 198 -3.27 -22.34 -22.70
CA ASP A 198 -4.62 -22.40 -22.14
C ASP A 198 -4.56 -22.59 -20.61
N TYR A 199 -5.71 -22.71 -19.94
CA TYR A 199 -5.73 -22.90 -18.50
C TYR A 199 -5.05 -24.20 -18.06
N GLY A 200 -4.42 -24.13 -16.89
CA GLY A 200 -3.73 -25.23 -16.23
C GLY A 200 -4.50 -26.54 -16.21
N GLU A 201 -3.78 -27.62 -16.44
CA GLU A 201 -4.34 -28.93 -16.74
C GLU A 201 -4.93 -29.50 -15.46
N VAL A 202 -6.17 -29.99 -15.58
CA VAL A 202 -7.04 -30.28 -14.45
C VAL A 202 -7.04 -31.78 -14.21
N TYR A 203 -6.83 -32.19 -12.96
CA TYR A 203 -6.94 -33.59 -12.56
C TYR A 203 -8.40 -34.03 -12.56
N ASP A 204 -8.62 -35.21 -13.14
CA ASP A 204 -9.92 -35.87 -13.15
C ASP A 204 -10.28 -36.35 -11.73
N TYR A 205 -11.32 -35.77 -11.15
CA TYR A 205 -11.83 -36.14 -9.81
C TYR A 205 -12.26 -37.61 -9.71
N ARG A 206 -12.44 -38.31 -10.84
CA ARG A 206 -12.78 -39.73 -10.90
C ARG A 206 -11.56 -40.62 -10.66
N THR A 207 -10.37 -40.16 -11.03
CA THR A 207 -9.10 -40.90 -10.87
C THR A 207 -8.26 -40.37 -9.72
N GLN A 208 -8.23 -39.06 -9.51
CA GLN A 208 -7.55 -38.37 -8.42
C GLN A 208 -8.54 -38.17 -7.26
N LYS A 209 -8.29 -38.82 -6.12
CA LYS A 209 -9.21 -38.84 -4.96
C LYS A 209 -8.64 -38.12 -3.74
N GLU A 210 -7.39 -37.68 -3.81
CA GLU A 210 -6.69 -37.06 -2.71
C GLU A 210 -7.20 -35.63 -2.47
N THR A 211 -7.85 -35.42 -1.33
CA THR A 211 -8.44 -34.12 -0.97
C THR A 211 -7.41 -33.00 -0.83
N SER A 212 -6.15 -33.35 -0.58
CA SER A 212 -5.05 -32.39 -0.51
C SER A 212 -4.74 -31.71 -1.86
N LEU A 213 -5.26 -32.24 -2.97
CA LEU A 213 -5.11 -31.71 -4.32
C LEU A 213 -6.39 -31.07 -4.88
N ASN A 214 -7.40 -30.79 -4.04
CA ASN A 214 -8.69 -30.22 -4.45
C ASN A 214 -8.59 -28.98 -5.35
N TRP A 215 -7.54 -28.17 -5.23
CA TRP A 215 -7.32 -26.98 -6.08
C TRP A 215 -7.01 -27.33 -7.54
N ALA A 216 -6.48 -28.53 -7.81
CA ALA A 216 -6.14 -29.03 -9.14
C ALA A 216 -7.21 -29.99 -9.69
N ILE A 217 -8.22 -30.36 -8.89
CA ILE A 217 -9.29 -31.28 -9.27
C ILE A 217 -10.44 -30.51 -9.93
N GLY A 218 -10.99 -31.06 -11.01
CA GLY A 218 -12.12 -30.49 -11.72
C GLY A 218 -12.63 -31.39 -12.85
N GLU A 219 -13.45 -30.82 -13.73
CA GLU A 219 -13.83 -31.46 -14.98
C GLU A 219 -12.58 -31.73 -15.83
N PRO A 220 -12.41 -32.97 -16.35
CA PRO A 220 -11.19 -33.36 -17.06
C PRO A 220 -10.84 -32.38 -18.18
N PHE A 221 -9.63 -31.85 -18.13
CA PHE A 221 -9.06 -31.00 -19.18
C PHE A 221 -7.67 -31.51 -19.51
N PRO A 222 -7.37 -31.85 -20.78
CA PRO A 222 -6.11 -32.49 -21.11
C PRO A 222 -4.91 -31.57 -20.86
N ASN A 223 -3.76 -32.18 -20.58
CA ASN A 223 -2.49 -31.48 -20.61
C ASN A 223 -2.13 -31.15 -22.06
N GLN A 224 -1.97 -29.86 -22.35
CA GLN A 224 -1.69 -29.30 -23.66
C GLN A 224 -0.21 -29.01 -23.90
N ASN A 225 0.67 -29.28 -22.94
CA ASN A 225 2.11 -29.29 -23.20
C ASN A 225 2.44 -30.47 -24.12
N GLU A 226 3.24 -30.23 -25.16
CA GLU A 226 3.44 -31.22 -26.23
C GLU A 226 4.93 -31.47 -26.49
N GLU A 227 5.35 -32.74 -26.42
CA GLU A 227 6.69 -33.15 -26.87
C GLU A 227 6.69 -33.48 -28.37
N ARG A 228 7.71 -33.04 -29.10
CA ARG A 228 7.86 -33.25 -30.56
C ARG A 228 9.30 -33.46 -30.97
N LYS A 229 9.56 -33.82 -32.22
CA LYS A 229 10.91 -33.84 -32.81
C LYS A 229 11.03 -32.92 -34.01
N ILE A 230 12.17 -32.25 -34.14
CA ILE A 230 12.47 -31.42 -35.29
C ILE A 230 12.85 -32.32 -36.47
N VAL A 231 12.11 -32.23 -37.58
CA VAL A 231 12.45 -32.95 -38.83
C VAL A 231 13.05 -32.04 -39.89
N GLN A 232 12.82 -30.73 -39.79
CA GLN A 232 13.36 -29.75 -40.74
C GLN A 232 13.47 -28.36 -40.11
N LEU A 233 14.49 -27.61 -40.53
CA LEU A 233 14.71 -26.20 -40.21
C LEU A 233 14.58 -25.36 -41.49
N LEU A 234 13.83 -24.27 -41.42
CA LEU A 234 13.51 -23.39 -42.54
C LEU A 234 13.74 -21.92 -42.16
N ASN A 235 13.78 -21.04 -43.17
CA ASN A 235 13.81 -19.58 -43.00
C ASN A 235 14.94 -19.06 -42.10
N GLY A 236 16.18 -19.53 -42.33
CA GLY A 236 17.31 -19.17 -41.47
C GLY A 236 17.13 -19.65 -40.03
N ASN A 237 16.56 -20.86 -39.86
CA ASN A 237 16.27 -21.50 -38.59
C ASN A 237 15.28 -20.75 -37.68
N LYS A 238 14.36 -19.97 -38.26
CA LYS A 238 13.24 -19.36 -37.54
C LYS A 238 11.93 -20.11 -37.68
N THR A 239 11.92 -21.18 -38.47
CA THR A 239 10.76 -22.04 -38.65
C THR A 239 11.21 -23.49 -38.50
N ILE A 240 10.56 -24.22 -37.59
CA ILE A 240 10.80 -25.65 -37.39
C ILE A 240 9.61 -26.45 -37.91
N VAL A 241 9.90 -27.61 -38.49
CA VAL A 241 8.90 -28.60 -38.90
C VAL A 241 8.97 -29.78 -37.95
N LEU A 242 7.81 -30.22 -37.47
CA LEU A 242 7.62 -31.27 -36.46
C LEU A 242 7.39 -32.62 -37.12
N ASP A 243 7.81 -33.69 -36.44
CA ASP A 243 7.59 -35.08 -36.83
C ASP A 243 6.12 -35.47 -36.89
N VAL A 244 5.32 -34.97 -35.94
CA VAL A 244 3.87 -35.20 -35.85
C VAL A 244 3.14 -33.87 -35.71
N PRO A 245 1.99 -33.67 -36.40
CA PRO A 245 1.14 -32.50 -36.20
C PRO A 245 0.75 -32.26 -34.74
N LEU A 246 0.50 -31.00 -34.37
CA LEU A 246 0.08 -30.58 -33.04
C LEU A 246 -1.31 -31.11 -32.69
N ASN A 247 -1.49 -31.56 -31.46
CA ASN A 247 -2.80 -31.99 -30.94
C ASN A 247 -3.62 -30.81 -30.44
N TYR A 248 -2.95 -29.71 -30.06
CA TYR A 248 -3.56 -28.50 -29.52
C TYR A 248 -3.08 -27.25 -30.27
N THR A 249 -3.83 -26.17 -30.11
CA THR A 249 -3.44 -24.86 -30.61
C THR A 249 -2.52 -24.17 -29.61
N HIS A 250 -1.33 -23.77 -30.05
CA HIS A 250 -0.42 -22.91 -29.28
C HIS A 250 -0.52 -21.47 -29.79
N PHE A 251 -1.16 -20.63 -28.98
CA PHE A 251 -1.57 -19.29 -29.37
C PHE A 251 -0.42 -18.27 -29.21
N ALA A 252 -0.28 -17.39 -30.20
CA ALA A 252 0.63 -16.25 -30.17
C ALA A 252 -0.13 -14.97 -30.56
N SER A 253 -0.28 -14.06 -29.60
CA SER A 253 -0.94 -12.76 -29.82
C SER A 253 -0.17 -11.91 -30.84
N ASP A 254 -0.87 -11.07 -31.61
CA ASP A 254 -0.26 -10.15 -32.58
C ASP A 254 0.69 -9.13 -31.93
N ASN A 255 0.39 -8.73 -30.69
CA ASN A 255 1.27 -7.85 -29.90
C ASN A 255 2.45 -8.61 -29.25
N GLY A 256 2.44 -9.94 -29.36
CA GLY A 256 3.46 -10.83 -28.84
C GLY A 256 3.60 -10.84 -27.33
N LYS A 257 2.54 -10.61 -26.55
CA LYS A 257 2.54 -10.74 -25.08
C LYS A 257 2.09 -12.12 -24.61
N ILE A 258 1.27 -12.82 -25.38
CA ILE A 258 0.91 -14.23 -25.18
C ILE A 258 1.65 -15.06 -26.22
N ARG A 259 2.43 -16.05 -25.79
CA ARG A 259 3.23 -16.94 -26.65
C ARG A 259 3.45 -18.27 -25.94
N ALA A 260 3.68 -19.33 -26.70
CA ALA A 260 4.15 -20.61 -26.18
C ALA A 260 5.68 -20.68 -26.20
N GLU A 261 6.27 -21.25 -25.17
CA GLU A 261 7.71 -21.55 -25.07
C GLU A 261 8.05 -22.91 -25.68
N ASP A 262 9.22 -23.02 -26.33
CA ASP A 262 9.73 -24.24 -26.97
C ASP A 262 11.22 -24.51 -26.61
N LEU A 263 11.63 -25.78 -26.39
CA LEU A 263 12.97 -26.19 -25.88
C LEU A 263 13.35 -27.65 -26.23
N ILE A 264 14.61 -28.13 -26.11
CA ILE A 264 15.10 -29.49 -26.52
C ILE A 264 15.22 -30.61 -25.43
N MET A 265 15.00 -31.94 -25.71
CA MET A 265 15.05 -33.13 -24.79
C MET A 265 15.42 -34.56 -25.36
N ASN A 266 15.76 -35.58 -24.50
CA ASN A 266 16.06 -37.03 -24.82
C ASN A 266 15.76 -38.13 -23.69
N TYR A 267 15.59 -39.46 -23.99
CA TYR A 267 14.83 -40.46 -23.14
C TYR A 267 15.52 -41.77 -22.59
N SER A 268 15.25 -42.24 -21.33
CA SER A 268 14.69 -43.58 -20.83
C SER A 268 14.73 -43.91 -19.27
N SER A 269 13.74 -44.70 -18.72
CA SER A 269 13.54 -45.38 -17.36
C SER A 269 12.50 -44.82 -16.33
N GLU A 270 11.50 -45.55 -15.79
CA GLU A 270 10.34 -44.90 -15.08
C GLU A 270 9.82 -45.46 -13.72
N THR A 271 10.06 -46.72 -13.35
CA THR A 271 9.19 -47.36 -12.32
C THR A 271 9.49 -47.02 -10.85
N SER A 272 10.73 -46.66 -10.47
CA SER A 272 11.13 -46.48 -9.06
C SER A 272 11.20 -45.03 -8.58
N LEU A 273 11.12 -44.05 -9.48
CA LEU A 273 11.30 -42.60 -9.22
C LEU A 273 12.57 -42.31 -8.37
N PHE A 274 13.66 -43.02 -8.65
CA PHE A 274 14.94 -42.96 -7.96
C PHE A 274 16.07 -42.71 -8.98
N GLY A 275 16.40 -41.44 -9.16
CA GLY A 275 17.34 -40.94 -10.15
C GLY A 275 18.75 -40.66 -9.62
N GLY A 276 19.60 -40.14 -10.51
CA GLY A 276 20.85 -39.50 -10.14
C GLY A 276 20.60 -38.21 -9.33
N HIS A 277 21.59 -37.69 -8.63
CA HIS A 277 21.50 -36.38 -7.99
C HIS A 277 22.85 -35.65 -7.99
N PHE A 278 22.83 -34.32 -7.98
CA PHE A 278 24.01 -33.51 -7.69
C PHE A 278 23.93 -32.96 -6.28
N ILE A 279 24.99 -33.17 -5.50
CA ILE A 279 25.20 -32.45 -4.24
C ILE A 279 26.45 -31.58 -4.38
N ILE A 280 26.26 -30.27 -4.30
CA ILE A 280 27.28 -29.25 -4.57
C ILE A 280 27.52 -28.47 -3.28
N ARG A 281 28.65 -28.73 -2.62
CA ARG A 281 28.92 -28.23 -1.26
C ARG A 281 30.22 -27.50 -1.19
N LEU A 282 30.18 -26.25 -0.71
CA LEU A 282 31.35 -25.43 -0.37
C LEU A 282 32.48 -25.50 -1.41
N VAL A 283 32.14 -25.66 -2.69
CA VAL A 283 33.12 -25.76 -3.77
C VAL A 283 33.79 -24.40 -3.98
N ASP A 284 35.03 -24.38 -4.45
CA ASP A 284 35.74 -23.12 -4.71
C ASP A 284 35.35 -22.50 -6.05
N LYS A 285 34.86 -23.34 -6.96
CA LYS A 285 34.36 -22.94 -8.29
C LYS A 285 33.37 -23.96 -8.82
N PHE A 286 32.26 -23.47 -9.38
CA PHE A 286 31.29 -24.29 -10.09
C PHE A 286 30.80 -23.60 -11.36
N ASN A 287 31.11 -24.16 -12.51
CA ASN A 287 30.51 -23.74 -13.77
C ASN A 287 29.94 -24.97 -14.48
N MET A 288 28.67 -24.90 -14.86
CA MET A 288 28.01 -25.91 -15.67
C MET A 288 27.20 -25.23 -16.77
N GLU A 289 27.51 -25.55 -18.02
CA GLU A 289 26.91 -24.92 -19.19
C GLU A 289 26.69 -25.93 -20.33
N GLY A 290 25.52 -25.91 -20.95
CA GLY A 290 25.19 -26.79 -22.09
C GLY A 290 25.04 -28.27 -21.72
N VAL A 291 24.42 -28.58 -20.58
CA VAL A 291 24.23 -29.96 -20.08
C VAL A 291 22.75 -30.34 -20.03
N GLU A 292 22.45 -31.54 -20.54
CA GLU A 292 21.15 -32.20 -20.39
C GLU A 292 21.15 -33.15 -19.19
N ILE A 293 20.13 -33.04 -18.35
CA ILE A 293 19.93 -33.85 -17.14
C ILE A 293 18.51 -34.40 -17.18
N THR A 294 18.41 -35.71 -17.38
CA THR A 294 17.13 -36.41 -17.43
C THR A 294 16.98 -37.38 -16.26
N ARG A 295 15.80 -37.44 -15.65
CA ARG A 295 15.47 -38.42 -14.59
C ARG A 295 16.40 -38.39 -13.38
N PHE A 296 16.90 -37.21 -13.04
CA PHE A 296 17.56 -36.95 -11.77
C PHE A 296 16.53 -36.61 -10.68
N GLY A 297 17.01 -36.48 -9.44
CA GLY A 297 16.19 -36.37 -8.25
C GLY A 297 15.76 -37.74 -7.72
N GLN A 298 15.50 -37.81 -6.42
CA GLN A 298 15.06 -39.03 -5.76
C GLN A 298 13.82 -38.71 -4.92
N GLN A 299 12.65 -39.15 -5.40
CA GLN A 299 11.38 -38.76 -4.81
C GLN A 299 11.27 -39.22 -3.35
N GLY A 300 10.98 -38.30 -2.43
CA GLY A 300 10.84 -38.57 -1.00
C GLY A 300 12.15 -38.75 -0.22
N LEU A 301 13.30 -38.47 -0.83
CA LEU A 301 14.58 -38.41 -0.13
C LEU A 301 15.06 -36.96 -0.05
N MET A 302 15.12 -36.42 1.17
CA MET A 302 15.52 -35.03 1.42
C MET A 302 16.96 -34.77 0.94
N GLY A 303 17.17 -33.63 0.27
CA GLY A 303 18.49 -33.22 -0.21
C GLY A 303 19.04 -34.04 -1.40
N ARG A 304 18.19 -34.80 -2.10
CA ARG A 304 18.54 -35.62 -3.28
C ARG A 304 17.79 -35.12 -4.52
N TYR A 305 18.25 -33.99 -5.04
CA TYR A 305 17.61 -33.25 -6.13
C TYR A 305 18.47 -33.27 -7.40
N SER A 306 17.93 -32.84 -8.54
CA SER A 306 18.73 -32.70 -9.75
C SER A 306 19.94 -31.80 -9.51
N PHE A 307 19.73 -30.55 -9.11
CA PHE A 307 20.75 -29.70 -8.51
C PHE A 307 20.43 -29.40 -7.06
N HIS A 308 21.38 -29.67 -6.17
CA HIS A 308 21.33 -29.24 -4.77
C HIS A 308 22.58 -28.40 -4.45
N PHE A 309 22.44 -27.09 -4.55
CA PHE A 309 23.43 -26.13 -4.04
C PHE A 309 23.27 -26.03 -2.53
N HIS A 310 24.13 -26.74 -1.82
CA HIS A 310 24.00 -26.94 -0.39
C HIS A 310 25.14 -26.25 0.33
N LEU A 311 24.81 -25.08 0.91
CA LEU A 311 25.66 -24.32 1.82
C LEU A 311 26.91 -23.73 1.15
N LEU A 312 26.79 -23.11 -0.03
CA LEU A 312 27.95 -22.42 -0.62
C LEU A 312 28.39 -21.17 0.15
N GLN A 313 27.53 -20.67 1.06
CA GLN A 313 27.77 -19.49 1.89
C GLN A 313 28.06 -18.23 1.06
N SER A 314 28.58 -17.18 1.71
CA SER A 314 28.86 -15.90 1.06
C SER A 314 30.16 -15.98 0.25
N LYS A 315 30.03 -16.10 -1.07
CA LYS A 315 31.12 -15.90 -2.03
C LYS A 315 30.91 -14.54 -2.74
N PRO A 316 31.97 -13.82 -3.15
CA PRO A 316 31.83 -12.49 -3.74
C PRO A 316 30.89 -12.47 -4.97
N ALA A 317 30.07 -11.43 -5.09
CA ALA A 317 29.18 -11.25 -6.23
C ALA A 317 29.97 -11.16 -7.55
N GLY A 318 29.53 -11.91 -8.57
CA GLY A 318 29.99 -11.74 -9.96
C GLY A 318 31.11 -12.66 -10.45
N LEU A 319 31.61 -13.64 -9.68
CA LEU A 319 32.60 -14.61 -10.19
C LEU A 319 32.36 -16.05 -9.67
N ASN A 320 32.53 -17.02 -10.59
CA ASN A 320 32.81 -18.45 -10.38
C ASN A 320 31.69 -19.44 -9.94
N PHE A 321 30.41 -19.03 -9.84
CA PHE A 321 29.27 -19.96 -9.59
C PHE A 321 28.14 -19.74 -10.59
N THR A 322 28.17 -20.46 -11.71
CA THR A 322 27.21 -20.27 -12.80
C THR A 322 26.64 -21.59 -13.31
N VAL A 323 25.33 -21.60 -13.54
CA VAL A 323 24.60 -22.69 -14.19
C VAL A 323 23.85 -22.05 -15.34
N LYS A 324 24.26 -22.35 -16.57
CA LYS A 324 23.73 -21.69 -17.77
C LYS A 324 23.29 -22.66 -18.83
N ASP A 325 22.19 -22.37 -19.51
CA ASP A 325 21.84 -23.09 -20.75
C ASP A 325 21.79 -24.61 -20.56
N ASN A 326 21.27 -25.07 -19.42
CA ASN A 326 21.08 -26.48 -19.10
C ASN A 326 19.60 -26.86 -19.17
N SER A 327 19.32 -28.12 -19.52
CA SER A 327 17.96 -28.69 -19.48
C SER A 327 17.86 -29.75 -18.39
N VAL A 328 16.94 -29.57 -17.45
CA VAL A 328 16.52 -30.61 -16.51
C VAL A 328 15.11 -31.02 -16.89
N HIS A 329 14.89 -32.31 -17.17
CA HIS A 329 13.55 -32.77 -17.50
C HIS A 329 13.23 -34.16 -16.94
N HIS A 330 11.92 -34.38 -16.69
CA HIS A 330 11.42 -35.59 -16.04
C HIS A 330 12.09 -35.82 -14.67
N SER A 331 12.29 -34.73 -13.91
CA SER A 331 12.92 -34.82 -12.58
C SER A 331 11.98 -35.49 -11.58
N TYR A 332 12.50 -36.46 -10.83
CA TYR A 332 11.73 -37.15 -9.79
C TYR A 332 11.59 -36.36 -8.50
N GLN A 333 12.36 -35.29 -8.31
CA GLN A 333 12.22 -34.38 -7.17
C GLN A 333 13.00 -33.08 -7.40
N ARG A 334 12.29 -31.98 -7.68
CA ARG A 334 12.83 -30.61 -7.87
C ARG A 334 13.86 -30.50 -9.00
N CYS A 335 14.10 -29.31 -9.54
CA CYS A 335 15.15 -29.10 -10.54
C CYS A 335 16.37 -28.42 -9.94
N TYR A 336 16.18 -27.21 -9.43
CA TYR A 336 17.24 -26.35 -8.92
C TYR A 336 16.92 -25.96 -7.49
N VAL A 337 17.64 -26.54 -6.53
CA VAL A 337 17.52 -26.21 -5.10
C VAL A 337 18.71 -25.38 -4.66
N VAL A 338 18.42 -24.22 -4.08
CA VAL A 338 19.37 -23.29 -3.49
C VAL A 338 19.11 -23.26 -2.00
N HIS A 339 20.06 -23.77 -1.23
CA HIS A 339 19.96 -23.92 0.22
C HIS A 339 21.19 -23.27 0.86
N ASP A 340 20.97 -22.24 1.66
CA ASP A 340 22.02 -21.48 2.37
C ASP A 340 23.17 -21.03 1.44
N THR A 341 22.76 -20.59 0.25
CA THR A 341 23.64 -20.28 -0.86
C THR A 341 23.32 -18.88 -1.38
N HIS A 342 24.35 -18.08 -1.59
CA HIS A 342 24.23 -16.69 -1.99
C HIS A 342 25.02 -16.40 -3.27
N TYR A 343 24.60 -15.38 -4.02
CA TYR A 343 25.32 -14.82 -5.17
C TYR A 343 25.61 -15.79 -6.33
N ILE A 344 24.78 -16.84 -6.53
CA ILE A 344 24.89 -17.69 -7.73
C ILE A 344 24.09 -17.12 -8.90
N LEU A 345 24.48 -17.49 -10.13
CA LEU A 345 23.76 -17.17 -11.35
C LEU A 345 23.15 -18.44 -11.97
N LEU A 346 21.82 -18.48 -12.02
CA LEU A 346 21.04 -19.43 -12.80
C LEU A 346 20.46 -18.70 -14.01
N GLN A 347 20.97 -18.99 -15.21
CA GLN A 347 20.61 -18.27 -16.43
C GLN A 347 20.20 -19.22 -17.57
N ASN A 348 19.14 -18.89 -18.32
CA ASN A 348 18.72 -19.66 -19.50
C ASN A 348 18.49 -21.16 -19.25
N ASN A 349 18.26 -21.57 -18.00
CA ASN A 349 18.04 -22.97 -17.68
C ASN A 349 16.57 -23.34 -17.88
N VAL A 350 16.34 -24.60 -18.20
CA VAL A 350 15.01 -25.17 -18.39
C VAL A 350 14.75 -26.24 -17.33
N CYS A 351 13.55 -26.22 -16.75
CA CYS A 351 13.00 -27.32 -15.95
C CYS A 351 11.65 -27.76 -16.53
N TYR A 352 11.58 -28.97 -17.07
CA TYR A 352 10.32 -29.54 -17.57
C TYR A 352 9.90 -30.79 -16.79
N ARG A 353 8.63 -30.83 -16.37
CA ARG A 353 8.00 -32.01 -15.77
C ARG A 353 8.76 -32.53 -14.55
N ALA A 354 8.57 -31.86 -13.41
CA ALA A 354 9.27 -32.17 -12.17
C ALA A 354 8.31 -32.34 -10.99
N TYR A 355 8.54 -33.34 -10.13
CA TYR A 355 7.80 -33.47 -8.88
C TYR A 355 8.26 -32.46 -7.83
N GLY A 356 7.32 -31.81 -7.16
CA GLY A 356 7.60 -30.73 -6.20
C GLY A 356 7.88 -29.38 -6.88
N HIS A 357 8.41 -28.42 -6.12
CA HIS A 357 8.78 -27.10 -6.65
C HIS A 357 10.01 -27.18 -7.58
N MET A 358 10.07 -26.35 -8.62
CA MET A 358 11.13 -26.46 -9.64
C MET A 358 12.42 -25.71 -9.29
N TYR A 359 12.33 -24.39 -9.15
CA TYR A 359 13.37 -23.48 -8.66
C TYR A 359 13.03 -23.13 -7.22
N PHE A 360 13.80 -23.64 -6.27
CA PHE A 360 13.42 -23.70 -4.86
C PHE A 360 14.50 -23.08 -3.96
N LEU A 361 14.16 -21.96 -3.32
CA LEU A 361 14.92 -21.40 -2.20
C LEU A 361 14.46 -22.06 -0.90
N GLU A 362 15.34 -22.76 -0.18
CA GLU A 362 14.92 -23.72 0.84
C GLU A 362 14.50 -23.07 2.16
N ASP A 363 15.37 -22.27 2.80
CA ASP A 363 15.15 -21.88 4.20
C ASP A 363 14.93 -20.37 4.42
N GLY A 364 15.07 -19.54 3.40
CA GLY A 364 14.92 -18.08 3.50
C GLY A 364 16.20 -17.36 3.90
N SER A 365 17.31 -18.06 4.14
CA SER A 365 18.63 -17.42 4.29
C SER A 365 19.24 -17.00 2.94
N GLU A 366 18.74 -17.52 1.82
CA GLU A 366 19.32 -17.32 0.49
C GLU A 366 19.11 -15.90 -0.03
N TYR A 367 20.17 -15.21 -0.44
CA TYR A 367 20.09 -13.82 -0.93
C TYR A 367 21.14 -13.56 -2.01
N GLY A 368 20.92 -12.51 -2.80
CA GLY A 368 21.83 -12.06 -3.85
C GLY A 368 21.91 -13.00 -5.06
N ASN A 369 21.13 -14.09 -5.09
CA ASN A 369 21.09 -15.01 -6.22
C ASN A 369 20.33 -14.38 -7.39
N GLN A 370 20.69 -14.80 -8.60
CA GLN A 370 20.13 -14.27 -9.84
C GLN A 370 19.50 -15.39 -10.66
N PHE A 371 18.22 -15.24 -10.95
CA PHE A 371 17.42 -16.10 -11.81
C PHE A 371 17.06 -15.29 -13.05
N ILE A 372 17.77 -15.53 -14.16
CA ILE A 372 17.67 -14.75 -15.39
C ILE A 372 17.24 -15.64 -16.55
N SER A 373 16.11 -15.32 -17.19
CA SER A 373 15.64 -16.01 -18.40
C SER A 373 15.51 -17.53 -18.24
N ASN A 374 15.13 -18.02 -17.07
CA ASN A 374 14.87 -19.44 -16.85
C ASN A 374 13.42 -19.79 -17.22
N LEU A 375 13.20 -21.04 -17.64
CA LEU A 375 11.90 -21.56 -18.03
C LEU A 375 11.55 -22.77 -17.16
N GLY A 376 10.35 -22.76 -16.57
CA GLY A 376 9.81 -23.93 -15.88
C GLY A 376 8.40 -24.28 -16.34
N ILE A 377 8.17 -25.56 -16.67
CA ILE A 377 6.93 -26.05 -17.26
C ILE A 377 6.51 -27.37 -16.59
N ASP A 378 5.24 -27.48 -16.19
CA ASP A 378 4.59 -28.69 -15.65
C ASP A 378 5.14 -29.16 -14.28
N PRO A 379 5.07 -28.34 -13.21
CA PRO A 379 5.39 -28.80 -11.87
C PRO A 379 4.29 -29.73 -11.34
N ILE A 380 4.68 -30.92 -10.88
CA ILE A 380 3.76 -31.98 -10.44
C ILE A 380 3.61 -31.94 -8.92
N PRO A 381 2.40 -31.68 -8.38
CA PRO A 381 2.17 -31.69 -6.95
C PRO A 381 2.24 -33.09 -6.35
N ILE A 382 2.63 -33.16 -5.08
CA ILE A 382 2.69 -34.38 -4.30
C ILE A 382 1.63 -34.29 -3.20
N SER A 383 0.64 -35.18 -3.25
CA SER A 383 -0.46 -35.21 -2.28
C SER A 383 0.06 -35.43 -0.86
N LYS A 384 -0.67 -34.93 0.15
CA LYS A 384 -0.36 -35.15 1.57
C LYS A 384 -0.36 -36.65 1.93
N GLU A 385 -1.21 -37.40 1.25
CA GLU A 385 -1.42 -38.83 1.39
C GLU A 385 -0.25 -39.65 0.83
N ASN A 386 0.58 -39.06 -0.05
CA ASN A 386 1.78 -39.70 -0.56
C ASN A 386 2.92 -39.61 0.47
N SER A 387 3.38 -40.77 0.95
CA SER A 387 4.46 -40.88 1.94
C SER A 387 5.82 -40.35 1.47
N LYS A 388 5.97 -40.07 0.17
CA LYS A 388 7.18 -39.49 -0.42
C LYS A 388 7.16 -37.95 -0.49
N ARG A 389 6.15 -37.30 0.10
CA ARG A 389 6.10 -35.83 0.21
C ARG A 389 7.19 -35.33 1.17
N LEU A 390 7.95 -34.30 0.78
CA LEU A 390 9.06 -33.79 1.61
C LEU A 390 8.61 -32.65 2.53
N ILE A 391 7.83 -31.70 2.01
CA ILE A 391 7.35 -30.55 2.79
C ILE A 391 5.85 -30.32 2.56
N PRO A 392 5.13 -29.69 3.50
CA PRO A 392 3.69 -29.46 3.37
C PRO A 392 3.27 -28.76 2.07
N SER A 393 4.05 -27.77 1.63
CA SER A 393 3.82 -26.97 0.42
C SER A 393 3.96 -27.74 -0.90
N ASP A 394 4.54 -28.94 -0.91
CA ASP A 394 4.61 -29.80 -2.12
C ASP A 394 3.22 -30.21 -2.63
N THR A 395 2.15 -30.01 -1.84
CA THR A 395 0.75 -30.16 -2.29
C THR A 395 0.29 -29.01 -3.18
N SER A 396 1.03 -27.90 -3.20
CA SER A 396 0.70 -26.62 -3.82
C SER A 396 1.93 -26.07 -4.56
N VAL A 397 2.46 -26.87 -5.49
CA VAL A 397 3.75 -26.61 -6.14
C VAL A 397 3.78 -25.29 -6.91
N SER A 398 4.99 -24.72 -6.97
CA SER A 398 5.34 -23.55 -7.74
C SER A 398 6.49 -23.85 -8.69
N VAL A 399 6.60 -23.06 -9.76
CA VAL A 399 7.80 -23.07 -10.58
C VAL A 399 8.92 -22.37 -9.84
N PHE A 400 8.68 -21.17 -9.32
CA PHE A 400 9.60 -20.42 -8.47
C PHE A 400 9.02 -20.34 -7.04
N TRP A 401 9.64 -21.07 -6.12
CA TRP A 401 9.41 -20.98 -4.68
C TRP A 401 10.44 -20.03 -4.06
N ILE A 402 9.96 -18.89 -3.58
CA ILE A 402 10.79 -17.75 -3.20
C ILE A 402 10.58 -17.48 -1.71
N THR A 403 11.53 -17.89 -0.88
CA THR A 403 11.52 -17.66 0.58
C THR A 403 12.24 -16.39 0.99
N ASN A 404 12.95 -15.72 0.08
CA ASN A 404 13.63 -14.46 0.37
C ASN A 404 13.56 -13.51 -0.83
N PRO A 405 12.99 -12.30 -0.68
CA PRO A 405 12.79 -11.38 -1.79
C PRO A 405 14.07 -10.64 -2.20
N ASN A 406 15.17 -10.81 -1.46
CA ASN A 406 16.48 -10.26 -1.78
C ASN A 406 17.21 -11.12 -2.82
N ASN A 407 16.51 -11.52 -3.90
CA ASN A 407 17.03 -12.27 -5.04
C ASN A 407 16.44 -11.72 -6.34
N THR A 408 17.22 -11.72 -7.42
CA THR A 408 16.83 -11.11 -8.69
C THR A 408 16.09 -12.12 -9.56
N PHE A 409 14.93 -11.74 -10.10
CA PHE A 409 14.12 -12.54 -11.02
C PHE A 409 13.81 -11.71 -12.28
N ILE A 410 14.52 -11.98 -13.37
CA ILE A 410 14.39 -11.21 -14.62
C ILE A 410 14.09 -12.14 -15.78
N GLY A 411 13.02 -11.88 -16.53
CA GLY A 411 12.75 -12.57 -17.79
C GLY A 411 12.39 -14.06 -17.66
N ASN A 412 12.02 -14.54 -16.47
CA ASN A 412 11.71 -15.96 -16.26
C ASN A 412 10.28 -16.28 -16.68
N HIS A 413 10.07 -17.47 -17.25
CA HIS A 413 8.78 -17.96 -17.71
C HIS A 413 8.36 -19.17 -16.86
N ALA A 414 7.13 -19.15 -16.37
CA ALA A 414 6.61 -20.12 -15.43
C ALA A 414 5.22 -20.61 -15.87
N VAL A 415 5.13 -21.88 -16.23
CA VAL A 415 3.95 -22.51 -16.82
C VAL A 415 3.45 -23.64 -15.92
N GLY A 416 2.24 -23.49 -15.39
CA GLY A 416 1.61 -24.51 -14.55
C GLY A 416 1.81 -24.35 -13.04
N GLY A 417 1.40 -25.39 -12.29
CA GLY A 417 1.40 -25.41 -10.83
C GLY A 417 0.19 -24.72 -10.20
N ARG A 418 0.23 -24.59 -8.87
CA ARG A 418 -0.77 -23.78 -8.15
C ARG A 418 -0.40 -22.30 -8.24
N PHE A 419 0.89 -21.99 -8.03
CA PHE A 419 1.40 -20.62 -8.04
C PHE A 419 2.72 -20.58 -8.82
N PRO A 420 2.77 -20.14 -10.09
CA PRO A 420 4.00 -20.10 -10.87
C PRO A 420 5.13 -19.35 -10.15
N PHE A 421 4.83 -18.17 -9.59
CA PHE A 421 5.71 -17.45 -8.66
C PHE A 421 5.06 -17.35 -7.27
N TRP A 422 5.71 -17.89 -6.25
CA TRP A 422 5.24 -17.82 -4.87
C TRP A 422 6.31 -17.23 -3.94
N PHE A 423 6.04 -16.01 -3.45
CA PHE A 423 6.78 -15.38 -2.36
C PHE A 423 6.21 -15.86 -1.02
N SER A 424 6.84 -16.87 -0.43
CA SER A 424 6.46 -17.48 0.86
C SER A 424 7.53 -17.14 1.90
N LEU A 425 7.42 -15.96 2.52
CA LEU A 425 8.54 -15.35 3.25
C LEU A 425 8.52 -15.70 4.76
N PRO A 426 9.39 -16.58 5.28
CA PRO A 426 9.44 -16.84 6.70
C PRO A 426 9.96 -15.63 7.48
N SER A 427 9.61 -15.52 8.77
CA SER A 427 10.06 -14.40 9.61
C SER A 427 11.56 -14.46 9.92
N PHE A 428 12.11 -15.67 9.98
CA PHE A 428 13.52 -15.99 10.17
C PHE A 428 13.85 -17.24 9.35
N PRO A 429 15.13 -17.52 9.04
CA PRO A 429 15.50 -18.75 8.37
C PRO A 429 14.91 -19.99 9.06
N THR A 430 14.40 -20.92 8.25
CA THR A 430 13.80 -22.18 8.71
C THR A 430 14.82 -23.33 8.55
N GLY A 431 14.37 -24.58 8.69
CA GLY A 431 15.16 -25.77 8.38
C GLY A 431 16.55 -25.84 9.04
N LEU A 432 17.54 -26.27 8.27
CA LEU A 432 18.93 -26.42 8.74
C LEU A 432 19.64 -25.07 8.85
N SER A 433 19.13 -24.04 8.18
CA SER A 433 19.70 -22.68 8.21
C SER A 433 19.35 -21.93 9.49
N ALA A 434 18.25 -22.27 10.17
CA ALA A 434 17.81 -21.62 11.42
C ALA A 434 18.90 -21.58 12.51
N LEU A 435 19.74 -22.61 12.61
CA LEU A 435 20.81 -22.72 13.61
C LEU A 435 22.10 -21.99 13.21
N ARG A 436 22.20 -21.51 11.97
CA ARG A 436 23.42 -20.87 11.44
C ARG A 436 23.46 -19.37 11.63
N TYR A 437 22.30 -18.76 11.75
CA TYR A 437 22.15 -17.32 11.86
C TYR A 437 21.69 -16.96 13.28
N PRO A 438 22.29 -15.94 13.92
CA PRO A 438 21.74 -15.39 15.16
C PRO A 438 20.28 -15.02 14.98
N ALA A 439 19.45 -15.30 15.99
CA ALA A 439 18.03 -14.97 15.96
C ALA A 439 17.83 -13.47 15.63
N GLY A 440 17.01 -13.18 14.61
CA GLY A 440 16.75 -11.81 14.16
C GLY A 440 17.73 -11.24 13.13
N SER A 441 18.85 -11.91 12.83
CA SER A 441 19.86 -11.35 11.90
C SER A 441 19.44 -11.37 10.43
N VAL A 442 18.59 -12.31 10.04
CA VAL A 442 18.01 -12.42 8.70
C VAL A 442 16.50 -12.47 8.84
N ASN A 443 15.80 -11.55 8.19
CA ASN A 443 14.34 -11.49 8.18
C ASN A 443 13.84 -11.26 6.75
N PRO A 444 13.44 -12.32 6.04
CA PRO A 444 12.89 -12.22 4.69
C PRO A 444 11.67 -11.30 4.56
N ARG A 445 10.81 -11.21 5.58
CA ARG A 445 9.59 -10.38 5.55
C ARG A 445 9.88 -8.88 5.53
N THR A 446 11.06 -8.47 5.95
CA THR A 446 11.52 -7.06 5.94
C THR A 446 12.73 -6.85 5.04
N ALA A 447 13.15 -7.88 4.30
CA ALA A 447 14.32 -7.81 3.44
C ALA A 447 14.06 -6.86 2.26
N PRO A 448 15.09 -6.14 1.78
CA PRO A 448 14.95 -5.31 0.59
C PRO A 448 14.65 -6.21 -0.62
N THR A 449 13.65 -5.84 -1.40
CA THR A 449 13.33 -6.53 -2.64
C THR A 449 14.38 -6.24 -3.71
N LYS A 450 14.78 -7.26 -4.45
CA LYS A 450 15.57 -7.13 -5.68
C LYS A 450 14.64 -7.10 -6.91
N PRO A 451 15.15 -6.79 -8.12
CA PRO A 451 14.31 -6.67 -9.30
C PRO A 451 13.48 -7.92 -9.57
N PHE A 452 12.18 -7.71 -9.76
CA PHE A 452 11.23 -8.66 -10.34
C PHE A 452 10.66 -8.00 -11.60
N GLU A 453 11.22 -8.33 -12.76
CA GLU A 453 10.88 -7.67 -14.02
C GLU A 453 10.85 -8.61 -15.22
N TYR A 454 9.97 -8.35 -16.19
CA TYR A 454 9.84 -9.11 -17.44
C TYR A 454 9.49 -10.60 -17.26
N ASN A 455 9.01 -11.00 -16.08
CA ASN A 455 8.61 -12.38 -15.84
C ASN A 455 7.22 -12.68 -16.45
N VAL A 456 6.99 -13.94 -16.81
CA VAL A 456 5.74 -14.42 -17.41
C VAL A 456 5.19 -15.60 -16.60
N ALA A 457 3.90 -15.56 -16.25
CA ALA A 457 3.24 -16.62 -15.48
C ALA A 457 1.86 -16.98 -16.04
N HIS A 458 1.68 -18.23 -16.46
CA HIS A 458 0.40 -18.66 -17.01
C HIS A 458 0.07 -20.13 -16.78
N SER A 459 -1.14 -20.49 -17.22
CA SER A 459 -1.64 -21.87 -17.18
C SER A 459 -1.62 -22.45 -15.76
N SER A 460 -1.82 -21.63 -14.73
CA SER A 460 -1.86 -22.12 -13.34
C SER A 460 -3.28 -22.41 -12.86
N ASN A 461 -3.40 -23.36 -11.94
CA ASN A 461 -4.68 -23.64 -11.28
C ASN A 461 -4.98 -22.69 -10.10
N GLY A 462 -4.04 -21.80 -9.75
CA GLY A 462 -4.21 -20.78 -8.72
C GLY A 462 -3.93 -19.38 -9.26
N ASN A 463 -2.85 -18.79 -8.77
CA ASN A 463 -2.49 -17.39 -8.99
C ASN A 463 -1.18 -17.31 -9.77
N GLY A 464 -1.06 -16.43 -10.77
CA GLY A 464 0.19 -16.22 -11.51
C GLY A 464 1.35 -15.76 -10.62
N LEU A 465 1.15 -14.65 -9.91
CA LEU A 465 2.01 -14.15 -8.84
C LEU A 465 1.28 -14.23 -7.50
N HIS A 466 1.86 -14.91 -6.52
CA HIS A 466 1.32 -15.08 -5.18
C HIS A 466 2.30 -14.55 -4.12
N ILE A 467 1.88 -13.54 -3.37
CA ILE A 467 2.61 -12.97 -2.23
C ILE A 467 1.67 -13.05 -1.01
N ASP A 468 1.58 -14.22 -0.40
CA ASP A 468 0.79 -14.54 0.79
C ASP A 468 1.22 -15.94 1.28
N ASP A 469 0.53 -16.48 2.28
CA ASP A 469 0.72 -17.85 2.77
C ASP A 469 2.20 -18.13 3.10
N PHE A 470 2.80 -17.26 3.89
CA PHE A 470 4.23 -17.29 4.21
C PHE A 470 4.59 -18.50 5.06
N GLU A 471 5.73 -19.09 4.78
CA GLU A 471 6.25 -20.24 5.50
C GLU A 471 6.51 -19.92 6.98
N LYS A 472 6.17 -20.87 7.84
CA LYS A 472 6.52 -20.91 9.26
C LYS A 472 7.67 -21.89 9.49
N ALA A 473 8.28 -21.83 10.67
CA ALA A 473 9.33 -22.75 11.08
C ALA A 473 8.90 -24.24 11.10
N ASP A 474 7.60 -24.54 11.17
CA ASP A 474 7.06 -25.91 11.10
C ASP A 474 6.80 -26.40 9.66
N GLY A 475 7.17 -25.61 8.65
CA GLY A 475 6.98 -25.91 7.22
C GLY A 475 5.54 -25.69 6.70
N ASN A 476 4.59 -25.32 7.56
CA ASN A 476 3.26 -24.91 7.13
C ASN A 476 3.24 -23.41 6.79
N SER A 477 2.24 -22.97 6.02
CA SER A 477 2.04 -21.55 5.73
C SER A 477 1.18 -20.83 6.78
N GLU A 478 1.31 -19.50 6.84
CA GLU A 478 0.42 -18.59 7.55
C GLU A 478 0.04 -17.38 6.70
N ILE A 479 -1.19 -16.89 6.88
CA ILE A 479 -1.69 -15.69 6.18
C ILE A 479 -1.10 -14.46 6.88
N VAL A 480 -0.21 -13.74 6.21
CA VAL A 480 0.46 -12.56 6.77
C VAL A 480 0.88 -11.59 5.65
N ALA A 481 0.94 -10.31 5.96
CA ALA A 481 1.24 -9.27 4.99
C ALA A 481 2.73 -8.98 4.85
N PHE A 482 3.18 -8.77 3.61
CA PHE A 482 4.51 -8.27 3.28
C PHE A 482 4.61 -6.76 3.53
N TYR A 483 5.35 -6.35 4.55
CA TYR A 483 5.59 -4.93 4.81
C TYR A 483 7.03 -4.56 4.49
N THR A 484 7.22 -3.84 3.38
CA THR A 484 8.52 -3.37 2.91
C THR A 484 8.48 -1.89 2.56
N ASN A 485 9.65 -1.26 2.47
CA ASN A 485 9.76 0.18 2.30
C ASN A 485 9.67 0.66 0.84
N ASN A 486 9.84 -0.23 -0.16
CA ASN A 486 9.61 0.06 -1.59
C ASN A 486 9.78 -1.19 -2.47
N ALA A 487 8.76 -2.04 -2.60
CA ALA A 487 8.81 -3.17 -3.54
C ALA A 487 8.20 -2.81 -4.88
N VAL A 488 8.92 -3.06 -5.96
CA VAL A 488 8.47 -2.80 -7.33
C VAL A 488 8.45 -4.10 -8.12
N TYR A 489 7.29 -4.42 -8.68
CA TYR A 489 7.09 -5.53 -9.61
C TYR A 489 6.72 -4.91 -10.96
N SER A 490 7.60 -5.05 -11.96
CA SER A 490 7.44 -4.34 -13.23
C SER A 490 7.38 -5.29 -14.44
N ASN A 491 6.74 -4.84 -15.51
CA ASN A 491 6.76 -5.55 -16.80
C ASN A 491 6.29 -7.03 -16.73
N PHE A 492 5.42 -7.37 -15.78
CA PHE A 492 4.98 -8.75 -15.55
C PHE A 492 3.79 -9.10 -16.44
N VAL A 493 3.86 -10.25 -17.10
CA VAL A 493 2.81 -10.79 -17.95
C VAL A 493 2.16 -11.98 -17.25
N SER A 494 0.83 -11.99 -17.16
CA SER A 494 0.14 -13.14 -16.59
C SER A 494 -1.19 -13.45 -17.26
N TYR A 495 -1.38 -14.72 -17.61
CA TYR A 495 -2.57 -15.12 -18.34
C TYR A 495 -3.09 -16.52 -18.07
N LYS A 496 -4.37 -16.77 -18.39
CA LYS A 496 -5.01 -18.10 -18.27
C LYS A 496 -4.82 -18.76 -16.91
N ASN A 497 -4.86 -17.97 -15.83
CA ASN A 497 -4.82 -18.50 -14.46
C ASN A 497 -6.25 -18.68 -13.93
N ARG A 498 -6.51 -19.82 -13.28
CA ARG A 498 -7.84 -20.19 -12.77
C ARG A 498 -8.37 -19.23 -11.69
N VAL A 499 -7.51 -18.46 -11.01
CA VAL A 499 -7.92 -17.57 -9.92
C VAL A 499 -7.44 -16.14 -10.09
N PHE A 500 -6.15 -15.84 -9.91
CA PHE A 500 -5.64 -14.47 -10.00
C PHE A 500 -4.47 -14.34 -10.99
N GLY A 501 -4.36 -13.24 -11.72
CA GLY A 501 -3.08 -12.87 -12.34
C GLY A 501 -2.06 -12.49 -11.26
N VAL A 502 -2.49 -11.62 -10.33
CA VAL A 502 -1.74 -11.21 -9.14
C VAL A 502 -2.61 -11.28 -7.90
N TRP A 503 -2.14 -12.02 -6.89
CA TRP A 503 -2.63 -11.97 -5.52
C TRP A 503 -1.49 -11.52 -4.60
N CYS A 504 -1.64 -10.38 -3.94
CA CYS A 504 -0.61 -9.90 -3.03
C CYS A 504 -1.17 -9.35 -1.72
N ARG A 505 -0.69 -9.90 -0.60
CA ARG A 505 -0.93 -9.39 0.73
C ARG A 505 0.28 -8.66 1.24
N GLY A 506 0.18 -7.33 1.31
CA GLY A 506 1.29 -6.49 1.74
C GLY A 506 0.98 -5.01 1.78
N GLY A 507 1.82 -4.26 2.49
CA GLY A 507 1.84 -2.80 2.46
C GLY A 507 2.84 -2.26 1.44
N TYR A 508 2.75 -0.97 1.15
CA TYR A 508 3.51 -0.23 0.13
C TYR A 508 4.19 -1.07 -0.96
N LEU A 509 3.38 -1.62 -1.85
CA LEU A 509 3.80 -2.35 -3.06
C LEU A 509 3.47 -1.52 -4.31
N ARG A 510 4.40 -1.47 -5.26
CA ARG A 510 4.22 -0.83 -6.56
C ARG A 510 4.22 -1.88 -7.66
N PHE A 511 3.21 -1.81 -8.52
CA PHE A 511 3.03 -2.64 -9.69
C PHE A 511 3.00 -1.75 -10.93
N ASP A 512 3.93 -1.98 -11.84
CA ASP A 512 4.27 -1.07 -12.92
C ASP A 512 4.25 -1.82 -14.25
N ASN A 513 3.51 -1.32 -15.25
CA ASN A 513 3.46 -1.92 -16.59
C ASN A 513 3.09 -3.43 -16.61
N LEU A 514 2.02 -3.80 -15.90
CA LEU A 514 1.51 -5.17 -15.91
C LEU A 514 0.67 -5.45 -17.17
N TYR A 515 0.74 -6.68 -17.68
CA TYR A 515 -0.15 -7.18 -18.73
C TYR A 515 -0.87 -8.43 -18.24
N LEU A 516 -2.14 -8.28 -17.82
CA LEU A 516 -2.91 -9.34 -17.17
C LEU A 516 -4.14 -9.69 -18.02
N THR A 517 -4.20 -10.90 -18.56
CA THR A 517 -5.27 -11.29 -19.51
C THR A 517 -5.86 -12.67 -19.23
N ASP A 518 -7.16 -12.88 -19.47
CA ASP A 518 -7.82 -14.19 -19.33
C ASP A 518 -7.63 -14.84 -17.95
N ASN A 519 -7.44 -14.03 -16.92
CA ASN A 519 -7.45 -14.48 -15.53
C ASN A 519 -8.89 -14.36 -15.00
N LYS A 520 -9.31 -15.25 -14.11
CA LYS A 520 -10.61 -15.07 -13.43
C LYS A 520 -10.70 -13.71 -12.76
N ILE A 521 -9.62 -13.31 -12.09
CA ILE A 521 -9.45 -11.96 -11.57
C ILE A 521 -8.06 -11.49 -11.98
N ALA A 522 -7.93 -10.33 -12.63
CA ALA A 522 -6.61 -9.87 -13.05
C ALA A 522 -5.74 -9.59 -11.81
N MET A 523 -6.25 -8.80 -10.86
CA MET A 523 -5.47 -8.42 -9.67
C MET A 523 -6.33 -8.21 -8.42
N ASN A 524 -5.78 -8.60 -7.27
CA ASN A 524 -6.26 -8.23 -5.93
C ASN A 524 -5.04 -8.02 -5.00
N ALA A 525 -5.07 -6.96 -4.18
CA ALA A 525 -3.94 -6.53 -3.36
C ALA A 525 -4.26 -6.18 -1.89
N PRO A 526 -4.82 -7.10 -1.06
CA PRO A 526 -5.27 -6.80 0.31
C PRO A 526 -4.15 -7.16 1.31
N VAL A 527 -3.63 -6.39 2.26
CA VAL A 527 -4.09 -5.19 2.96
C VAL A 527 -2.97 -4.16 2.94
N GLY A 528 -3.31 -2.89 2.69
CA GLY A 528 -2.37 -1.79 2.87
C GLY A 528 -2.25 -0.90 1.63
N ALA A 529 -1.22 -0.04 1.66
CA ALA A 529 -0.96 0.90 0.58
C ALA A 529 -0.44 0.17 -0.67
N THR A 530 -1.09 0.30 -1.83
CA THR A 530 -0.55 -0.23 -3.09
C THR A 530 -0.75 0.75 -4.24
N LEU A 531 0.26 0.85 -5.10
CA LEU A 531 0.21 1.62 -6.34
C LEU A 531 0.22 0.65 -7.52
N THR A 532 -0.76 0.77 -8.41
CA THR A 532 -0.79 0.03 -9.67
C THR A 532 -0.91 1.00 -10.83
N GLU A 533 0.07 1.00 -11.73
CA GLU A 533 0.12 1.97 -12.81
C GLU A 533 0.60 1.45 -14.15
N ASP A 534 0.29 2.23 -15.19
CA ASP A 534 0.74 2.03 -16.58
C ASP A 534 0.43 0.63 -17.14
N SER A 535 -0.67 0.02 -16.69
CA SER A 535 -0.96 -1.41 -16.90
C SER A 535 -2.13 -1.66 -17.86
N ILE A 536 -2.18 -2.85 -18.45
CA ILE A 536 -3.26 -3.32 -19.34
C ILE A 536 -3.88 -4.59 -18.78
N PHE A 537 -5.17 -4.54 -18.47
CA PHE A 537 -5.94 -5.70 -18.02
C PHE A 537 -6.98 -6.08 -19.08
N ILE A 538 -7.08 -7.36 -19.42
CA ILE A 538 -7.96 -7.87 -20.46
C ILE A 538 -8.82 -9.00 -19.88
N GLY A 539 -10.15 -8.86 -19.95
CA GLY A 539 -11.08 -9.87 -19.45
C GLY A 539 -11.08 -11.14 -20.30
N GLU A 540 -11.29 -10.98 -21.61
CA GLU A 540 -11.16 -12.05 -22.60
C GLU A 540 -10.33 -11.54 -23.80
N SER A 541 -9.19 -12.19 -24.06
CA SER A 541 -8.37 -11.96 -25.26
C SER A 541 -8.89 -12.73 -26.47
N GLU A 542 -8.23 -12.58 -27.60
CA GLU A 542 -8.44 -13.38 -28.81
C GLU A 542 -8.11 -14.88 -28.63
N ASN A 543 -7.44 -15.27 -27.54
CA ASN A 543 -7.16 -16.67 -27.21
C ASN A 543 -8.42 -17.39 -26.69
N VAL A 544 -9.17 -18.02 -27.61
CA VAL A 544 -10.39 -18.78 -27.28
C VAL A 544 -10.14 -20.12 -26.57
N GLY A 545 -8.94 -20.68 -26.63
CA GLY A 545 -8.60 -21.98 -26.05
C GLY A 545 -9.35 -23.19 -26.64
N GLU A 546 -9.08 -24.36 -26.08
CA GLU A 546 -9.57 -25.67 -26.54
C GLU A 546 -10.93 -26.06 -25.90
N TYR A 547 -11.95 -25.22 -26.08
CA TYR A 547 -13.26 -25.34 -25.40
C TYR A 547 -14.01 -26.66 -25.68
N SER A 548 -13.69 -27.37 -26.76
CA SER A 548 -14.37 -28.62 -27.14
C SER A 548 -14.16 -29.77 -26.16
N TYR A 549 -13.12 -29.72 -25.31
CA TYR A 549 -12.84 -30.77 -24.31
C TYR A 549 -13.76 -30.73 -23.09
N ARG A 550 -14.36 -29.58 -22.76
CA ARG A 550 -15.29 -29.44 -21.62
C ARG A 550 -16.59 -28.77 -22.05
N PRO A 551 -17.41 -29.40 -22.90
CA PRO A 551 -18.60 -28.78 -23.48
C PRO A 551 -19.67 -28.38 -22.45
N THR A 552 -19.64 -28.95 -21.23
CA THR A 552 -20.54 -28.62 -20.12
C THR A 552 -20.05 -27.46 -19.24
N VAL A 553 -18.78 -27.04 -19.40
CA VAL A 553 -18.13 -25.97 -18.63
C VAL A 553 -17.83 -24.78 -19.54
N ASP A 554 -17.14 -25.03 -20.65
CA ASP A 554 -16.63 -24.04 -21.59
C ASP A 554 -17.71 -23.62 -22.63
N LEU A 555 -18.81 -23.07 -22.11
CA LEU A 555 -19.93 -22.57 -22.91
C LEU A 555 -19.52 -21.33 -23.74
N GLY A 556 -20.21 -21.06 -24.85
CA GLY A 556 -19.93 -19.88 -25.68
C GLY A 556 -18.65 -19.97 -26.52
N LYS A 557 -18.15 -21.19 -26.79
CA LYS A 557 -17.00 -21.49 -27.67
C LYS A 557 -15.67 -20.87 -27.19
N ARG A 558 -15.44 -20.82 -25.88
CA ARG A 558 -14.19 -20.35 -25.28
C ARG A 558 -13.93 -21.04 -23.95
N THR A 559 -12.67 -21.33 -23.66
CA THR A 559 -12.24 -21.79 -22.33
C THR A 559 -12.33 -20.68 -21.30
N ARG A 560 -12.84 -21.02 -20.11
CA ARG A 560 -12.94 -20.09 -18.98
C ARG A 560 -12.35 -20.69 -17.69
N PRO A 561 -12.13 -19.85 -16.66
CA PRO A 561 -11.49 -20.27 -15.43
C PRO A 561 -12.28 -21.31 -14.63
N ALA A 562 -13.58 -21.50 -14.88
CA ALA A 562 -14.38 -22.51 -14.19
C ALA A 562 -13.75 -23.91 -14.23
N LEU A 563 -13.76 -24.58 -13.07
CA LEU A 563 -13.33 -25.97 -12.92
C LEU A 563 -14.48 -26.97 -13.10
N TYR A 564 -15.72 -26.56 -12.87
CA TYR A 564 -16.89 -27.43 -12.84
C TYR A 564 -18.06 -26.80 -13.60
N SER A 565 -18.98 -27.64 -14.08
CA SER A 565 -20.26 -27.17 -14.63
C SER A 565 -21.11 -26.57 -13.52
N SER A 566 -21.63 -25.37 -13.73
CA SER A 566 -22.44 -24.65 -12.75
C SER A 566 -23.64 -24.02 -13.45
N THR A 567 -24.77 -23.94 -12.74
CA THR A 567 -25.92 -23.14 -13.18
C THR A 567 -25.68 -21.63 -13.00
N LEU A 568 -24.61 -21.25 -12.28
CA LEU A 568 -24.17 -19.87 -12.11
C LEU A 568 -23.19 -19.50 -13.22
N LEU A 569 -23.33 -18.27 -13.72
CA LEU A 569 -22.42 -17.70 -14.71
C LEU A 569 -21.00 -17.55 -14.15
N ASP A 570 -20.01 -17.64 -15.03
CA ASP A 570 -18.63 -17.34 -14.70
C ASP A 570 -18.44 -15.91 -14.22
N ILE A 571 -17.36 -15.65 -13.48
CA ILE A 571 -17.09 -14.33 -12.91
C ILE A 571 -15.68 -13.90 -13.34
N ILE A 572 -15.61 -12.81 -14.12
CA ILE A 572 -14.35 -12.24 -14.58
C ILE A 572 -14.20 -10.80 -14.05
N LYS A 573 -13.10 -10.50 -13.36
CA LYS A 573 -12.87 -9.16 -12.79
C LYS A 573 -11.51 -8.62 -13.20
N GLY A 574 -11.42 -7.31 -13.45
CA GLY A 574 -10.13 -6.66 -13.63
C GLY A 574 -9.43 -6.50 -12.28
N TYR A 575 -9.70 -5.40 -11.59
CA TYR A 575 -9.19 -5.14 -10.25
C TYR A 575 -10.27 -5.40 -9.19
N GLU A 576 -10.01 -6.34 -8.28
CA GLU A 576 -10.90 -6.67 -7.17
C GLU A 576 -10.37 -6.08 -5.85
N HIS A 577 -11.17 -5.22 -5.23
CA HIS A 577 -10.87 -4.68 -3.91
C HIS A 577 -11.35 -5.62 -2.81
N TYR A 578 -10.54 -5.82 -1.77
CA TYR A 578 -10.86 -6.68 -0.64
C TYR A 578 -10.30 -6.15 0.69
N ASP A 579 -10.99 -6.52 1.78
CA ASP A 579 -10.58 -6.33 3.17
C ASP A 579 -10.66 -4.88 3.68
N ILE A 580 -10.33 -4.65 4.95
CA ILE A 580 -10.35 -3.34 5.61
C ILE A 580 -9.07 -2.53 5.34
N GLY A 581 -8.19 -3.05 4.50
CA GLY A 581 -6.90 -2.45 4.15
C GLY A 581 -7.00 -1.47 2.98
N GLY A 582 -6.08 -0.52 2.96
CA GLY A 582 -5.95 0.51 1.94
C GLY A 582 -4.97 1.58 2.41
N PRO A 583 -4.71 2.63 1.63
CA PRO A 583 -5.28 2.95 0.30
C PRO A 583 -4.69 2.15 -0.88
N GLN A 584 -5.55 1.72 -1.81
CA GLN A 584 -5.13 1.24 -3.13
C GLN A 584 -5.32 2.36 -4.16
N TYR A 585 -4.27 2.66 -4.94
CA TYR A 585 -4.32 3.67 -6.00
C TYR A 585 -4.05 3.04 -7.36
N LEU A 586 -4.99 3.22 -8.28
CA LEU A 586 -4.88 2.77 -9.67
C LEU A 586 -4.74 4.02 -10.55
N ASN A 587 -3.67 4.07 -11.35
CA ASN A 587 -3.36 5.19 -12.22
C ASN A 587 -3.03 4.70 -13.64
N ASN A 588 -3.61 5.28 -14.68
CA ASN A 588 -3.29 4.95 -16.08
C ASN A 588 -3.41 3.46 -16.42
N ILE A 589 -4.52 2.81 -16.01
CA ILE A 589 -4.81 1.42 -16.35
C ILE A 589 -5.82 1.36 -17.50
N THR A 590 -5.54 0.53 -18.50
CA THR A 590 -6.47 0.23 -19.59
C THR A 590 -7.14 -1.12 -19.37
N PHE A 591 -8.47 -1.12 -19.25
CA PHE A 591 -9.30 -2.31 -19.15
C PHE A 591 -9.94 -2.64 -20.50
N ILE A 592 -9.82 -3.88 -20.96
CA ILE A 592 -10.28 -4.34 -22.27
C ILE A 592 -11.19 -5.58 -22.11
N ASN A 593 -12.33 -5.61 -22.81
CA ASN A 593 -13.22 -6.78 -22.90
C ASN A 593 -13.80 -7.32 -21.57
N PHE A 594 -14.05 -6.48 -20.57
CA PHE A 594 -14.81 -6.87 -19.38
C PHE A 594 -16.31 -6.73 -19.60
N VAL A 595 -16.89 -7.61 -20.42
CA VAL A 595 -18.31 -7.57 -20.83
C VAL A 595 -19.12 -8.66 -20.14
N THR A 596 -20.24 -8.30 -19.52
CA THR A 596 -21.22 -9.27 -19.02
C THR A 596 -22.06 -9.81 -20.19
N ASP A 597 -22.25 -11.13 -20.27
CA ASP A 597 -23.05 -11.80 -21.29
C ASP A 597 -23.81 -13.01 -20.70
N SER A 598 -24.37 -13.88 -21.56
CA SER A 598 -25.15 -15.06 -21.13
C SER A 598 -24.32 -16.17 -20.48
N TYR A 599 -23.00 -16.07 -20.47
CA TYR A 599 -22.07 -17.08 -19.95
C TYR A 599 -21.25 -16.58 -18.76
N LYS A 600 -21.08 -15.25 -18.64
CA LYS A 600 -20.30 -14.63 -17.55
C LYS A 600 -20.84 -13.29 -17.09
N TYR A 601 -20.59 -12.99 -15.82
CA TYR A 601 -20.53 -11.63 -15.30
C TYR A 601 -19.11 -11.10 -15.39
N ALA A 602 -18.96 -9.85 -15.84
CA ALA A 602 -17.66 -9.20 -15.89
C ALA A 602 -17.70 -7.70 -15.55
N GLY A 603 -16.62 -7.23 -14.92
CA GLY A 603 -16.37 -5.82 -14.65
C GLY A 603 -14.91 -5.49 -14.45
N ALA A 604 -14.50 -4.33 -14.96
CA ALA A 604 -13.13 -3.81 -14.86
C ALA A 604 -12.74 -3.53 -13.40
N LEU A 605 -13.61 -2.86 -12.65
CA LEU A 605 -13.46 -2.65 -11.20
C LEU A 605 -14.53 -3.46 -10.45
N SER A 606 -14.17 -4.04 -9.31
CA SER A 606 -15.09 -4.80 -8.47
C SER A 606 -14.64 -4.80 -7.02
N SER A 607 -15.51 -5.31 -6.14
CA SER A 607 -15.15 -5.76 -4.78
C SER A 607 -15.30 -7.29 -4.64
N ARG A 608 -14.62 -7.87 -3.65
CA ARG A 608 -14.78 -9.29 -3.27
C ARG A 608 -16.07 -9.49 -2.49
N ALA A 609 -16.81 -10.56 -2.78
CA ALA A 609 -17.97 -10.97 -1.99
C ALA A 609 -17.52 -11.45 -0.60
N ALA A 610 -17.56 -10.55 0.39
CA ALA A 610 -17.08 -10.78 1.75
C ALA A 610 -17.82 -9.88 2.77
N ASN A 611 -17.70 -10.19 4.06
CA ASN A 611 -18.32 -9.37 5.10
C ASN A 611 -17.49 -8.15 5.53
N PHE A 612 -16.21 -8.09 5.17
CA PHE A 612 -15.35 -6.94 5.45
C PHE A 612 -15.65 -5.79 4.48
N LYS A 613 -16.12 -4.64 4.97
CA LYS A 613 -16.37 -3.46 4.12
C LYS A 613 -15.06 -2.70 3.84
N LEU A 614 -14.93 -2.22 2.61
CA LEU A 614 -13.79 -1.42 2.18
C LEU A 614 -13.74 -0.06 2.88
N GLN A 615 -12.53 0.35 3.23
CA GLN A 615 -12.22 1.71 3.64
C GLN A 615 -12.40 2.70 2.47
N THR A 616 -12.64 3.97 2.78
CA THR A 616 -12.92 5.04 1.80
C THR A 616 -11.66 5.63 1.16
N LYS A 617 -10.52 4.97 1.36
CA LYS A 617 -9.19 5.48 1.00
C LYS A 617 -8.75 5.15 -0.44
N ASN A 618 -9.48 4.27 -1.13
CA ASN A 618 -9.12 3.81 -2.48
C ASN A 618 -9.40 4.89 -3.53
N LYS A 619 -8.48 5.04 -4.49
CA LYS A 619 -8.48 6.15 -5.46
C LYS A 619 -8.18 5.64 -6.87
N PHE A 620 -8.75 6.31 -7.87
CA PHE A 620 -8.59 5.99 -9.29
C PHE A 620 -8.32 7.24 -10.12
N SER A 621 -7.45 7.15 -11.12
CA SER A 621 -7.21 8.20 -12.10
C SER A 621 -6.69 7.63 -13.43
N ASN A 622 -6.88 8.38 -14.51
CA ASN A 622 -6.42 8.08 -15.86
C ASN A 622 -6.88 6.71 -16.38
N LEU A 623 -8.02 6.19 -15.90
CA LEU A 623 -8.51 4.88 -16.29
C LEU A 623 -9.12 4.90 -17.70
N LYS A 624 -8.87 3.86 -18.49
CA LYS A 624 -9.42 3.70 -19.84
C LYS A 624 -10.22 2.40 -19.91
N PHE A 625 -11.39 2.45 -20.54
CA PHE A 625 -12.29 1.31 -20.67
C PHE A 625 -12.62 1.07 -22.15
N ILE A 626 -12.12 -0.03 -22.71
CA ILE A 626 -12.39 -0.46 -24.08
C ILE A 626 -13.30 -1.68 -24.01
N ASN A 627 -14.52 -1.57 -24.52
CA ASN A 627 -15.51 -2.66 -24.49
C ASN A 627 -15.64 -3.30 -23.08
N SER A 628 -15.81 -2.48 -22.04
CA SER A 628 -15.71 -2.93 -20.65
C SER A 628 -16.77 -2.27 -19.78
N ASN A 629 -17.44 -3.08 -18.95
CA ASN A 629 -18.21 -2.59 -17.82
C ASN A 629 -17.24 -1.99 -16.79
N ARG A 630 -17.43 -0.72 -16.43
CA ARG A 630 -16.47 0.03 -15.62
C ARG A 630 -16.40 -0.47 -14.19
N TYR A 631 -17.56 -0.71 -13.58
CA TYR A 631 -17.67 -1.24 -12.25
C TYR A 631 -18.71 -2.36 -12.22
N PHE A 632 -18.49 -3.40 -11.42
CA PHE A 632 -19.45 -4.48 -11.24
C PHE A 632 -19.59 -4.84 -9.75
N ALA A 633 -20.79 -4.64 -9.22
CA ALA A 633 -21.30 -5.36 -8.05
C ALA A 633 -22.36 -6.37 -8.53
N PHE A 634 -22.37 -7.56 -7.92
CA PHE A 634 -23.32 -8.62 -8.25
C PHE A 634 -24.78 -8.12 -8.21
N PRO A 635 -25.63 -8.54 -9.16
CA PRO A 635 -27.05 -8.22 -9.14
C PRO A 635 -27.75 -8.85 -7.93
N TYR A 636 -28.88 -8.28 -7.50
CA TYR A 636 -29.69 -8.79 -6.36
C TYR A 636 -30.13 -10.25 -6.49
N THR A 637 -30.20 -10.75 -7.73
CA THR A 637 -30.53 -12.15 -8.05
C THR A 637 -29.40 -13.12 -7.73
N TYR A 638 -28.19 -12.62 -7.48
CA TYR A 638 -27.08 -13.39 -6.93
C TYR A 638 -27.17 -13.32 -5.39
N PRO A 639 -27.47 -14.43 -4.68
CA PRO A 639 -27.76 -14.41 -3.25
C PRO A 639 -26.50 -14.06 -2.47
N THR A 640 -26.32 -12.79 -2.11
CA THR A 640 -25.22 -12.39 -1.23
C THR A 640 -25.71 -11.47 -0.12
N SER A 641 -25.51 -11.91 1.12
CA SER A 641 -25.67 -11.11 2.34
C SER A 641 -24.42 -10.29 2.65
N TYR A 642 -23.41 -10.31 1.78
CA TYR A 642 -22.08 -9.79 2.05
C TYR A 642 -22.05 -8.26 2.11
N ASP A 643 -21.57 -7.76 3.25
CA ASP A 643 -21.53 -6.32 3.53
C ASP A 643 -20.57 -5.56 2.61
N ASN A 644 -19.48 -6.19 2.12
CA ASN A 644 -18.48 -5.52 1.28
C ASN A 644 -19.10 -4.88 0.02
N MET A 645 -19.97 -5.63 -0.65
CA MET A 645 -20.60 -5.20 -1.90
C MET A 645 -21.67 -4.14 -1.70
N LYS A 646 -22.23 -4.07 -0.48
CA LYS A 646 -23.06 -2.97 -0.03
C LYS A 646 -22.21 -1.85 0.56
N GLY A 647 -20.91 -2.03 0.70
CA GLY A 647 -20.00 -1.25 1.53
C GLY A 647 -19.04 -0.36 0.76
N ILE A 648 -19.12 -0.30 -0.57
CA ILE A 648 -18.18 0.46 -1.39
C ILE A 648 -18.36 1.98 -1.29
N ALA A 649 -17.25 2.71 -1.15
CA ALA A 649 -17.14 4.13 -1.41
C ALA A 649 -15.70 4.42 -1.88
N MET A 650 -15.52 4.50 -3.20
CA MET A 650 -14.21 4.66 -3.85
C MET A 650 -14.14 5.96 -4.62
N MET A 651 -12.97 6.60 -4.66
CA MET A 651 -12.80 7.93 -5.23
C MET A 651 -12.30 7.86 -6.68
N ASP A 652 -13.05 8.44 -7.61
CA ASP A 652 -12.64 8.65 -9.00
C ASP A 652 -12.16 10.09 -9.14
N MET A 653 -10.84 10.29 -9.26
CA MET A 653 -10.20 11.57 -9.00
C MET A 653 -10.31 12.58 -10.15
N ASP A 654 -10.58 12.11 -11.35
CA ASP A 654 -10.55 12.91 -12.57
C ASP A 654 -11.78 12.67 -13.47
N GLY A 655 -12.71 11.84 -13.04
CA GLY A 655 -13.95 11.56 -13.77
C GLY A 655 -13.81 10.48 -14.84
N THR A 656 -12.63 9.87 -15.00
CA THR A 656 -12.40 8.84 -16.02
C THR A 656 -13.31 7.62 -15.84
N THR A 657 -13.76 7.35 -14.61
CA THR A 657 -14.65 6.22 -14.31
C THR A 657 -16.12 6.63 -14.19
N THR A 658 -16.41 7.73 -13.51
CA THR A 658 -17.77 8.18 -13.17
C THR A 658 -18.41 9.03 -14.25
N ASN A 659 -17.62 9.69 -15.11
CA ASN A 659 -18.08 10.76 -16.02
C ASN A 659 -18.87 11.88 -15.28
N ILE A 660 -18.74 12.01 -13.96
CA ILE A 660 -19.33 13.10 -13.20
C ILE A 660 -18.34 14.26 -13.28
N THR A 661 -18.73 15.31 -14.03
CA THR A 661 -17.89 16.46 -14.38
C THR A 661 -16.55 16.08 -15.04
N SER A 662 -15.71 17.07 -15.34
CA SER A 662 -14.35 16.86 -15.85
C SER A 662 -13.31 16.60 -14.75
N PHE A 663 -13.74 16.47 -13.49
CA PHE A 663 -12.83 16.38 -12.34
C PHE A 663 -13.32 15.44 -11.22
N GLY A 664 -14.29 14.55 -11.49
CA GLY A 664 -14.49 13.33 -10.73
C GLY A 664 -15.63 13.27 -9.70
N GLY A 665 -15.64 12.18 -8.94
CA GLY A 665 -16.66 11.86 -7.95
C GLY A 665 -16.39 10.56 -7.18
N TRP A 666 -17.46 9.91 -6.75
CA TRP A 666 -17.43 8.67 -5.97
C TRP A 666 -18.18 7.55 -6.68
N ILE A 667 -17.64 6.33 -6.58
CA ILE A 667 -18.37 5.08 -6.85
C ILE A 667 -18.86 4.55 -5.51
N VAL A 668 -20.17 4.42 -5.35
CA VAL A 668 -20.82 4.08 -4.08
C VAL A 668 -21.69 2.85 -4.25
N GLY A 669 -21.54 1.85 -3.39
CA GLY A 669 -22.36 0.64 -3.46
C GLY A 669 -23.84 0.95 -3.17
N ASN A 670 -24.75 0.09 -3.63
CA ASN A 670 -26.19 0.28 -3.49
C ASN A 670 -26.69 0.11 -2.04
N GLU A 671 -26.56 1.18 -1.24
CA GLU A 671 -26.96 1.24 0.17
C GLU A 671 -27.63 2.58 0.49
N THR A 672 -28.77 2.52 1.18
CA THR A 672 -29.73 3.62 1.37
C THR A 672 -29.17 4.83 2.10
N ILE A 673 -28.32 4.64 3.12
CA ILE A 673 -27.78 5.72 3.95
C ILE A 673 -26.64 6.49 3.27
N ARG A 674 -26.15 6.05 2.11
CA ARG A 674 -25.03 6.71 1.43
C ARG A 674 -25.46 7.46 0.20
N ASN A 675 -26.46 6.94 -0.50
CA ASN A 675 -26.98 7.60 -1.70
C ASN A 675 -27.78 8.85 -1.33
N PHE A 676 -27.77 9.86 -2.18
CA PHE A 676 -28.54 11.10 -2.04
C PHE A 676 -29.03 11.54 -3.42
N PRO A 677 -29.95 12.52 -3.55
CA PRO A 677 -30.65 12.81 -4.81
C PRO A 677 -29.76 13.02 -6.05
N GLN A 678 -28.55 13.55 -5.87
CA GLN A 678 -27.58 13.79 -6.95
C GLN A 678 -26.71 12.56 -7.30
N CYS A 679 -26.82 11.47 -6.54
CA CYS A 679 -26.24 10.18 -6.90
C CYS A 679 -27.08 9.52 -8.00
N GLN A 680 -26.43 9.09 -9.08
CA GLN A 680 -27.09 8.43 -10.20
C GLN A 680 -26.85 6.93 -10.14
N LEU A 681 -27.94 6.15 -10.18
CA LEU A 681 -27.85 4.69 -10.25
C LEU A 681 -27.30 4.26 -11.63
N ARG A 682 -26.32 3.35 -11.61
CA ARG A 682 -25.79 2.67 -12.79
C ARG A 682 -26.21 1.20 -12.72
N ASN A 683 -27.21 0.84 -13.52
CA ASN A 683 -27.77 -0.51 -13.52
C ASN A 683 -26.72 -1.56 -13.90
N ASP A 684 -25.84 -1.22 -14.84
CA ASP A 684 -24.68 -2.03 -15.26
C ASP A 684 -23.69 -2.29 -14.12
N TRP A 685 -23.67 -1.41 -13.09
CA TRP A 685 -22.77 -1.52 -11.95
C TRP A 685 -23.42 -2.16 -10.72
N ASN A 686 -24.75 -2.14 -10.65
CA ASN A 686 -25.50 -2.25 -9.39
C ASN A 686 -24.91 -1.35 -8.28
N ALA A 687 -24.52 -0.13 -8.66
CA ALA A 687 -23.88 0.86 -7.81
C ALA A 687 -24.24 2.27 -8.29
N TYR A 688 -23.86 3.28 -7.52
CA TYR A 688 -24.14 4.67 -7.79
C TYR A 688 -22.85 5.41 -8.13
N GLN A 689 -22.96 6.32 -9.09
CA GLN A 689 -21.98 7.39 -9.27
C GLN A 689 -22.50 8.63 -8.52
N CYS A 690 -21.72 9.15 -7.57
CA CYS A 690 -22.08 10.30 -6.75
C CYS A 690 -21.08 11.44 -6.96
N PRO A 691 -21.49 12.72 -6.98
CA PRO A 691 -20.56 13.84 -7.04
C PRO A 691 -19.72 13.94 -5.77
N PHE A 692 -18.60 14.67 -5.85
CA PHE A 692 -17.90 15.10 -4.65
C PHE A 692 -18.78 15.97 -3.75
N PHE A 693 -18.54 15.88 -2.45
CA PHE A 693 -19.23 16.66 -1.41
C PHE A 693 -18.27 16.94 -0.26
N GLY A 694 -18.52 18.03 0.48
CA GLY A 694 -17.57 18.53 1.48
C GLY A 694 -17.37 17.58 2.66
N GLU A 695 -18.43 16.91 3.09
CA GLU A 695 -18.39 16.02 4.26
C GLU A 695 -17.50 14.80 4.06
N SER A 696 -17.33 14.32 2.82
CA SER A 696 -16.70 13.02 2.52
C SER A 696 -17.41 11.79 3.12
N TYR A 697 -16.93 10.63 2.68
CA TYR A 697 -17.17 9.38 3.38
C TYR A 697 -16.02 9.06 4.35
N SER A 698 -16.37 8.52 5.52
CA SER A 698 -15.45 7.82 6.43
C SER A 698 -16.01 6.45 6.80
N HIS A 699 -15.15 5.61 7.35
CA HIS A 699 -15.46 4.23 7.66
C HIS A 699 -15.77 4.05 9.14
N LEU A 700 -17.05 3.87 9.47
CA LEU A 700 -17.50 3.60 10.83
C LEU A 700 -17.39 2.09 11.11
N ARG A 701 -16.63 1.73 12.13
CA ARG A 701 -16.43 0.34 12.58
C ARG A 701 -16.85 0.19 14.03
N ILE A 702 -17.74 -0.75 14.31
CA ILE A 702 -18.14 -1.18 15.64
C ILE A 702 -17.56 -2.57 15.86
N THR A 703 -16.81 -2.76 16.94
CA THR A 703 -16.27 -4.07 17.32
C THR A 703 -16.99 -4.56 18.56
N THR A 704 -17.69 -5.68 18.44
CA THR A 704 -18.43 -6.30 19.54
C THR A 704 -17.76 -7.61 19.93
N TRP A 705 -17.73 -7.92 21.24
CA TRP A 705 -17.13 -9.15 21.76
C TRP A 705 -18.16 -9.98 22.54
N ASN A 706 -18.01 -11.30 22.51
CA ASN A 706 -18.81 -12.25 23.29
C ASN A 706 -20.33 -12.02 23.12
N TRP A 707 -20.81 -11.95 21.88
CA TRP A 707 -22.23 -11.73 21.61
C TRP A 707 -23.11 -12.79 22.30
N PRO A 708 -24.08 -12.41 23.16
CA PRO A 708 -24.83 -13.39 23.92
C PRO A 708 -25.73 -14.27 23.02
N THR A 709 -25.83 -15.56 23.34
CA THR A 709 -26.85 -16.45 22.78
C THR A 709 -28.22 -16.08 23.33
N LEU A 710 -28.90 -15.19 22.63
CA LEU A 710 -30.25 -14.75 23.00
C LEU A 710 -31.28 -15.74 22.42
N ASN A 711 -32.31 -16.07 23.21
CA ASN A 711 -33.52 -16.69 22.65
C ASN A 711 -34.21 -15.62 21.78
N THR A 712 -34.12 -15.78 20.47
CA THR A 712 -34.58 -14.82 19.47
C THR A 712 -36.07 -14.96 19.14
N THR A 713 -36.84 -15.59 20.02
CA THR A 713 -38.30 -15.64 19.91
C THR A 713 -38.85 -14.30 20.39
N GLY A 714 -39.40 -13.50 19.47
CA GLY A 714 -39.92 -12.19 19.82
C GLY A 714 -41.21 -12.29 20.64
N LYS A 715 -41.69 -11.14 21.14
CA LYS A 715 -42.95 -11.05 21.90
C LYS A 715 -44.19 -11.49 21.09
N ASP A 716 -44.03 -11.66 19.79
CA ASP A 716 -44.99 -12.18 18.81
C ASP A 716 -44.94 -13.72 18.65
N GLY A 717 -44.05 -14.42 19.36
CA GLY A 717 -43.87 -15.87 19.26
C GLY A 717 -43.07 -16.35 18.05
N VAL A 718 -42.53 -15.44 17.22
CA VAL A 718 -41.77 -15.80 16.01
C VAL A 718 -40.30 -16.06 16.35
N LYS A 719 -39.81 -17.27 16.03
CA LYS A 719 -38.40 -17.65 16.19
C LYS A 719 -37.53 -17.00 15.11
N ARG A 720 -36.57 -16.16 15.50
CA ARG A 720 -35.68 -15.43 14.56
C ARG A 720 -34.28 -16.07 14.50
N PRO A 721 -33.41 -15.73 13.52
CA PRO A 721 -32.07 -16.29 13.42
C PRO A 721 -31.21 -15.99 14.65
N GLU A 722 -30.42 -16.97 15.10
CA GLU A 722 -29.46 -16.79 16.20
C GLU A 722 -28.30 -15.90 15.76
N LEU A 723 -28.21 -14.69 16.31
CA LEU A 723 -27.23 -13.68 15.87
C LEU A 723 -25.78 -14.01 16.22
N ALA A 724 -25.58 -14.84 17.25
CA ALA A 724 -24.27 -15.32 17.66
C ALA A 724 -23.66 -16.33 16.68
N ASP A 725 -24.50 -17.04 15.91
CA ASP A 725 -24.10 -18.07 14.96
C ASP A 725 -23.58 -17.44 13.65
N TYR A 726 -22.27 -17.47 13.44
CA TYR A 726 -21.62 -16.88 12.27
C TYR A 726 -21.95 -17.65 10.97
N THR A 727 -22.43 -18.89 11.06
CA THR A 727 -22.82 -19.70 9.89
C THR A 727 -24.17 -19.30 9.34
N LYS A 728 -24.97 -18.54 10.11
CA LYS A 728 -26.27 -18.02 9.70
C LYS A 728 -26.13 -16.56 9.25
N PRO A 729 -26.33 -16.26 7.95
CA PRO A 729 -26.36 -14.87 7.49
C PRO A 729 -27.61 -14.18 8.05
N GLY A 730 -27.43 -12.97 8.58
CA GLY A 730 -28.52 -12.18 9.14
C GLY A 730 -28.04 -10.82 9.64
N THR A 731 -28.94 -9.84 9.65
CA THR A 731 -28.65 -8.51 10.18
C THR A 731 -28.35 -8.60 11.68
N ARG A 732 -27.24 -8.01 12.13
CA ARG A 732 -26.80 -7.94 13.52
C ARG A 732 -26.89 -6.52 14.10
N MET A 733 -26.87 -5.50 13.24
CA MET A 733 -27.05 -4.11 13.65
C MET A 733 -27.74 -3.29 12.56
N TYR A 734 -28.59 -2.37 12.99
CA TYR A 734 -29.15 -1.30 12.18
C TYR A 734 -28.37 -0.01 12.45
N LEU A 735 -27.89 0.60 11.37
CA LEU A 735 -27.33 1.95 11.39
C LEU A 735 -28.35 2.89 10.75
N VAL A 736 -28.85 3.85 11.52
CA VAL A 736 -29.91 4.76 11.10
C VAL A 736 -29.34 6.15 10.89
N ASP A 737 -29.47 6.70 9.69
CA ASP A 737 -29.31 8.14 9.46
C ASP A 737 -30.54 8.87 10.01
N LEU A 738 -30.35 9.63 11.09
CA LEU A 738 -31.44 10.29 11.80
C LEU A 738 -31.92 11.56 11.09
N LEU A 739 -31.08 12.19 10.25
CA LEU A 739 -31.44 13.41 9.54
C LEU A 739 -32.33 13.10 8.33
N ARG A 740 -32.04 12.00 7.64
CA ARG A 740 -32.75 11.59 6.42
C ARG A 740 -33.76 10.46 6.64
N ASN A 741 -33.82 9.92 7.87
CA ASN A 741 -34.66 8.78 8.25
C ASN A 741 -34.45 7.57 7.33
N ARG A 742 -33.19 7.12 7.21
CA ARG A 742 -32.80 5.97 6.38
C ARG A 742 -32.03 4.95 7.21
N GLN A 743 -32.15 3.68 6.88
CA GLN A 743 -31.51 2.59 7.62
C GLN A 743 -30.65 1.72 6.73
N ALA A 744 -29.46 1.35 7.22
CA ALA A 744 -28.62 0.30 6.67
C ALA A 744 -28.59 -0.91 7.60
N ASP A 745 -28.58 -2.09 6.97
CA ASP A 745 -28.56 -3.38 7.64
C ASP A 745 -27.15 -3.97 7.56
N LEU A 746 -26.56 -4.31 8.71
CA LEU A 746 -25.20 -4.83 8.80
C LEU A 746 -25.20 -6.30 9.21
N THR A 747 -24.58 -7.14 8.39
CA THR A 747 -24.39 -8.56 8.69
C THR A 747 -23.20 -8.77 9.62
N GLY A 748 -22.10 -8.06 9.39
CA GLY A 748 -20.86 -8.13 10.16
C GLY A 748 -19.88 -9.22 9.71
N ALA A 749 -18.59 -8.95 9.88
CA ALA A 749 -17.50 -9.87 9.63
C ALA A 749 -17.04 -10.55 10.93
N TYR A 750 -16.80 -11.86 10.86
CA TYR A 750 -16.35 -12.68 11.99
C TYR A 750 -14.87 -12.42 12.33
N LEU A 751 -14.54 -12.47 13.63
CA LEU A 751 -13.20 -12.25 14.19
C LEU A 751 -12.52 -13.57 14.64
N THR A 752 -11.51 -13.53 15.51
CA THR A 752 -10.73 -14.70 15.94
C THR A 752 -11.38 -15.55 17.04
N GLY A 753 -12.44 -15.07 17.70
CA GLY A 753 -13.19 -15.79 18.74
C GLY A 753 -14.65 -16.07 18.35
N PRO A 754 -15.27 -17.16 18.85
CA PRO A 754 -16.69 -17.40 18.64
C PRO A 754 -17.48 -16.20 19.21
N MET A 755 -18.35 -15.58 18.41
CA MET A 755 -19.22 -14.46 18.78
C MET A 755 -18.61 -13.05 18.78
N ASP A 756 -17.43 -12.87 18.18
CA ASP A 756 -16.81 -11.55 17.97
C ASP A 756 -17.05 -11.05 16.54
N TYR A 757 -17.45 -9.78 16.37
CA TYR A 757 -17.84 -9.23 15.08
C TYR A 757 -17.31 -7.81 14.83
N TYR A 758 -16.89 -7.55 13.59
CA TYR A 758 -16.79 -6.21 13.03
C TYR A 758 -18.07 -5.86 12.29
N LEU A 759 -18.77 -4.81 12.75
CA LEU A 759 -19.93 -4.24 12.09
C LEU A 759 -19.50 -2.91 11.47
N GLN A 760 -19.50 -2.84 10.14
CA GLN A 760 -18.85 -1.76 9.41
C GLN A 760 -19.82 -1.05 8.48
N ASN A 761 -19.66 0.26 8.29
CA ASN A 761 -20.36 1.01 7.26
C ASN A 761 -19.55 2.24 6.82
N ASN A 762 -19.68 2.64 5.55
CA ASN A 762 -19.16 3.94 5.11
C ASN A 762 -20.24 4.99 5.32
N VAL A 763 -19.94 6.00 6.13
CA VAL A 763 -20.90 7.03 6.55
C VAL A 763 -20.49 8.40 6.02
N ILE A 764 -21.47 9.28 5.86
CA ILE A 764 -21.23 10.69 5.51
C ILE A 764 -20.83 11.42 6.80
N ASN A 765 -19.69 12.09 6.83
CA ASN A 765 -19.26 12.82 8.03
C ASN A 765 -20.18 14.02 8.32
N ARG A 766 -19.99 14.60 9.50
CA ARG A 766 -20.82 15.67 10.07
C ARG A 766 -22.29 15.26 10.19
N GLY A 767 -22.55 13.95 10.20
CA GLY A 767 -23.87 13.35 10.30
C GLY A 767 -24.28 13.00 11.73
N PHE A 768 -25.57 12.70 11.89
CA PHE A 768 -26.17 12.26 13.16
C PHE A 768 -26.84 10.90 12.97
N TYR A 769 -26.30 9.88 13.63
CA TYR A 769 -26.68 8.49 13.40
C TYR A 769 -27.17 7.79 14.67
N GLY A 770 -28.14 6.90 14.51
CA GLY A 770 -28.63 6.01 15.56
C GLY A 770 -28.05 4.60 15.40
N LEU A 771 -27.61 4.01 16.51
CA LEU A 771 -27.27 2.58 16.58
C LEU A 771 -28.42 1.81 17.21
N ARG A 772 -28.93 0.81 16.48
CA ARG A 772 -29.99 -0.08 16.96
C ARG A 772 -29.65 -1.53 16.68
N TRP A 773 -30.18 -2.42 17.49
CA TRP A 773 -30.06 -3.85 17.30
C TRP A 773 -31.40 -4.43 16.82
N PRO A 774 -31.35 -5.44 15.92
CA PRO A 774 -32.55 -5.97 15.28
C PRO A 774 -33.42 -6.72 16.27
N TYR A 775 -34.71 -6.84 15.94
CA TYR A 775 -35.68 -7.64 16.70
C TYR A 775 -35.92 -7.17 18.14
N ASP A 776 -35.70 -5.89 18.43
CA ASP A 776 -35.89 -5.31 19.77
C ASP A 776 -35.11 -6.09 20.85
N ILE A 777 -33.91 -6.53 20.50
CA ILE A 777 -32.97 -7.12 21.46
C ILE A 777 -32.22 -6.01 22.21
N PRO A 778 -31.82 -6.25 23.47
CA PRO A 778 -31.02 -5.31 24.25
C PRO A 778 -29.72 -4.89 23.54
N THR A 779 -29.34 -3.62 23.72
CA THR A 779 -28.03 -3.11 23.29
C THR A 779 -26.88 -3.89 23.99
N PRO A 780 -25.83 -4.32 23.28
CA PRO A 780 -24.66 -4.95 23.88
C PRO A 780 -23.99 -4.05 24.93
N LYS A 781 -23.59 -4.65 26.06
CA LYS A 781 -22.93 -3.94 27.17
C LYS A 781 -21.56 -3.39 26.81
N ASN A 782 -20.82 -4.12 25.97
CA ASN A 782 -19.41 -3.86 25.70
C ASN A 782 -19.14 -3.87 24.20
N PHE A 783 -18.62 -2.76 23.68
CA PHE A 783 -18.10 -2.67 22.31
C PHE A 783 -17.18 -1.45 22.16
N SER A 784 -16.38 -1.45 21.10
CA SER A 784 -15.65 -0.25 20.68
C SER A 784 -16.21 0.30 19.38
N ILE A 785 -15.97 1.58 19.17
CA ILE A 785 -16.34 2.28 17.94
C ILE A 785 -15.11 3.01 17.43
N ALA A 786 -14.85 2.94 16.13
CA ALA A 786 -13.79 3.66 15.46
C ALA A 786 -14.33 4.34 14.20
N LEU A 787 -13.88 5.56 13.97
CA LEU A 787 -14.03 6.31 12.73
C LEU A 787 -12.70 6.22 11.98
N ASP A 788 -12.58 5.19 11.15
CA ASP A 788 -11.44 4.95 10.29
C ASP A 788 -11.59 5.73 8.97
N SER A 789 -10.49 5.94 8.22
CA SER A 789 -10.52 6.65 6.92
C SER A 789 -11.11 8.07 6.99
N SER A 790 -10.93 8.73 8.14
CA SER A 790 -11.27 10.12 8.38
C SER A 790 -10.05 11.02 8.25
N ALA A 791 -10.24 12.27 7.84
CA ALA A 791 -9.23 13.32 7.94
C ALA A 791 -9.38 14.10 9.25
N THR A 792 -8.40 14.95 9.59
CA THR A 792 -8.46 15.79 10.79
C THR A 792 -9.77 16.57 10.86
N ASN A 793 -10.38 16.63 12.04
CA ASN A 793 -11.65 17.29 12.33
C ASN A 793 -12.90 16.67 11.69
N ASP A 794 -12.80 15.63 10.87
CA ASP A 794 -13.98 14.86 10.49
C ASP A 794 -14.62 14.29 11.76
N TRP A 795 -15.94 14.45 11.87
CA TRP A 795 -16.69 14.02 13.05
C TRP A 795 -18.06 13.45 12.69
N LEU A 796 -18.65 12.70 13.60
CA LEU A 796 -20.07 12.32 13.57
C LEU A 796 -20.60 12.19 15.00
N VAL A 797 -21.91 12.26 15.16
CA VAL A 797 -22.58 12.00 16.45
C VAL A 797 -23.35 10.70 16.37
N LEU A 798 -23.21 9.86 17.40
CA LEU A 798 -23.95 8.62 17.56
C LEU A 798 -24.93 8.75 18.72
N ALA A 799 -26.17 8.31 18.49
CA ALA A 799 -27.19 8.07 19.51
C ALA A 799 -27.33 6.55 19.72
N ILE A 800 -27.18 6.11 20.96
CA ILE A 800 -27.18 4.69 21.34
C ILE A 800 -28.19 4.51 22.48
N GLN A 801 -29.13 3.59 22.34
CA GLN A 801 -30.22 3.47 23.29
C GLN A 801 -29.86 2.56 24.48
N TYR A 802 -30.10 3.03 25.71
CA TYR A 802 -29.88 2.30 26.96
C TYR A 802 -30.93 2.68 28.02
N PRO A 803 -31.43 1.71 28.82
CA PRO A 803 -32.49 1.97 29.80
C PRO A 803 -32.10 3.01 30.85
N ARG A 804 -33.12 3.65 31.44
CA ARG A 804 -32.95 4.54 32.60
C ARG A 804 -32.06 3.93 33.68
N ASN A 805 -31.28 4.77 34.35
CA ASN A 805 -30.34 4.39 35.40
C ASN A 805 -29.16 3.50 34.93
N SER A 806 -28.88 3.47 33.62
CA SER A 806 -27.64 2.88 33.11
C SER A 806 -26.43 3.74 33.48
N ASN A 807 -25.33 3.10 33.82
CA ASN A 807 -24.03 3.73 34.08
C ASN A 807 -23.03 3.38 32.98
N PHE A 808 -22.17 4.32 32.62
CA PHE A 808 -21.22 4.16 31.51
C PHE A 808 -19.78 4.39 31.95
N SER A 809 -18.90 3.47 31.55
CA SER A 809 -17.45 3.63 31.59
C SER A 809 -16.94 3.73 30.16
N ILE A 810 -16.83 4.96 29.66
CA ILE A 810 -16.39 5.25 28.28
C ILE A 810 -14.96 5.80 28.32
N LYS A 811 -14.11 5.34 27.40
CA LYS A 811 -12.77 5.90 27.19
C LYS A 811 -12.60 6.29 25.73
N TYR A 812 -11.98 7.45 25.51
CA TYR A 812 -11.58 7.87 24.18
C TYR A 812 -10.27 7.17 23.79
N SER A 813 -10.11 6.78 22.53
CA SER A 813 -8.95 6.00 22.04
C SER A 813 -7.60 6.68 22.30
N THR A 814 -7.56 8.02 22.23
CA THR A 814 -6.35 8.83 22.46
C THR A 814 -6.16 9.30 23.90
N ASN A 815 -7.08 8.95 24.82
CA ASN A 815 -7.05 9.39 26.21
C ASN A 815 -7.11 8.18 27.15
N SER A 816 -6.15 8.07 28.07
CA SER A 816 -6.17 7.00 29.08
C SER A 816 -7.26 7.18 30.14
N ASN A 817 -7.75 8.41 30.32
CA ASN A 817 -8.78 8.75 31.30
C ASN A 817 -10.18 8.38 30.83
N LYS A 818 -11.06 8.08 31.80
CA LYS A 818 -12.49 7.87 31.55
C LYS A 818 -13.16 9.21 31.23
N MET A 819 -14.06 9.19 30.25
CA MET A 819 -14.92 10.31 29.95
C MET A 819 -15.93 10.53 31.09
N VAL A 820 -16.31 11.78 31.30
CA VAL A 820 -17.24 12.23 32.34
C VAL A 820 -18.61 12.49 31.72
N ALA A 821 -19.69 12.20 32.46
CA ALA A 821 -21.03 12.55 32.04
C ALA A 821 -21.21 14.08 32.01
N ALA A 822 -21.54 14.63 30.85
CA ALA A 822 -21.93 16.03 30.70
C ALA A 822 -23.35 16.27 31.22
N SER A 823 -23.59 17.47 31.72
CA SER A 823 -24.94 17.91 32.15
C SER A 823 -25.88 18.19 30.97
N ASN A 824 -25.34 18.39 29.77
CA ASN A 824 -26.09 18.67 28.55
C ASN A 824 -25.33 18.23 27.29
N PHE A 825 -26.06 18.16 26.16
CA PHE A 825 -25.53 17.76 24.87
C PHE A 825 -24.39 18.68 24.38
N THR A 826 -24.54 19.99 24.57
CA THR A 826 -23.58 21.00 24.08
C THR A 826 -22.19 20.81 24.68
N THR A 827 -22.09 20.51 25.98
CA THR A 827 -20.81 20.21 26.62
C THR A 827 -20.12 19.00 26.01
N MET A 828 -20.85 17.91 25.73
CA MET A 828 -20.32 16.74 25.04
C MET A 828 -19.86 17.06 23.62
N PHE A 829 -20.65 17.85 22.87
CA PHE A 829 -20.32 18.19 21.49
C PHE A 829 -19.03 19.03 21.36
N LYS A 830 -18.78 19.93 22.32
CA LYS A 830 -17.61 20.82 22.34
C LYS A 830 -16.32 20.14 22.80
N ASP A 831 -16.40 19.23 23.76
CA ASP A 831 -15.23 18.51 24.27
C ASP A 831 -15.48 16.99 24.23
N PRO A 832 -15.46 16.41 23.01
CA PRO A 832 -15.84 15.02 22.78
C PRO A 832 -14.84 14.01 23.33
N THR A 833 -13.62 14.45 23.68
CA THR A 833 -12.58 13.55 24.22
C THR A 833 -12.71 13.34 25.72
N ASN A 834 -13.39 14.25 26.42
CA ASN A 834 -13.55 14.20 27.86
C ASN A 834 -14.99 13.96 28.30
N TYR A 835 -16.00 14.21 27.45
CA TYR A 835 -17.39 14.13 27.86
C TYR A 835 -18.28 13.26 26.96
N TYR A 836 -19.24 12.58 27.58
CA TYR A 836 -20.39 11.95 26.92
C TYR A 836 -21.69 12.54 27.48
N TYR A 837 -22.82 12.42 26.79
CA TYR A 837 -24.11 12.89 27.31
C TYR A 837 -25.15 11.77 27.32
N TYR A 838 -25.81 11.52 28.46
CA TYR A 838 -26.91 10.56 28.55
C TYR A 838 -28.18 11.27 28.96
N ASP A 839 -29.22 11.16 28.13
CA ASP A 839 -30.55 11.67 28.43
C ASP A 839 -31.45 10.52 28.91
N GLY A 840 -31.62 10.42 30.22
CA GLY A 840 -32.49 9.41 30.84
C GLY A 840 -33.98 9.61 30.55
N SER A 841 -34.41 10.80 30.09
CA SER A 841 -35.81 11.02 29.73
C SER A 841 -36.17 10.31 28.42
N THR A 842 -35.24 10.30 27.47
CA THR A 842 -35.36 9.63 26.17
C THR A 842 -34.65 8.30 26.09
N GLU A 843 -33.87 7.91 27.10
CA GLU A 843 -33.07 6.66 27.15
C GLU A 843 -31.97 6.59 26.08
N HIS A 844 -31.36 7.72 25.72
CA HIS A 844 -30.31 7.79 24.70
C HIS A 844 -28.98 8.31 25.26
N LEU A 845 -27.91 7.56 24.98
CA LEU A 845 -26.52 7.97 25.12
C LEU A 845 -26.05 8.62 23.81
N TYR A 846 -25.44 9.79 23.92
CA TYR A 846 -24.85 10.54 22.83
C TYR A 846 -23.34 10.65 23.00
N VAL A 847 -22.63 10.34 21.92
CA VAL A 847 -21.17 10.47 21.82
C VAL A 847 -20.81 11.10 20.48
N LYS A 848 -19.83 12.00 20.47
CA LYS A 848 -19.23 12.55 19.24
C LYS A 848 -17.90 11.87 19.00
N LEU A 849 -17.76 11.24 17.84
CA LEU A 849 -16.48 10.74 17.36
C LEU A 849 -15.86 11.85 16.52
N GLN A 850 -14.62 12.24 16.80
CA GLN A 850 -13.91 13.25 16.01
C GLN A 850 -12.46 12.85 15.81
N ASN A 851 -11.98 12.92 14.57
CA ASN A 851 -10.58 12.67 14.33
C ASN A 851 -9.71 13.80 14.91
N GLN A 852 -8.94 13.48 15.94
CA GLN A 852 -8.03 14.40 16.64
C GLN A 852 -6.61 14.38 16.07
N ALA A 853 -6.34 13.60 15.01
CA ALA A 853 -5.03 13.55 14.41
C ALA A 853 -4.63 14.94 13.91
N SER A 854 -3.37 15.35 14.16
CA SER A 854 -2.85 16.63 13.66
C SER A 854 -3.05 16.75 12.16
N ARG A 855 -3.28 17.97 11.65
CA ARG A 855 -3.38 18.24 10.20
C ARG A 855 -2.11 17.88 9.42
N THR A 856 -0.98 17.73 10.12
CA THR A 856 0.30 17.26 9.57
C THR A 856 0.51 15.74 9.71
N SER A 857 -0.45 15.02 10.28
CA SER A 857 -0.39 13.59 10.56
C SER A 857 -0.94 12.80 9.39
N TYR A 858 -0.10 12.58 8.39
CA TYR A 858 -0.40 11.75 7.24
C TYR A 858 0.86 11.01 6.79
N LYS A 859 0.67 9.90 6.07
CA LYS A 859 1.75 9.19 5.41
C LYS A 859 1.69 9.43 3.91
N LEU A 860 2.85 9.71 3.34
CA LEU A 860 3.05 9.83 1.90
C LEU A 860 3.46 8.49 1.32
N TYR A 861 2.79 8.08 0.26
CA TYR A 861 3.11 6.88 -0.51
C TYR A 861 3.22 7.28 -1.98
N ASP A 862 4.44 7.54 -2.44
CA ASP A 862 4.75 8.09 -3.77
C ASP A 862 3.90 9.34 -4.09
N ILE A 863 2.83 9.14 -4.86
CA ILE A 863 1.91 10.16 -5.34
C ILE A 863 0.52 10.11 -4.68
N PHE A 864 0.38 9.58 -3.46
CA PHE A 864 -0.86 9.78 -2.70
C PHE A 864 -0.64 9.88 -1.18
N VAL A 865 -1.62 10.51 -0.53
CA VAL A 865 -1.66 10.72 0.93
C VAL A 865 -2.69 9.82 1.60
N ASP A 866 -2.25 9.19 2.70
CA ASP A 866 -3.08 8.49 3.67
C ASP A 866 -3.13 9.29 4.98
N TYR A 867 -4.29 9.87 5.29
CA TYR A 867 -4.50 10.63 6.52
C TYR A 867 -4.63 9.71 7.74
N SER A 868 -4.02 10.12 8.85
CA SER A 868 -4.15 9.40 10.11
C SER A 868 -5.57 9.57 10.68
N SER A 869 -6.14 8.50 11.21
CA SER A 869 -7.43 8.48 11.88
C SER A 869 -7.28 8.17 13.37
N SER A 870 -7.93 8.96 14.25
CA SER A 870 -7.86 8.77 15.71
C SER A 870 -9.20 8.87 16.44
N GLY A 871 -10.33 9.03 15.74
CA GLY A 871 -11.64 9.14 16.35
C GLY A 871 -12.20 7.78 16.80
N GLY A 872 -12.11 7.44 18.08
CA GLY A 872 -12.67 6.17 18.56
C GLY A 872 -12.94 6.17 20.06
N ILE A 873 -13.82 5.26 20.49
CA ILE A 873 -14.14 5.05 21.91
C ILE A 873 -14.22 3.55 22.23
N SER A 874 -13.97 3.22 23.50
CA SER A 874 -14.37 1.95 24.10
C SER A 874 -15.48 2.22 25.11
N LEU A 875 -16.56 1.45 25.04
CA LEU A 875 -17.73 1.60 25.88
C LEU A 875 -17.99 0.32 26.67
N ASN A 876 -18.18 0.49 27.97
CA ASN A 876 -18.69 -0.54 28.87
C ASN A 876 -19.88 0.05 29.66
N ALA A 877 -21.07 -0.52 29.48
CA ALA A 877 -22.30 -0.12 30.13
C ALA A 877 -22.70 -1.12 31.24
N THR A 878 -23.18 -0.57 32.37
CA THR A 878 -23.80 -1.33 33.46
C THR A 878 -25.28 -0.96 33.51
N CYS A 879 -26.15 -1.91 33.14
CA CYS A 879 -27.59 -1.71 33.03
C CYS A 879 -28.33 -2.27 34.27
N PRO A 880 -29.50 -1.72 34.63
CA PRO A 880 -30.31 -2.24 35.73
C PRO A 880 -30.68 -3.72 35.53
N ASN A 881 -30.61 -4.53 36.59
CA ASN A 881 -30.91 -5.97 36.56
C ASN A 881 -30.12 -6.75 35.49
N ASP A 882 -28.95 -6.24 35.10
CA ASP A 882 -28.09 -6.84 34.08
C ASP A 882 -28.74 -6.92 32.67
N ASN A 883 -29.79 -6.14 32.42
CA ASN A 883 -30.54 -6.09 31.16
C ASN A 883 -30.50 -4.68 30.53
N CYS A 884 -29.95 -4.56 29.32
CA CYS A 884 -29.84 -3.29 28.59
C CYS A 884 -31.01 -3.02 27.64
N ALA A 885 -32.19 -3.60 27.89
CA ALA A 885 -33.40 -3.29 27.15
C ALA A 885 -33.97 -1.93 27.59
N PRO A 886 -34.18 -0.96 26.68
CA PRO A 886 -34.89 0.28 26.98
C PRO A 886 -36.38 0.01 27.26
N SER A 887 -37.07 1.00 27.84
CA SER A 887 -38.52 0.95 28.08
C SER A 887 -39.32 0.85 26.78
N GLN A 888 -38.83 1.51 25.71
CA GLN A 888 -39.35 1.43 24.35
C GLN A 888 -38.20 1.53 23.36
N PHE A 889 -38.10 0.59 22.42
CA PHE A 889 -37.11 0.65 21.35
C PHE A 889 -37.46 1.76 20.35
N SER A 890 -36.64 2.79 20.28
CA SER A 890 -36.91 3.99 19.48
C SER A 890 -35.62 4.70 19.05
N ASN A 891 -35.74 5.60 18.06
CA ASN A 891 -34.71 6.58 17.73
C ASN A 891 -35.01 7.91 18.47
N PRO A 892 -34.03 8.82 18.60
CA PRO A 892 -34.25 10.15 19.17
C PRO A 892 -35.39 10.90 18.47
N LYS A 893 -36.16 11.66 19.25
CA LYS A 893 -37.23 12.54 18.72
C LYS A 893 -36.62 13.83 18.16
N ASN A 894 -37.17 14.32 17.04
CA ASN A 894 -36.81 15.60 16.41
C ASN A 894 -35.29 15.81 16.10
N PRO A 895 -34.57 14.82 15.54
CA PRO A 895 -33.12 14.91 15.33
C PRO A 895 -32.69 16.10 14.45
N GLY A 896 -33.50 16.48 13.47
CA GLY A 896 -33.22 17.66 12.63
C GLY A 896 -33.22 18.98 13.42
N ALA A 897 -34.13 19.14 14.39
CA ALA A 897 -34.17 20.32 15.25
C ALA A 897 -32.95 20.38 16.18
N THR A 898 -32.56 19.23 16.75
CA THR A 898 -31.34 19.10 17.56
C THR A 898 -30.09 19.45 16.76
N TYR A 899 -29.98 18.93 15.54
CA TYR A 899 -28.86 19.22 14.65
C TYR A 899 -28.78 20.72 14.32
N LYS A 900 -29.91 21.31 13.90
CA LYS A 900 -30.00 22.75 13.61
C LYS A 900 -29.55 23.62 14.78
N ALA A 901 -29.97 23.27 16.00
CA ALA A 901 -29.70 24.08 17.19
C ALA A 901 -28.29 23.90 17.75
N LEU A 902 -27.72 22.68 17.66
CA LEU A 902 -26.53 22.32 18.46
C LEU A 902 -25.32 21.84 17.64
N MET A 903 -25.50 21.51 16.35
CA MET A 903 -24.45 20.87 15.54
C MET A 903 -24.22 21.53 14.17
N ARG A 904 -25.07 22.49 13.78
CA ARG A 904 -25.02 23.12 12.46
C ARG A 904 -23.75 23.96 12.29
N GLU A 905 -23.07 23.74 11.17
CA GLU A 905 -21.98 24.56 10.67
C GLU A 905 -22.41 25.28 9.39
N ASP A 906 -21.86 26.47 9.13
CA ASP A 906 -22.10 27.16 7.86
C ASP A 906 -21.21 26.58 6.75
N ARG A 907 -21.84 26.34 5.60
CA ARG A 907 -21.22 25.70 4.42
C ARG A 907 -20.82 26.76 3.40
N PHE A 908 -19.57 26.71 2.98
CA PHE A 908 -19.04 27.53 1.90
C PHE A 908 -18.56 26.65 0.75
N VAL A 909 -18.69 27.17 -0.46
CA VAL A 909 -18.36 26.42 -1.66
C VAL A 909 -17.75 27.31 -2.74
N GLY A 910 -16.83 26.75 -3.52
CA GLY A 910 -16.20 27.37 -4.67
C GLY A 910 -15.84 26.33 -5.74
N ARG A 911 -15.71 26.77 -6.99
CA ARG A 911 -15.23 25.94 -8.11
C ARG A 911 -13.82 26.35 -8.48
N LEU A 912 -12.90 25.39 -8.52
CA LEU A 912 -11.52 25.60 -8.95
C LEU A 912 -11.48 25.60 -10.47
N GLU A 913 -11.25 26.77 -11.06
CA GLU A 913 -11.32 26.97 -12.50
C GLU A 913 -10.11 27.78 -13.00
N THR A 914 -9.60 27.39 -14.16
CA THR A 914 -8.47 28.06 -14.83
C THR A 914 -8.80 29.50 -15.25
N CYS A 915 -10.03 29.76 -15.69
CA CYS A 915 -10.47 31.08 -16.12
C CYS A 915 -10.55 32.09 -14.96
N GLN A 916 -10.89 31.66 -13.74
CA GLN A 916 -10.83 32.55 -12.57
C GLN A 916 -9.40 33.00 -12.28
N GLN A 917 -8.43 32.10 -12.49
CA GLN A 917 -7.01 32.40 -12.35
C GLN A 917 -6.50 33.26 -13.50
N SER A 918 -6.94 33.01 -14.74
CA SER A 918 -6.55 33.75 -15.95
C SER A 918 -6.91 35.24 -15.87
N ASN A 919 -7.95 35.60 -15.12
CA ASN A 919 -8.33 36.99 -14.84
C ASN A 919 -7.33 37.72 -13.93
N ILE A 920 -6.52 36.98 -13.16
CA ILE A 920 -5.43 37.53 -12.34
C ILE A 920 -4.14 37.54 -13.15
N GLN A 921 -3.73 36.35 -13.59
CA GLN A 921 -2.54 36.13 -14.41
C GLN A 921 -2.85 35.03 -15.44
N PRO A 922 -2.57 35.26 -16.74
CA PRO A 922 -2.72 34.24 -17.77
C PRO A 922 -1.89 32.99 -17.46
N LEU A 923 -2.44 31.81 -17.82
CA LEU A 923 -1.70 30.56 -17.73
C LEU A 923 -0.60 30.50 -18.81
N ALA A 924 0.46 29.77 -18.53
CA ALA A 924 1.48 29.45 -19.52
C ALA A 924 0.85 28.72 -20.73
N SER A 925 1.36 28.98 -21.93
CA SER A 925 0.88 28.32 -23.15
C SER A 925 1.05 26.80 -23.05
N GLY A 926 0.01 26.03 -23.41
CA GLY A 926 0.04 24.57 -23.36
C GLY A 926 -0.17 23.96 -21.96
N SER A 927 -0.53 24.75 -20.95
CA SER A 927 -0.80 24.26 -19.60
C SER A 927 -1.89 23.18 -19.57
N THR A 928 -1.74 22.21 -18.67
CA THR A 928 -2.71 21.13 -18.46
C THR A 928 -4.06 21.71 -18.01
N VAL A 929 -5.16 21.44 -18.72
CA VAL A 929 -6.49 21.90 -18.27
C VAL A 929 -6.97 21.04 -17.10
N GLY A 930 -7.37 21.66 -16.00
CA GLY A 930 -7.91 20.97 -14.83
C GLY A 930 -9.10 21.68 -14.21
N GLY A 931 -9.67 21.04 -13.19
CA GLY A 931 -10.75 21.62 -12.40
C GLY A 931 -10.87 20.94 -11.04
N GLY A 932 -11.73 21.49 -10.19
CA GLY A 932 -12.00 20.94 -8.88
C GLY A 932 -13.08 21.70 -8.13
N LEU A 933 -13.27 21.34 -6.87
CA LEU A 933 -14.20 22.01 -5.95
C LEU A 933 -13.49 22.37 -4.67
N VAL A 934 -14.02 23.38 -3.98
CA VAL A 934 -13.63 23.71 -2.62
C VAL A 934 -14.90 23.70 -1.80
N PHE A 935 -14.90 22.91 -0.73
CA PHE A 935 -15.90 22.98 0.31
C PHE A 935 -15.22 23.43 1.59
N ALA A 936 -15.86 24.31 2.34
CA ALA A 936 -15.38 24.74 3.65
C ALA A 936 -16.52 24.77 4.66
N PHE A 937 -16.25 24.31 5.88
CA PHE A 937 -17.19 24.30 6.99
C PHE A 937 -16.70 25.24 8.08
N LEU A 938 -17.53 26.20 8.48
CA LEU A 938 -17.21 27.15 9.53
C LEU A 938 -17.68 26.64 10.88
N ASP A 939 -16.71 26.34 11.75
CA ASP A 939 -16.92 26.25 13.19
C ASP A 939 -16.92 27.68 13.75
N THR A 940 -18.11 28.15 14.09
CA THR A 940 -18.35 29.52 14.59
C THR A 940 -17.77 29.76 15.97
N GLU A 941 -17.59 28.72 16.78
CA GLU A 941 -17.06 28.86 18.13
C GLU A 941 -15.53 28.88 18.13
N ALA A 942 -14.91 28.02 17.34
CA ALA A 942 -13.47 28.01 17.15
C ALA A 942 -12.96 29.10 16.19
N ALA A 943 -13.88 29.85 15.56
CA ALA A 943 -13.61 30.79 14.46
C ALA A 943 -12.68 30.16 13.41
N SER A 944 -13.02 28.97 12.95
CA SER A 944 -12.13 28.19 12.07
C SER A 944 -12.88 27.49 10.94
N LEU A 945 -12.19 27.35 9.80
CA LEU A 945 -12.65 26.64 8.63
C LEU A 945 -11.97 25.29 8.51
N ASP A 946 -12.74 24.28 8.16
CA ASP A 946 -12.24 23.00 7.67
C ASP A 946 -12.50 22.87 6.17
N PHE A 947 -11.44 22.71 5.39
CA PHE A 947 -11.44 22.66 3.94
C PHE A 947 -11.37 21.24 3.39
N THR A 948 -12.06 21.08 2.28
CA THR A 948 -12.09 19.88 1.46
C THR A 948 -11.95 20.27 0.01
N VAL A 949 -10.85 19.86 -0.63
CA VAL A 949 -10.50 20.34 -1.96
C VAL A 949 -10.19 19.18 -2.90
N PRO A 950 -11.20 18.58 -3.54
CA PRO A 950 -10.99 17.63 -4.63
C PRO A 950 -10.61 18.34 -5.94
N HIS A 951 -9.63 17.80 -6.68
CA HIS A 951 -9.17 18.34 -7.97
C HIS A 951 -8.53 17.29 -8.87
N SER A 952 -8.49 17.55 -10.18
CA SER A 952 -7.90 16.63 -11.17
C SER A 952 -6.39 16.80 -11.42
N LEU A 953 -5.72 17.83 -10.87
CA LEU A 953 -4.29 18.13 -11.13
C LEU A 953 -3.27 17.38 -10.26
N SER A 954 -3.61 16.20 -9.74
CA SER A 954 -2.93 15.48 -8.64
C SER A 954 -1.45 15.13 -8.81
N SER A 955 -0.90 15.21 -10.02
CA SER A 955 0.51 14.87 -10.29
C SER A 955 1.43 16.09 -10.41
N ILE A 956 0.87 17.31 -10.47
CA ILE A 956 1.65 18.53 -10.78
C ILE A 956 1.45 19.67 -9.76
N VAL A 957 0.61 19.47 -8.74
CA VAL A 957 0.35 20.47 -7.70
C VAL A 957 1.61 20.75 -6.88
N THR A 958 1.94 22.03 -6.73
CA THR A 958 3.11 22.49 -5.95
C THR A 958 2.72 23.33 -4.72
N SER A 959 1.53 23.95 -4.71
CA SER A 959 0.98 24.61 -3.53
C SER A 959 -0.54 24.68 -3.54
N LEU A 960 -1.13 24.82 -2.35
CA LEU A 960 -2.53 25.10 -2.13
C LEU A 960 -2.65 26.23 -1.10
N ASP A 961 -3.16 27.37 -1.52
CA ASP A 961 -3.08 28.62 -0.78
C ASP A 961 -4.47 29.17 -0.46
N VAL A 962 -4.61 29.78 0.72
CA VAL A 962 -5.80 30.55 1.10
C VAL A 962 -5.45 32.04 0.98
N GLY A 963 -6.24 32.75 0.19
CA GLY A 963 -6.05 34.18 -0.06
C GLY A 963 -7.33 34.98 0.07
N PHE A 964 -7.16 36.30 0.03
CA PHE A 964 -8.24 37.27 0.15
C PHE A 964 -8.17 38.31 -0.96
N GLY A 965 -9.32 38.65 -1.49
CA GLY A 965 -9.50 39.64 -2.56
C GLY A 965 -10.87 39.52 -3.19
N GLN A 966 -11.31 40.61 -3.83
CA GLN A 966 -12.49 40.57 -4.68
C GLN A 966 -12.32 39.56 -5.83
N PRO A 967 -13.40 39.05 -6.45
CA PRO A 967 -13.29 38.27 -7.67
C PRO A 967 -12.44 38.99 -8.72
N GLY A 968 -11.44 38.30 -9.28
CA GLY A 968 -10.48 38.91 -10.21
C GLY A 968 -9.40 39.78 -9.54
N LYS A 969 -9.23 39.70 -8.22
CA LYS A 969 -8.11 40.30 -7.47
C LYS A 969 -7.49 39.32 -6.47
N GLU A 970 -6.22 39.58 -6.17
CA GLU A 970 -5.43 38.94 -5.12
C GLU A 970 -4.83 40.07 -4.27
N ASP A 971 -5.50 40.43 -3.18
CA ASP A 971 -5.06 41.54 -2.31
C ASP A 971 -3.92 41.04 -1.40
N TYR A 972 -4.07 39.85 -0.82
CA TYR A 972 -2.98 39.14 -0.14
C TYR A 972 -3.22 37.62 -0.01
N ILE A 973 -2.13 36.87 0.18
CA ILE A 973 -2.14 35.43 0.52
C ILE A 973 -1.84 35.28 2.00
N ALA A 974 -2.78 34.73 2.76
CA ALA A 974 -2.71 34.73 4.22
C ALA A 974 -1.89 33.57 4.78
N THR A 975 -1.79 32.45 4.06
CA THR A 975 -0.95 31.32 4.46
C THR A 975 -0.59 30.49 3.22
N PRO A 976 0.69 30.30 2.92
CA PRO A 976 1.10 29.15 2.14
C PRO A 976 0.89 27.92 3.03
N THR A 977 0.05 26.96 2.64
CA THR A 977 -0.01 25.69 3.40
C THR A 977 1.34 24.99 3.21
N SER A 978 2.26 25.18 4.15
CA SER A 978 3.69 24.90 4.00
C SER A 978 4.07 23.42 4.05
N LYS A 979 3.09 22.53 3.92
CA LYS A 979 3.30 21.12 3.61
C LYS A 979 2.29 20.72 2.55
N THR A 980 2.76 20.72 1.32
CA THR A 980 2.06 20.26 0.12
C THR A 980 1.32 18.95 0.41
N VAL A 981 0.01 18.94 0.13
CA VAL A 981 -0.75 17.71 -0.09
C VAL A 981 -1.10 17.71 -1.58
N PRO A 982 -0.19 17.30 -2.48
CA PRO A 982 -0.38 17.49 -3.91
C PRO A 982 -1.44 16.59 -4.54
N TYR A 983 -2.30 15.94 -3.76
CA TYR A 983 -3.12 14.84 -4.23
C TYR A 983 -4.60 15.17 -4.16
N SER A 984 -5.25 15.02 -5.31
CA SER A 984 -6.60 14.51 -5.58
C SER A 984 -7.76 14.96 -4.68
N GLN A 985 -7.65 14.83 -3.35
CA GLN A 985 -8.48 15.49 -2.37
C GLN A 985 -7.65 15.95 -1.16
N SER A 986 -7.46 17.26 -1.04
CA SER A 986 -6.76 17.88 0.09
C SER A 986 -7.71 18.22 1.23
N ARG A 987 -7.29 17.91 2.47
CA ARG A 987 -7.99 18.22 3.71
C ARG A 987 -7.07 19.04 4.62
N PHE A 988 -7.52 20.23 5.00
CA PHE A 988 -6.77 21.12 5.90
C PHE A 988 -7.75 22.08 6.57
N GLY A 989 -7.27 23.01 7.38
CA GLY A 989 -8.15 24.08 7.83
C GLY A 989 -7.42 25.35 8.20
N TYR A 990 -8.18 26.35 8.59
CA TYR A 990 -7.72 27.73 8.70
C TYR A 990 -8.46 28.43 9.83
N LYS A 991 -7.75 28.95 10.83
CA LYS A 991 -8.38 29.84 11.83
C LYS A 991 -8.58 31.21 11.19
N LEU A 992 -9.65 31.92 11.54
CA LEU A 992 -10.00 33.25 11.03
C LEU A 992 -9.67 34.33 12.07
N SER A 993 -9.20 35.49 11.63
CA SER A 993 -9.36 36.73 12.41
C SER A 993 -10.79 37.25 12.28
N TYR A 994 -11.15 38.23 13.11
CA TYR A 994 -12.47 38.87 13.04
C TYR A 994 -12.77 39.45 11.65
N GLU A 995 -11.79 40.12 11.02
CA GLU A 995 -11.95 40.69 9.68
C GLU A 995 -11.98 39.62 8.59
N GLU A 996 -11.15 38.58 8.71
CA GLU A 996 -11.13 37.47 7.75
C GLU A 996 -12.47 36.73 7.72
N TRP A 997 -13.16 36.59 8.86
CA TRP A 997 -14.53 36.06 8.92
C TRP A 997 -15.51 36.98 8.17
N ASN A 998 -15.39 38.30 8.33
CA ASN A 998 -16.19 39.23 7.53
C ASN A 998 -15.88 39.10 6.03
N TYR A 999 -14.62 38.96 5.63
CA TYR A 999 -14.21 38.78 4.23
C TYR A 999 -14.72 37.47 3.62
N LEU A 1000 -14.69 36.38 4.38
CA LEU A 1000 -15.31 35.12 3.97
C LEU A 1000 -16.80 35.32 3.64
N LEU A 1001 -17.54 35.94 4.55
CA LEU A 1001 -18.98 36.18 4.39
C LEU A 1001 -19.29 37.17 3.25
N GLN A 1002 -18.40 38.12 2.99
CA GLN A 1002 -18.47 39.05 1.85
C GLN A 1002 -18.06 38.42 0.51
N GLY A 1003 -17.70 37.14 0.47
CA GLY A 1003 -17.27 36.45 -0.75
C GLY A 1003 -15.90 36.89 -1.26
N LYS A 1004 -15.02 37.38 -0.37
CA LYS A 1004 -13.65 37.83 -0.67
C LYS A 1004 -12.58 36.79 -0.37
N MET A 1005 -12.91 35.69 0.30
CA MET A 1005 -11.95 34.58 0.48
C MET A 1005 -11.91 33.70 -0.77
N PHE A 1006 -10.70 33.28 -1.18
CA PHE A 1006 -10.49 32.32 -2.25
C PHE A 1006 -9.48 31.24 -1.88
N VAL A 1007 -9.54 30.11 -2.58
CA VAL A 1007 -8.51 29.08 -2.57
C VAL A 1007 -7.85 29.05 -3.94
N LYS A 1008 -6.52 28.99 -3.95
CA LYS A 1008 -5.68 28.96 -5.15
C LYS A 1008 -4.79 27.73 -5.12
N LEU A 1009 -4.65 27.07 -6.26
CA LEU A 1009 -3.79 25.91 -6.43
C LEU A 1009 -2.73 26.25 -7.46
N SER A 1010 -1.46 26.07 -7.12
CA SER A 1010 -0.34 26.28 -8.03
C SER A 1010 0.25 24.96 -8.50
N THR A 1011 0.91 24.99 -9.66
CA THR A 1011 1.56 23.83 -10.26
C THR A 1011 2.99 24.18 -10.65
N SER A 1012 3.79 23.19 -11.05
CA SER A 1012 5.11 23.44 -11.64
C SER A 1012 5.03 24.28 -12.91
N GLU A 1013 3.98 24.09 -13.73
CA GLU A 1013 3.70 24.85 -14.96
C GLU A 1013 3.29 26.30 -14.67
N ASN A 1014 2.53 26.52 -13.59
CA ASN A 1014 1.98 27.81 -13.19
C ASN A 1014 2.21 28.04 -11.69
N PRO A 1015 3.42 28.49 -11.28
CA PRO A 1015 3.78 28.64 -9.86
C PRO A 1015 3.00 29.73 -9.12
N ASN A 1016 2.45 30.71 -9.85
CA ASN A 1016 1.69 31.83 -9.28
C ASN A 1016 0.18 31.56 -9.19
N GLY A 1017 -0.24 30.36 -9.55
CA GLY A 1017 -1.63 29.90 -9.55
C GLY A 1017 -2.01 29.30 -10.89
N HIS A 1018 -2.59 28.11 -10.83
CA HIS A 1018 -3.15 27.34 -11.95
C HIS A 1018 -4.68 27.32 -11.87
N LEU A 1019 -5.24 26.95 -10.72
CA LEU A 1019 -6.69 26.96 -10.47
C LEU A 1019 -7.03 27.92 -9.34
N ARG A 1020 -8.16 28.62 -9.46
CA ARG A 1020 -8.66 29.53 -8.41
C ARG A 1020 -10.15 29.30 -8.18
N ALA A 1021 -10.57 29.37 -6.92
CA ALA A 1021 -11.96 29.26 -6.49
C ALA A 1021 -12.30 30.35 -5.48
N GLN A 1022 -13.18 31.29 -5.85
CA GLN A 1022 -13.79 32.17 -4.87
C GLN A 1022 -14.82 31.40 -4.02
N LEU A 1023 -14.86 31.66 -2.72
CA LEU A 1023 -15.77 30.98 -1.79
C LEU A 1023 -17.00 31.83 -1.52
N TYR A 1024 -18.16 31.17 -1.51
CA TYR A 1024 -19.45 31.77 -1.19
C TYR A 1024 -20.25 30.89 -0.26
N LEU A 1025 -21.20 31.47 0.47
CA LEU A 1025 -22.17 30.69 1.23
C LEU A 1025 -22.97 29.80 0.27
N SER A 1026 -23.03 28.51 0.58
CA SER A 1026 -23.75 27.53 -0.24
C SER A 1026 -25.27 27.71 -0.17
N ASN A 1027 -25.81 28.18 0.96
CA ASN A 1027 -27.25 28.20 1.18
C ASN A 1027 -27.96 29.42 0.56
N GLY A 1028 -28.43 29.31 -0.69
CA GLY A 1028 -29.13 30.39 -1.41
C GLY A 1028 -30.55 30.70 -0.95
N THR A 1029 -31.14 29.96 0.00
CA THR A 1029 -32.55 30.13 0.43
C THR A 1029 -32.72 30.77 1.81
N SER A 1030 -31.68 30.84 2.66
CA SER A 1030 -31.78 31.43 3.99
C SER A 1030 -31.31 32.88 4.01
N THR A 1031 -32.12 33.78 4.55
CA THR A 1031 -31.77 35.18 4.85
C THR A 1031 -30.84 35.32 6.06
N SER A 1032 -30.00 34.33 6.38
CA SER A 1032 -29.21 34.31 7.61
C SER A 1032 -27.87 33.58 7.46
N CYS A 1033 -26.79 34.22 7.89
CA CYS A 1033 -25.43 33.70 8.00
C CYS A 1033 -24.94 33.86 9.46
N ASN A 1034 -24.07 32.99 9.96
CA ASN A 1034 -23.49 33.19 11.29
C ASN A 1034 -22.42 34.28 11.22
N LEU A 1035 -22.82 35.49 11.59
CA LEU A 1035 -21.94 36.63 11.73
C LEU A 1035 -20.93 36.40 12.87
N PRO A 1036 -19.69 36.93 12.79
CA PRO A 1036 -18.75 36.91 13.91
C PRO A 1036 -19.37 37.58 15.13
N PRO A 1037 -19.21 37.04 16.35
CA PRO A 1037 -19.89 37.54 17.55
C PRO A 1037 -19.52 39.00 17.83
N LEU A 1038 -20.28 39.64 18.70
CA LEU A 1038 -20.01 41.02 19.11
C LEU A 1038 -18.63 41.08 19.81
N VAL A 1039 -17.79 42.02 19.38
CA VAL A 1039 -16.49 42.27 20.02
C VAL A 1039 -16.50 43.65 20.67
N SER A 1040 -15.68 43.81 21.71
CA SER A 1040 -15.53 45.11 22.39
C SER A 1040 -15.19 46.20 21.38
N SER A 1041 -15.93 47.32 21.44
CA SER A 1041 -15.66 48.50 20.62
C SER A 1041 -14.55 49.37 21.21
N VAL A 1042 -13.92 48.95 22.31
CA VAL A 1042 -12.87 49.70 22.99
C VAL A 1042 -11.67 49.85 22.04
N LYS A 1043 -11.34 51.10 21.75
CA LYS A 1043 -10.22 51.47 20.89
C LYS A 1043 -8.94 51.62 21.71
N PRO A 1044 -7.77 51.45 21.09
CA PRO A 1044 -6.49 51.62 21.77
C PRO A 1044 -6.33 52.95 22.52
N CYS A 1045 -6.82 54.07 21.97
CA CYS A 1045 -6.79 55.40 22.60
C CYS A 1045 -7.87 55.65 23.67
N ASP A 1046 -8.79 54.71 23.92
CA ASP A 1046 -9.85 54.93 24.88
C ASP A 1046 -9.28 54.92 26.31
N SER A 1047 -9.80 55.81 27.17
CA SER A 1047 -9.46 55.79 28.59
C SER A 1047 -9.81 54.43 29.22
N PRO A 1048 -8.98 53.88 30.14
CA PRO A 1048 -9.23 52.58 30.73
C PRO A 1048 -10.62 52.52 31.40
N ASN A 1049 -11.45 51.58 30.96
CA ASN A 1049 -12.77 51.32 31.54
C ASN A 1049 -12.63 50.53 32.85
N VAL A 1050 -12.26 51.22 33.94
CA VAL A 1050 -12.09 50.63 35.27
C VAL A 1050 -13.02 51.28 36.29
N LYS A 1051 -13.45 50.51 37.30
CA LYS A 1051 -14.34 50.98 38.37
C LYS A 1051 -13.68 52.03 39.26
N ASN A 1052 -12.37 51.92 39.44
CA ASN A 1052 -11.55 52.85 40.20
C ASN A 1052 -10.30 53.18 39.39
N SER A 1053 -10.06 54.47 39.12
CA SER A 1053 -8.92 54.93 38.34
C SER A 1053 -7.57 54.62 39.00
N SER A 1054 -7.53 54.41 40.33
CA SER A 1054 -6.32 53.95 41.02
C SER A 1054 -6.01 52.46 40.80
N HIS A 1055 -6.91 51.68 40.19
CA HIS A 1055 -6.70 50.27 39.88
C HIS A 1055 -6.14 50.08 38.46
N VAL A 1056 -5.20 50.93 38.06
CA VAL A 1056 -4.47 50.82 36.79
C VAL A 1056 -2.98 50.97 37.06
N ILE A 1057 -2.19 49.97 36.67
CA ILE A 1057 -0.73 50.05 36.63
C ILE A 1057 -0.32 50.09 35.17
N SER A 1058 0.09 51.25 34.69
CA SER A 1058 0.62 51.41 33.33
C SER A 1058 2.09 51.01 33.27
N ILE A 1059 2.45 50.16 32.31
CA ILE A 1059 3.84 49.79 32.01
C ILE A 1059 4.33 50.58 30.78
N TYR A 1060 3.46 50.71 29.78
CA TYR A 1060 3.69 51.51 28.56
C TYR A 1060 2.41 52.25 28.15
N ASN A 1061 2.55 53.51 27.72
CA ASN A 1061 1.48 54.44 27.32
C ASN A 1061 2.06 55.47 26.30
N GLU A 1062 1.27 55.82 25.28
CA GLU A 1062 1.59 56.80 24.23
C GLU A 1062 1.95 58.23 24.73
N ALA A 1063 1.45 58.64 25.90
CA ALA A 1063 1.57 60.00 26.43
C ALA A 1063 2.88 60.30 27.18
N SER A 1064 3.61 59.26 27.64
CA SER A 1064 4.76 59.43 28.53
C SER A 1064 6.02 58.67 28.10
N ALA A 1065 6.03 58.04 26.92
CA ALA A 1065 6.93 56.93 26.60
C ALA A 1065 6.89 55.86 27.73
N LEU A 1066 7.79 54.87 27.71
CA LEU A 1066 7.98 54.00 28.87
C LEU A 1066 8.08 54.88 30.12
N SER A 1067 7.25 54.64 31.13
CA SER A 1067 7.43 55.34 32.41
C SER A 1067 8.90 55.12 32.79
N GLY A 1068 9.65 56.16 33.14
CA GLY A 1068 11.12 56.09 33.37
C GLY A 1068 11.58 55.07 34.42
N GLU A 1069 10.65 54.29 34.97
CA GLU A 1069 10.79 53.16 35.86
C GLU A 1069 10.99 51.80 35.18
N TRP A 1070 10.97 51.68 33.84
CA TRP A 1070 11.20 50.43 33.09
C TRP A 1070 12.29 50.58 32.01
N SER A 1071 13.12 49.56 31.83
CA SER A 1071 14.03 49.41 30.68
C SER A 1071 13.63 48.24 29.79
N LEU A 1072 13.90 48.36 28.48
CA LEU A 1072 13.74 47.27 27.54
C LEU A 1072 15.09 46.64 27.20
N THR A 1073 15.09 45.32 27.12
CA THR A 1073 16.20 44.53 26.61
C THR A 1073 15.68 43.53 25.60
N ALA A 1074 16.28 43.47 24.41
CA ALA A 1074 16.03 42.40 23.45
C ALA A 1074 17.11 41.33 23.60
N TYR A 1075 16.70 40.07 23.66
CA TYR A 1075 17.61 38.93 23.60
C TYR A 1075 17.52 38.28 22.20
N SER A 1076 18.68 38.08 21.57
CA SER A 1076 18.81 37.33 20.32
C SER A 1076 19.87 36.23 20.52
N PRO A 1077 19.55 34.94 20.28
CA PRO A 1077 20.58 33.92 20.16
C PRO A 1077 21.48 34.22 18.94
N THR A 1078 22.67 33.62 18.87
CA THR A 1078 23.81 33.90 17.96
C THR A 1078 23.56 33.87 16.43
N ASP A 1079 22.32 33.77 15.95
CA ASP A 1079 21.91 33.91 14.54
C ASP A 1079 21.41 35.35 14.30
N VAL A 1080 22.09 36.10 13.43
CA VAL A 1080 22.05 37.57 13.26
C VAL A 1080 20.76 38.12 12.61
N ARG A 1081 19.63 37.43 12.76
CA ARG A 1081 18.31 37.84 12.25
C ARG A 1081 17.48 38.40 13.41
N ASN A 1082 17.82 39.64 13.71
CA ASN A 1082 17.65 40.47 14.91
C ASN A 1082 16.25 40.53 15.56
N SER A 1083 16.19 40.32 16.87
CA SER A 1083 15.17 40.97 17.72
C SER A 1083 15.56 42.45 17.92
N PHE A 1084 14.64 43.40 17.67
CA PHE A 1084 14.87 44.83 17.92
C PHE A 1084 13.67 45.44 18.64
N PHE A 1085 13.86 46.62 19.26
CA PHE A 1085 12.75 47.44 19.72
C PHE A 1085 13.02 48.93 19.46
N ASN A 1086 11.95 49.69 19.23
CA ASN A 1086 11.91 51.14 19.15
C ASN A 1086 10.71 51.62 19.98
N VAL A 1087 10.99 52.36 21.05
CA VAL A 1087 10.00 52.81 22.05
C VAL A 1087 9.19 54.02 21.58
N SER A 1088 9.60 54.64 20.47
CA SER A 1088 8.87 55.72 19.82
C SER A 1088 8.88 55.53 18.30
N TYR A 1089 7.80 54.95 17.76
CA TYR A 1089 7.63 54.68 16.35
C TYR A 1089 6.35 55.33 15.78
N SER A 1090 6.49 55.95 14.61
CA SER A 1090 5.39 56.45 13.77
C SER A 1090 5.49 55.78 12.41
N PRO A 1091 4.45 55.06 11.94
CA PRO A 1091 3.03 55.18 12.30
C PRO A 1091 2.61 54.40 13.56
N ALA A 1092 1.94 55.08 14.49
CA ALA A 1092 1.43 54.49 15.74
C ALA A 1092 0.11 53.74 15.55
N ILE A 1093 -0.19 52.77 16.42
CA ILE A 1093 -1.55 52.19 16.58
C ILE A 1093 -2.51 53.30 16.97
N CYS A 1094 -2.11 54.13 17.93
CA CYS A 1094 -2.91 55.22 18.44
C CYS A 1094 -2.02 56.31 19.10
N GLY A 1095 -2.54 57.52 19.27
CA GLY A 1095 -1.74 58.66 19.75
C GLY A 1095 -0.63 59.09 18.78
N ASN A 1096 0.48 59.61 19.34
CA ASN A 1096 1.61 60.14 18.57
C ASN A 1096 2.69 59.09 18.25
N THR A 1097 2.74 57.99 19.01
CA THR A 1097 3.82 57.00 18.94
C THR A 1097 3.40 55.64 19.52
N SER A 1098 3.96 54.55 18.98
CA SER A 1098 3.80 53.19 19.54
C SER A 1098 5.13 52.51 19.80
N LEU A 1099 5.12 51.46 20.62
CA LEU A 1099 6.26 50.58 20.78
C LEU A 1099 6.33 49.64 19.58
N HIS A 1100 7.40 49.72 18.80
CA HIS A 1100 7.65 48.86 17.64
C HIS A 1100 8.74 47.86 17.94
N PHE A 1101 8.51 46.58 17.68
CA PHE A 1101 9.54 45.58 17.89
C PHE A 1101 9.45 44.37 16.98
N GLY A 1102 10.58 43.71 16.74
CA GLY A 1102 10.69 42.52 15.89
C GLY A 1102 11.10 41.28 16.65
N LEU A 1103 10.55 40.13 16.30
CA LEU A 1103 10.86 38.82 16.89
C LEU A 1103 10.95 37.73 15.80
N ARG A 1104 11.89 36.78 15.95
CA ARG A 1104 11.88 35.47 15.26
C ARG A 1104 12.30 34.35 16.20
N LYS A 1105 13.55 34.41 16.67
CA LYS A 1105 14.12 33.61 17.75
C LYS A 1105 14.63 34.57 18.83
N GLY A 1106 14.21 34.41 20.08
CA GLY A 1106 14.51 35.33 21.17
C GLY A 1106 13.26 35.99 21.76
N ASP A 1107 13.46 37.04 22.56
CA ASP A 1107 12.41 37.70 23.34
C ASP A 1107 12.71 39.19 23.56
N ILE A 1108 11.67 39.93 23.98
CA ILE A 1108 11.80 41.29 24.48
C ILE A 1108 11.32 41.34 25.91
N SER A 1109 12.16 41.91 26.75
CA SER A 1109 11.95 41.95 28.19
C SER A 1109 11.87 43.38 28.69
N PHE A 1110 10.82 43.68 29.43
CA PHE A 1110 10.61 44.91 30.18
C PHE A 1110 11.08 44.68 31.61
N ASN A 1111 12.16 45.33 32.02
CA ASN A 1111 12.76 45.18 33.35
C ASN A 1111 12.46 46.41 34.20
N LYS A 1112 11.98 46.21 35.43
CA LYS A 1112 11.66 47.28 36.37
C LYS A 1112 12.96 47.84 36.97
N ILE A 1113 13.20 49.14 36.80
CA ILE A 1113 14.33 49.88 37.39
C ILE A 1113 13.89 50.72 38.60
N GLY A 1114 12.61 51.16 38.62
CA GLY A 1114 12.03 51.92 39.74
C GLY A 1114 11.58 51.04 40.93
N PRO A 1115 10.66 51.53 41.79
CA PRO A 1115 10.14 50.78 42.93
C PRO A 1115 9.60 49.40 42.55
N LYS A 1116 9.71 48.42 43.46
CA LYS A 1116 9.19 47.05 43.25
C LYS A 1116 7.70 47.10 42.91
N LEU A 1117 7.30 46.42 41.82
CA LEU A 1117 5.90 46.35 41.42
C LEU A 1117 5.22 45.15 42.10
N PHE A 1118 4.16 45.42 42.87
CA PHE A 1118 3.32 44.39 43.46
C PHE A 1118 1.94 44.40 42.82
N VAL A 1119 1.51 43.25 42.31
CA VAL A 1119 0.19 43.04 41.69
C VAL A 1119 -0.68 42.28 42.68
N ASP A 1120 -1.58 42.98 43.35
CA ASP A 1120 -2.60 42.37 44.22
C ASP A 1120 -3.74 41.79 43.37
N THR A 1121 -3.88 40.47 43.36
CA THR A 1121 -4.88 39.73 42.57
C THR A 1121 -6.33 39.99 43.04
N SER A 1122 -6.52 40.53 44.25
CA SER A 1122 -7.83 40.99 44.74
C SER A 1122 -8.25 42.30 44.06
N ILE A 1123 -7.29 43.14 43.68
CA ILE A 1123 -7.50 44.45 43.04
C ILE A 1123 -7.44 44.35 41.51
N TYR A 1124 -6.34 43.82 40.97
CA TYR A 1124 -6.08 43.71 39.54
C TYR A 1124 -6.61 42.39 39.00
N LYS A 1125 -7.37 42.46 37.91
CA LYS A 1125 -8.07 41.30 37.35
C LYS A 1125 -7.54 40.90 35.99
N TYR A 1126 -6.97 41.84 35.26
CA TYR A 1126 -6.47 41.60 33.91
C TYR A 1126 -5.11 42.25 33.69
N PHE A 1127 -4.26 41.58 32.92
CA PHE A 1127 -3.15 42.18 32.20
C PHE A 1127 -3.60 42.42 30.76
N GLU A 1128 -3.46 43.64 30.25
CA GLU A 1128 -3.92 43.99 28.91
C GLU A 1128 -2.94 44.85 28.13
N LEU A 1129 -3.02 44.75 26.79
CA LEU A 1129 -2.33 45.59 25.83
C LEU A 1129 -3.10 45.62 24.50
N PHE A 1130 -2.83 46.61 23.67
CA PHE A 1130 -3.27 46.63 22.28
C PHE A 1130 -2.09 46.31 21.39
N ILE A 1131 -2.26 45.38 20.46
CA ILE A 1131 -1.19 44.88 19.62
C ILE A 1131 -1.68 44.65 18.19
N LYS A 1132 -0.82 44.95 17.21
CA LYS A 1132 -0.97 44.53 15.80
C LYS A 1132 0.39 44.16 15.23
N THR A 1133 0.41 43.44 14.11
CA THR A 1133 1.64 43.33 13.33
C THR A 1133 1.88 44.63 12.54
N ALA A 1134 3.14 45.00 12.35
CA ALA A 1134 3.51 46.21 11.60
C ALA A 1134 3.27 46.04 10.09
N ASN A 1135 3.43 44.82 9.58
CA ASN A 1135 3.10 44.48 8.19
C ASN A 1135 1.67 43.89 8.12
N PRO A 1136 0.76 44.50 7.32
CA PRO A 1136 -0.62 44.05 7.18
C PRO A 1136 -0.79 42.61 6.70
N ILE A 1137 0.22 42.03 6.06
CA ILE A 1137 0.17 40.67 5.49
C ILE A 1137 0.47 39.59 6.54
N TYR A 1138 1.18 39.93 7.62
CA TYR A 1138 1.52 38.95 8.67
C TYR A 1138 0.41 38.86 9.72
N SER A 1139 0.03 37.63 10.07
CA SER A 1139 -0.81 37.34 11.24
C SER A 1139 -0.19 36.24 12.09
N ILE A 1140 -0.39 36.31 13.40
CA ILE A 1140 0.00 35.25 14.34
C ILE A 1140 -1.19 34.83 15.20
N GLN A 1141 -1.24 33.56 15.56
CA GLN A 1141 -2.31 33.02 16.40
C GLN A 1141 -2.06 33.23 17.90
N SER A 1142 -0.81 33.35 18.31
CA SER A 1142 -0.43 33.43 19.72
C SER A 1142 0.88 34.17 19.91
N ILE A 1143 0.94 35.01 20.94
CA ILE A 1143 2.14 35.60 21.50
C ILE A 1143 2.30 35.14 22.95
N GLY A 1144 3.53 34.93 23.41
CA GLY A 1144 3.84 34.41 24.74
C GLY A 1144 4.21 35.52 25.73
N PHE A 1145 3.79 35.36 26.98
CA PHE A 1145 4.16 36.23 28.10
C PHE A 1145 4.76 35.42 29.25
N VAL A 1146 5.86 35.92 29.82
CA VAL A 1146 6.45 35.43 31.07
C VAL A 1146 6.59 36.60 32.03
N PHE A 1147 6.16 36.38 33.26
CA PHE A 1147 6.29 37.34 34.35
C PHE A 1147 7.35 36.82 35.33
N SER A 1148 8.25 37.66 35.81
CA SER A 1148 9.36 37.21 36.66
C SER A 1148 9.78 38.27 37.68
N TYR A 1149 10.47 37.85 38.74
CA TYR A 1149 11.09 38.71 39.75
C TYR A 1149 12.48 38.21 40.14
N TYR A 1150 13.28 39.03 40.83
CA TYR A 1150 14.59 38.63 41.29
C TYR A 1150 14.55 38.14 42.74
N ASN A 1151 15.03 36.92 42.97
CA ASN A 1151 15.29 36.36 44.28
C ASN A 1151 16.80 36.12 44.43
N ASN A 1152 17.47 36.85 45.32
CA ASN A 1152 18.93 36.77 45.53
C ASN A 1152 19.75 36.82 44.22
N SER A 1153 19.43 37.81 43.37
CA SER A 1153 20.03 38.02 42.03
C SER A 1153 19.74 36.93 40.99
N LYS A 1154 18.93 35.91 41.30
CA LYS A 1154 18.40 34.94 40.33
C LYS A 1154 17.01 35.36 39.87
N LEU A 1155 16.78 35.31 38.57
CA LEU A 1155 15.46 35.54 38.00
C LEU A 1155 14.58 34.31 38.23
N VAL A 1156 13.41 34.51 38.83
CA VAL A 1156 12.41 33.46 39.14
C VAL A 1156 11.10 33.83 38.46
N GLU A 1157 10.43 32.86 37.85
CA GLU A 1157 9.12 33.06 37.23
C GLU A 1157 8.04 33.30 38.30
N ALA A 1158 7.22 34.31 38.07
CA ALA A 1158 6.19 34.80 38.99
C ALA A 1158 4.84 34.06 38.84
N GLY A 1159 4.84 32.87 38.22
CA GLY A 1159 3.63 32.15 37.85
C GLY A 1159 3.85 31.22 36.66
N ARG A 1160 2.76 30.87 35.95
CA ARG A 1160 2.81 29.98 34.77
C ARG A 1160 3.11 30.78 33.50
N TYR A 1161 3.90 30.20 32.60
CA TYR A 1161 4.00 30.66 31.21
C TYR A 1161 2.61 30.72 30.55
N VAL A 1162 2.28 31.85 29.89
CA VAL A 1162 1.01 32.02 29.19
C VAL A 1162 1.21 32.38 27.73
N ALA A 1163 0.68 31.52 26.86
CA ALA A 1163 0.47 31.79 25.44
C ALA A 1163 -0.93 32.37 25.22
N THR A 1164 -1.07 33.44 24.44
CA THR A 1164 -2.37 34.01 24.15
C THR A 1164 -3.24 33.04 23.34
N THR A 1165 -4.43 32.73 23.84
CA THR A 1165 -5.44 31.96 23.10
C THR A 1165 -6.46 32.90 22.47
N SER A 1166 -7.36 32.36 21.63
CA SER A 1166 -8.50 33.13 21.08
C SER A 1166 -9.39 33.73 22.17
N ASN A 1167 -9.44 33.13 23.35
CA ASN A 1167 -10.21 33.64 24.49
C ASN A 1167 -9.57 34.86 25.16
N PHE A 1168 -8.28 35.12 24.90
CA PHE A 1168 -7.57 36.30 25.41
C PHE A 1168 -7.44 37.41 24.36
N GLN A 1169 -7.86 37.15 23.10
CA GLN A 1169 -7.69 38.04 21.96
C GLN A 1169 -9.06 38.42 21.42
N HIS A 1170 -9.49 39.69 21.55
CA HIS A 1170 -10.83 40.09 21.14
C HIS A 1170 -11.12 39.90 19.65
N LEU A 1171 -10.10 39.98 18.79
CA LEU A 1171 -10.22 39.77 17.34
C LEU A 1171 -9.70 38.41 16.85
N TYR A 1172 -9.59 37.42 17.76
CA TYR A 1172 -9.12 36.04 17.54
C TYR A 1172 -7.66 35.83 17.15
N LYS A 1173 -7.07 36.77 16.41
CA LYS A 1173 -5.66 36.79 16.00
C LYS A 1173 -5.05 38.16 16.21
N ILE A 1174 -3.72 38.21 16.16
CA ILE A 1174 -2.95 39.45 16.03
C ILE A 1174 -2.54 39.55 14.55
N ASP A 1175 -3.16 40.48 13.82
CA ASP A 1175 -2.86 40.78 12.42
C ASP A 1175 -2.49 42.26 12.25
N GLY A 1176 -2.21 42.69 11.01
CA GLY A 1176 -1.78 44.05 10.74
C GLY A 1176 -2.90 44.96 10.21
N ASN A 1177 -4.13 44.47 10.13
CA ASN A 1177 -5.28 45.26 9.68
C ASN A 1177 -5.86 46.06 10.85
N ARG A 1178 -6.06 45.44 12.01
CA ARG A 1178 -6.60 46.11 13.21
C ARG A 1178 -5.81 45.75 14.47
N ALA A 1179 -5.63 46.73 15.35
CA ALA A 1179 -5.11 46.46 16.69
C ALA A 1179 -6.11 45.62 17.48
N THR A 1180 -5.67 44.44 17.92
CA THR A 1180 -6.43 43.58 18.80
C THR A 1180 -6.05 43.85 20.24
N ARG A 1181 -7.04 43.90 21.11
CA ARG A 1181 -6.79 43.99 22.55
C ARG A 1181 -6.54 42.59 23.08
N VAL A 1182 -5.32 42.34 23.56
CA VAL A 1182 -4.97 41.14 24.32
C VAL A 1182 -5.30 41.41 25.78
N ARG A 1183 -6.14 40.59 26.39
CA ARG A 1183 -6.56 40.74 27.79
C ARG A 1183 -6.50 39.39 28.48
N ILE A 1184 -5.50 39.22 29.34
CA ILE A 1184 -5.20 37.98 30.04
C ILE A 1184 -5.73 38.08 31.47
N PRO A 1185 -6.64 37.18 31.91
CA PRO A 1185 -7.08 37.15 33.29
C PRO A 1185 -5.91 36.82 34.22
N VAL A 1186 -5.71 37.62 35.28
CA VAL A 1186 -4.63 37.40 36.25
C VAL A 1186 -4.78 36.02 36.92
N SER A 1187 -6.01 35.53 37.08
CA SER A 1187 -6.29 34.18 37.59
C SER A 1187 -5.68 33.06 36.73
N SER A 1188 -5.46 33.29 35.43
CA SER A 1188 -4.82 32.32 34.53
C SER A 1188 -3.29 32.29 34.64
N LEU A 1189 -2.70 33.32 35.26
CA LEU A 1189 -1.25 33.45 35.42
C LEU A 1189 -0.72 32.66 36.63
N SER A 1190 -1.59 32.14 37.49
CA SER A 1190 -1.23 31.44 38.74
C SER A 1190 -0.36 32.29 39.68
N PHE A 1191 -0.68 33.58 39.77
CA PHE A 1191 -0.01 34.51 40.68
C PHE A 1191 -0.36 34.22 42.14
N ASP A 1192 0.60 34.50 43.04
CA ASP A 1192 0.32 34.61 44.47
C ASP A 1192 -0.66 35.76 44.75
N PRO A 1193 -1.37 35.77 45.90
CA PRO A 1193 -2.36 36.81 46.22
C PRO A 1193 -1.85 38.24 46.01
N VAL A 1194 -0.57 38.49 46.36
CA VAL A 1194 0.17 39.72 46.02
C VAL A 1194 1.48 39.32 45.34
N GLN A 1195 1.54 39.47 44.02
CA GLN A 1195 2.66 39.00 43.22
C GLN A 1195 3.70 40.10 42.99
N LEU A 1196 4.96 39.86 43.33
CA LEU A 1196 6.08 40.72 42.94
C LEU A 1196 6.42 40.48 41.47
N ILE A 1197 6.44 41.55 40.68
CA ILE A 1197 6.84 41.57 39.27
C ILE A 1197 8.01 42.53 39.08
N GLN A 1198 9.08 42.07 38.43
CA GLN A 1198 10.22 42.91 38.07
C GLN A 1198 10.69 42.73 36.64
N ARG A 1199 10.20 41.71 35.91
CA ARG A 1199 10.43 41.51 34.49
C ARG A 1199 9.18 40.96 33.81
N ILE A 1200 8.87 41.50 32.63
CA ILE A 1200 7.82 40.99 31.73
C ILE A 1200 8.48 40.68 30.40
N THR A 1201 8.43 39.42 29.98
CA THR A 1201 9.05 38.94 28.75
C THR A 1201 7.97 38.60 27.73
N ILE A 1202 8.10 39.14 26.52
CA ILE A 1202 7.25 38.87 25.36
C ILE A 1202 8.04 38.06 24.34
N TYR A 1203 7.47 36.99 23.83
CA TYR A 1203 8.12 36.17 22.80
C TYR A 1203 7.15 35.55 21.80
N LEU A 1204 7.68 35.12 20.65
CA LEU A 1204 6.93 34.42 19.62
C LEU A 1204 6.85 32.91 19.92
N VAL A 1205 5.63 32.39 19.99
CA VAL A 1205 5.38 30.96 20.19
C VAL A 1205 5.77 30.17 18.94
N ASP A 1206 5.45 30.71 17.75
CA ASP A 1206 5.92 30.19 16.47
C ASP A 1206 7.16 30.98 16.01
N GLN A 1207 8.31 30.30 16.01
CA GLN A 1207 9.63 30.89 15.75
C GLN A 1207 10.10 30.69 14.29
N THR A 1208 9.18 30.34 13.38
CA THR A 1208 9.52 30.07 11.98
C THR A 1208 9.85 31.35 11.20
N ASN A 1209 8.98 32.37 11.32
CA ASN A 1209 9.06 33.63 10.59
C ASN A 1209 9.44 34.80 11.50
N TYR A 1210 10.09 35.80 10.91
CA TYR A 1210 10.34 37.07 11.58
C TYR A 1210 9.11 37.97 11.45
N VAL A 1211 8.62 38.49 12.58
CA VAL A 1211 7.40 39.30 12.66
C VAL A 1211 7.67 40.56 13.47
N GLU A 1212 7.21 41.68 12.96
CA GLU A 1212 7.25 42.97 13.64
C GLU A 1212 5.88 43.34 14.21
N PHE A 1213 5.87 43.93 15.40
CA PHE A 1213 4.70 44.27 16.20
C PHE A 1213 4.70 45.73 16.56
N LEU A 1214 3.51 46.32 16.58
CA LEU A 1214 3.24 47.57 17.26
C LEU A 1214 2.45 47.25 18.53
N VAL A 1215 2.76 47.90 19.65
CA VAL A 1215 2.08 47.73 20.94
C VAL A 1215 1.80 49.07 21.59
N ASP A 1216 0.59 49.24 22.11
CA ASP A 1216 0.16 50.39 22.92
C ASP A 1216 -0.54 49.96 24.22
N ASN A 1217 -0.53 50.86 25.21
CA ASN A 1217 -1.31 50.78 26.44
C ASN A 1217 -1.18 49.45 27.20
N MET A 1218 0.05 48.98 27.40
CA MET A 1218 0.34 47.77 28.18
C MET A 1218 0.25 48.05 29.68
N ARG A 1219 -0.65 47.36 30.38
CA ARG A 1219 -1.04 47.68 31.77
C ARG A 1219 -1.70 46.52 32.52
N PHE A 1220 -1.69 46.60 33.85
CA PHE A 1220 -2.62 45.83 34.70
C PHE A 1220 -3.84 46.69 35.04
N VAL A 1221 -5.03 46.10 34.98
CA VAL A 1221 -6.30 46.79 35.27
C VAL A 1221 -7.16 46.00 36.24
N GLY A 1222 -7.90 46.73 37.08
CA GLY A 1222 -8.91 46.17 37.98
C GLY A 1222 -10.22 45.81 37.29
N MET A 1223 -11.26 45.61 38.10
CA MET A 1223 -12.63 45.36 37.60
C MET A 1223 -13.11 46.49 36.70
N GLU A 1224 -13.85 46.14 35.65
CA GLU A 1224 -14.46 47.09 34.72
C GLU A 1224 -15.43 48.03 35.44
N GLY A 1225 -15.44 49.30 35.04
CA GLY A 1225 -16.28 50.33 35.66
C GLY A 1225 -17.70 50.34 35.12
N LYS A 1226 -17.86 50.01 33.84
CA LYS A 1226 -19.14 49.86 33.14
C LYS A 1226 -19.04 48.68 32.18
N THR A 1227 -20.19 48.10 31.82
CA THR A 1227 -20.24 47.11 30.75
C THR A 1227 -19.72 47.73 29.45
N GLU A 1228 -18.75 47.06 28.82
CA GLU A 1228 -18.19 47.53 27.56
C GLU A 1228 -19.24 47.50 26.45
N THR A 1229 -19.22 48.55 25.61
CA THR A 1229 -19.98 48.54 24.37
C THR A 1229 -19.35 47.54 23.40
N THR A 1230 -20.20 46.83 22.66
CA THR A 1230 -19.75 45.82 21.71
C THR A 1230 -20.37 46.08 20.34
N GLU A 1231 -19.63 45.85 19.26
CA GLU A 1231 -20.07 46.11 17.89
C GLU A 1231 -19.85 44.92 16.94
N ARG A 1232 -20.61 44.93 15.83
CA ARG A 1232 -20.31 44.14 14.63
C ARG A 1232 -20.12 45.09 13.46
N THR A 1233 -19.07 44.87 12.67
CA THR A 1233 -18.77 45.71 11.49
C THR A 1233 -19.54 45.32 10.24
N MET A 1234 -20.32 44.25 10.30
CA MET A 1234 -21.04 43.70 9.15
C MET A 1234 -22.47 43.30 9.53
N THR A 1235 -23.39 43.49 8.58
CA THR A 1235 -24.79 43.06 8.66
C THR A 1235 -25.06 41.86 7.75
N ILE A 1236 -26.16 41.15 8.00
CA ILE A 1236 -26.56 39.97 7.22
C ILE A 1236 -26.73 40.28 5.71
N SER A 1237 -27.14 41.49 5.34
CA SER A 1237 -27.32 41.89 3.93
C SER A 1237 -26.02 41.93 3.12
N GLN A 1238 -24.86 41.91 3.79
CA GLN A 1238 -23.56 41.90 3.14
C GLN A 1238 -23.06 40.48 2.82
N CYS A 1239 -23.74 39.43 3.33
CA CYS A 1239 -23.40 38.04 3.06
C CYS A 1239 -23.62 37.68 1.58
N LYS A 1240 -22.64 37.00 0.97
CA LYS A 1240 -22.66 36.59 -0.44
C LYS A 1240 -22.95 35.10 -0.59
N ASN A 1241 -24.05 34.81 -1.29
CA ASN A 1241 -24.47 33.46 -1.62
C ASN A 1241 -23.97 33.04 -3.01
N TYR A 1242 -23.76 31.74 -3.18
CA TYR A 1242 -23.43 31.13 -4.45
C TYR A 1242 -24.54 31.37 -5.48
N GLY A 1243 -24.19 31.89 -6.67
CA GLY A 1243 -25.15 32.17 -7.76
C GLY A 1243 -25.16 33.61 -8.29
N SER A 1244 -24.32 34.51 -7.77
CA SER A 1244 -24.28 35.93 -8.19
C SER A 1244 -22.92 36.44 -8.70
N VAL A 1245 -21.89 35.58 -8.79
CA VAL A 1245 -20.50 36.06 -8.90
C VAL A 1245 -19.53 35.16 -9.72
N SER A 1246 -19.95 34.02 -10.27
CA SER A 1246 -19.02 33.20 -11.08
C SER A 1246 -18.78 33.81 -12.47
N SER A 1247 -17.52 34.13 -12.78
CA SER A 1247 -17.07 34.67 -14.07
C SER A 1247 -16.87 33.62 -15.16
N CYS A 1248 -17.14 32.33 -14.87
CA CYS A 1248 -16.67 31.19 -15.66
C CYS A 1248 -17.77 30.26 -16.19
N GLY A 1249 -19.03 30.72 -16.22
CA GLY A 1249 -20.05 30.12 -17.11
C GLY A 1249 -20.89 28.95 -16.55
N SER A 1250 -20.95 28.70 -15.24
CA SER A 1250 -22.10 27.98 -14.66
C SER A 1250 -22.42 28.47 -13.25
N LEU A 1251 -23.71 28.80 -13.04
CA LEU A 1251 -24.27 29.35 -11.80
C LEU A 1251 -24.82 28.28 -10.86
N VAL A 1252 -24.73 26.99 -11.19
CA VAL A 1252 -25.28 25.90 -10.37
C VAL A 1252 -24.40 25.69 -9.14
N ASN A 1253 -25.02 25.74 -7.95
CA ASN A 1253 -24.35 25.44 -6.70
C ASN A 1253 -23.80 24.00 -6.71
N PRO A 1254 -22.46 23.80 -6.63
CA PRO A 1254 -21.86 22.48 -6.72
C PRO A 1254 -21.91 21.72 -5.39
N ASP A 1255 -22.48 22.30 -4.32
CA ASP A 1255 -22.73 21.62 -3.07
C ASP A 1255 -23.98 20.73 -3.16
N PRO A 1256 -23.82 19.40 -3.14
CA PRO A 1256 -24.95 18.48 -3.26
C PRO A 1256 -25.76 18.39 -1.96
N ASP A 1257 -25.23 18.82 -0.81
CA ASP A 1257 -25.89 18.72 0.50
C ASP A 1257 -26.41 17.29 0.80
N PRO A 1258 -25.50 16.31 0.94
CA PRO A 1258 -25.84 14.89 1.00
C PRO A 1258 -26.71 14.52 2.22
N LEU A 1259 -26.66 15.33 3.28
CA LEU A 1259 -27.43 15.16 4.52
C LEU A 1259 -28.73 15.98 4.55
N GLY A 1260 -29.00 16.80 3.52
CA GLY A 1260 -30.19 17.65 3.46
C GLY A 1260 -30.21 18.77 4.50
N ILE A 1261 -29.03 19.23 4.94
CA ILE A 1261 -28.87 20.22 6.01
C ILE A 1261 -29.39 21.59 5.59
N ARG A 1262 -29.40 21.93 4.29
CA ARG A 1262 -29.93 23.23 3.82
C ARG A 1262 -31.42 23.42 4.14
N ASN A 1263 -32.18 22.33 4.18
CA ASN A 1263 -33.61 22.34 4.49
C ASN A 1263 -33.90 22.37 6.00
N LEU A 1264 -32.89 22.11 6.84
CA LEU A 1264 -32.97 22.12 8.30
C LEU A 1264 -32.68 23.53 8.82
#